data_AF-A0A812IZZ8-F1
#
_entry.id   AF-A0A812IZZ8-F1
#
_cell.length_a   1.000
_cell.length_b   1.000
_cell.length_c   1.000
_cell.angle_alpha   90.00
_cell.angle_beta   90.00
_cell.angle_gamma   90.00
#
_symmetry.space_group_name_H-M   'P 1'
#
loop_
_entity.id
_entity.type
_entity.pdbx_description
1 polymer ?
#
loop_
_entity_poly.entity_id
_entity_poly.type
_entity_poly.pdbx_seq_one_letter_code
_entity_poly.pdbx_strand_id
1 'polypeptide(L)'
;MSLLKDFMDPTHHRFRRRTRGPEHLDYENAEATVEPQRQLAVLVRDATMKIAEHMGEVAQAHSTLMQGLQRYFGLDVSGVDTSAMALVQECASVTESFEQTLKKAGFAQVMGSCDEILKECSSVAGLLNERDDALSERQHYEEKVATLRSVSKGVVTEQIARNQEKLERAKESHHQKEDKLTAALQSFIYRRPVHFRQTLLALFRQHVGVLAEVGAKAEEAMKAVAAELQVGQKARIVGLQKAVELNELLVTVEGEEGAGRLFVQLPDGRQKSVRVENLCPQLPEPQEAQEPSSSSKVGESGQPGEDSALPQKLRLEPACIPCSGAEVVIEARDLAGTISEVWVDGTSCEVLEDLSKRDSPSVRVRVPACRNRAGGAALVEVRSVDWARHMIREEAAKYFPLLTFATCSPNIELTSRQGDDTETPYLDVATRQKGLISAVALTSELSPVQGRQRYFFQVKIEAMAEKRSNRTLALGFVWPLPHALLLEGDDAPQPQLKRRASLWSSDGHMPELAHQLPRCLVAYMGGRELAKIAWRPLLECIVGAELGVVLDEGEEKCVVEGPLSEEWRWPSLGAPNGVLDVCGTVTSVSLSQGAQPPYLPLSLTEDAAQEGAEKRFERHDKILQQRSTPERAQCPTAKLTQHDHGKMPHEERSGVVSLDQAADSSGWPEQVLKDVCKQPFVVESPESFLSFVRYADHSQAQMCILRDGLQKLALETSLPQALREACTQHRTAVEAVLAFQDASDFELDGDVFTWPGTSGGYSCKRTEIKGGSMCQRLTRAKAAETDDGLIYVAELNCAKKTAHHFTGERCRTLTNKDVRDCADVSFHPCTDVVELPMWDRGHSFVGAPGVGSCLHVDQAWWSNVAKNFTGQKLVALWGPGDAEEIVQRHEGELFRRPLSPEQTQALSKAAVIALLQPGDVASFSGGLPHATVVVGTELNLTAYESLVNWHPANAGLLLRGLERRGKGVMTRKAKEGLLEDIVEVVKRHASVEAPGLWDEDQGRVLLLQLGSSNDDKGKVDGEVQQRAVKTTSLWRALTAAGQHVSVLVSGGADPNRFFNRTSTSHWRYVRQALLDCGLPAEHIVNPGLEALHTVDEALMAVEYVREHSVGRLWVITSDFHAARARHLFHVAFVSAGLSVDLLVLGVPDACEGEVLQAYKAKEVKALEGLRSAPYGAWATYLSGAAEPAVAAELNADRRVHEPFFLTAAAAGNLRGAFRAVLKGSRRCRRFLETEDGGSAEFSDSGTRSDLSEKAREAKKPRLSGAVT
;
A
#
# COMPACT_ATOMS: atom_id res chain seq x y z
N MET A 1 6.13 14.34 2.78
CA MET A 1 6.91 14.54 4.02
C MET A 1 7.51 13.25 4.58
N SER A 2 6.79 12.12 4.72
CA SER A 2 7.38 10.85 5.21
C SER A 2 8.65 10.44 4.44
N LEU A 3 8.60 10.40 3.10
CA LEU A 3 9.76 10.09 2.25
C LEU A 3 11.01 10.94 2.54
N LEU A 4 10.85 12.19 2.99
CA LEU A 4 11.96 13.05 3.42
C LEU A 4 12.47 12.69 4.82
N LYS A 5 11.58 12.29 5.74
CA LYS A 5 11.94 11.75 7.07
C LYS A 5 12.73 10.45 6.92
N ASP A 6 12.27 9.56 6.03
CA ASP A 6 12.88 8.25 5.79
C ASP A 6 14.25 8.39 5.09
N PHE A 7 14.37 9.31 4.11
CA PHE A 7 15.66 9.65 3.47
C PHE A 7 16.65 10.34 4.43
N MET A 8 16.16 11.06 5.45
CA MET A 8 16.98 11.70 6.48
C MET A 8 17.28 10.80 7.68
N ASP A 9 16.85 9.53 7.70
CA ASP A 9 17.08 8.63 8.82
C ASP A 9 18.58 8.25 8.96
N PRO A 10 19.23 8.57 10.10
CA PRO A 10 20.66 8.31 10.30
C PRO A 10 21.01 6.81 10.39
N THR A 11 20.03 5.91 10.46
CA THR A 11 20.23 4.45 10.46
C THR A 11 20.59 3.87 9.09
N HIS A 12 20.56 4.66 8.00
CA HIS A 12 21.13 4.30 6.69
C HIS A 12 22.68 4.28 6.74
N HIS A 13 23.21 3.27 7.43
CA HIS A 13 24.57 3.16 7.99
C HIS A 13 25.78 3.25 7.02
N ARG A 14 25.60 3.40 5.70
CA ARG A 14 26.73 3.52 4.75
C ARG A 14 27.40 4.89 4.74
N PHE A 15 26.71 5.95 5.15
CA PHE A 15 27.17 7.34 4.96
C PHE A 15 28.34 7.81 5.85
N ARG A 16 28.65 7.12 6.97
CA ARG A 16 29.67 7.55 7.93
C ARG A 16 30.97 6.72 7.90
N ARG A 17 31.35 6.16 6.74
CA ARG A 17 32.78 5.91 6.50
C ARG A 17 33.50 7.26 6.46
N ARG A 18 34.56 7.42 7.26
CA ARG A 18 35.45 8.59 7.14
C ARG A 18 36.01 8.61 5.72
N THR A 19 35.62 9.62 4.93
CA THR A 19 36.39 9.99 3.75
C THR A 19 37.82 10.27 4.21
N ARG A 20 38.78 9.49 3.70
CA ARG A 20 40.19 9.91 3.71
C ARG A 20 40.30 11.18 2.86
N GLY A 21 41.44 11.88 2.93
CA GLY A 21 41.66 13.06 2.10
C GLY A 21 41.44 12.77 0.61
N PRO A 22 41.13 13.79 -0.22
CA PRO A 22 40.76 13.62 -1.63
C PRO A 22 41.80 12.90 -2.51
N GLU A 23 43.02 12.70 -1.98
CA GLU A 23 44.12 11.90 -2.52
C GLU A 23 43.82 10.39 -2.61
N HIS A 24 42.77 9.89 -1.95
CA HIS A 24 42.32 8.49 -2.02
C HIS A 24 40.82 8.39 -2.31
N LEU A 25 40.46 8.60 -3.58
CA LEU A 25 39.15 8.24 -4.10
C LEU A 25 39.05 6.72 -4.27
N ASP A 26 38.15 6.12 -3.51
CA ASP A 26 37.83 4.69 -3.58
C ASP A 26 36.71 4.48 -4.60
N TYR A 27 37.07 4.05 -5.82
CA TYR A 27 36.14 3.86 -6.93
C TYR A 27 35.01 2.87 -6.62
N GLU A 28 35.21 1.91 -5.72
CA GLU A 28 34.15 0.99 -5.26
C GLU A 28 33.02 1.73 -4.51
N ASN A 29 33.25 2.98 -4.07
CA ASN A 29 32.23 3.86 -3.48
C ASN A 29 31.83 5.03 -4.39
N ALA A 30 32.27 5.07 -5.66
CA ALA A 30 31.89 6.15 -6.59
C ALA A 30 30.38 6.12 -6.88
N GLU A 31 29.82 4.94 -7.19
CA GLU A 31 28.36 4.74 -7.34
C GLU A 31 27.62 5.15 -6.06
N ALA A 32 28.10 4.69 -4.89
CA ALA A 32 27.56 5.05 -3.57
C ALA A 32 27.67 6.55 -3.23
N THR A 33 28.50 7.30 -3.95
CA THR A 33 28.65 8.76 -3.82
C THR A 33 27.71 9.52 -4.75
N VAL A 34 27.43 8.99 -5.94
CA VAL A 34 26.52 9.59 -6.94
C VAL A 34 25.05 9.28 -6.63
N GLU A 35 24.73 8.02 -6.36
CA GLU A 35 23.36 7.52 -6.29
C GLU A 35 22.46 8.27 -5.28
N PRO A 36 22.90 8.59 -4.04
CA PRO A 36 22.04 9.30 -3.11
C PRO A 36 21.78 10.76 -3.50
N GLN A 37 22.63 11.36 -4.34
CA GLN A 37 22.37 12.68 -4.90
C GLN A 37 21.30 12.60 -6.00
N ARG A 38 21.34 11.55 -6.82
CA ARG A 38 20.30 11.25 -7.81
C ARG A 38 18.94 11.05 -7.12
N GLN A 39 18.90 10.19 -6.10
CA GLN A 39 17.69 9.93 -5.30
C GLN A 39 17.12 11.19 -4.66
N LEU A 40 17.95 12.05 -4.07
CA LEU A 40 17.48 13.34 -3.53
C LEU A 40 16.95 14.27 -4.63
N ALA A 41 17.62 14.38 -5.77
CA ALA A 41 17.19 15.26 -6.85
C ALA A 41 15.83 14.82 -7.42
N VAL A 42 15.58 13.51 -7.56
CA VAL A 42 14.25 12.96 -7.84
C VAL A 42 13.26 13.34 -6.74
N LEU A 43 13.56 13.03 -5.47
CA LEU A 43 12.66 13.29 -4.34
C LEU A 43 12.27 14.77 -4.21
N VAL A 44 13.21 15.70 -4.40
CA VAL A 44 12.97 17.15 -4.33
C VAL A 44 12.20 17.65 -5.54
N ARG A 45 12.50 17.16 -6.75
CA ARG A 45 11.76 17.45 -7.99
C ARG A 45 10.30 17.04 -7.88
N ASP A 46 10.05 15.78 -7.50
CA ASP A 46 8.72 15.21 -7.44
C ASP A 46 7.90 15.78 -6.26
N ALA A 47 8.56 16.13 -5.15
CA ALA A 47 7.94 16.91 -4.08
C ALA A 47 7.58 18.34 -4.53
N THR A 48 8.43 18.99 -5.33
CA THR A 48 8.16 20.33 -5.88
C THR A 48 6.97 20.30 -6.82
N MET A 49 6.92 19.31 -7.73
CA MET A 49 5.80 19.08 -8.64
C MET A 49 4.48 18.89 -7.88
N LYS A 50 4.46 18.00 -6.88
CA LYS A 50 3.27 17.74 -6.04
C LYS A 50 2.88 18.93 -5.17
N ILE A 51 3.83 19.76 -4.71
CA ILE A 51 3.50 20.98 -3.97
C ILE A 51 2.79 21.98 -4.90
N ALA A 52 3.28 22.18 -6.13
CA ALA A 52 2.64 23.06 -7.10
C ALA A 52 1.27 22.54 -7.56
N GLU A 53 1.13 21.23 -7.73
CA GLU A 53 -0.12 20.53 -8.09
C GLU A 53 -1.23 20.76 -7.05
N HIS A 54 -1.03 20.34 -5.79
CA HIS A 54 -2.04 20.52 -4.74
C HIS A 54 -2.31 22.02 -4.44
N MET A 55 -1.32 22.90 -4.57
CA MET A 55 -1.56 24.36 -4.47
C MET A 55 -2.47 24.86 -5.60
N GLY A 56 -2.33 24.33 -6.81
CA GLY A 56 -3.23 24.60 -7.93
C GLY A 56 -4.64 24.07 -7.70
N GLU A 57 -4.78 22.85 -7.16
CA GLU A 57 -6.09 22.27 -6.80
C GLU A 57 -6.83 23.11 -5.75
N VAL A 58 -6.14 23.56 -4.70
CA VAL A 58 -6.76 24.42 -3.66
C VAL A 58 -7.16 25.78 -4.24
N ALA A 59 -6.33 26.39 -5.08
CA ALA A 59 -6.68 27.63 -5.77
C ALA A 59 -7.91 27.45 -6.69
N GLN A 60 -7.95 26.36 -7.47
CA GLN A 60 -9.08 26.04 -8.35
C GLN A 60 -10.37 25.74 -7.57
N ALA A 61 -10.29 25.03 -6.45
CA ALA A 61 -11.44 24.75 -5.59
C ALA A 61 -12.01 26.04 -4.99
N HIS A 62 -11.16 26.93 -4.48
CA HIS A 62 -11.58 28.23 -3.95
C HIS A 62 -12.15 29.14 -5.05
N SER A 63 -11.55 29.14 -6.25
CA SER A 63 -12.05 29.86 -7.43
C SER A 63 -13.43 29.37 -7.86
N THR A 64 -13.64 28.05 -7.83
CA THR A 64 -14.93 27.42 -8.14
C THR A 64 -16.01 27.79 -7.10
N LEU A 65 -15.65 27.82 -5.80
CA LEU A 65 -16.55 28.24 -4.73
C LEU A 65 -16.94 29.72 -4.87
N MET A 66 -15.97 30.61 -5.07
CA MET A 66 -16.23 32.05 -5.22
C MET A 66 -17.08 32.35 -6.46
N GLN A 67 -16.79 31.73 -7.61
CA GLN A 67 -17.64 31.83 -8.79
C GLN A 67 -19.05 31.26 -8.57
N GLY A 68 -19.18 30.21 -7.75
CA GLY A 68 -20.48 29.65 -7.35
C GLY A 68 -21.31 30.65 -6.54
N LEU A 69 -20.69 31.28 -5.52
CA LEU A 69 -21.31 32.30 -4.69
C LEU A 69 -21.70 33.55 -5.51
N GLN A 70 -20.80 34.06 -6.36
CA GLN A 70 -21.09 35.20 -7.24
C GLN A 70 -22.27 34.94 -8.18
N ARG A 71 -22.37 33.72 -8.74
CA ARG A 71 -23.52 33.32 -9.57
C ARG A 71 -24.79 33.16 -8.74
N TYR A 72 -24.71 32.65 -7.52
CA TYR A 72 -25.86 32.52 -6.63
C TYR A 72 -26.45 33.89 -6.28
N PHE A 73 -25.63 34.80 -5.74
CA PHE A 73 -26.07 36.18 -5.44
C PHE A 73 -26.51 36.96 -6.69
N GLY A 74 -25.88 36.72 -7.85
CA GLY A 74 -26.29 37.30 -9.13
C GLY A 74 -27.59 36.75 -9.72
N LEU A 75 -28.17 35.70 -9.14
CA LEU A 75 -29.47 35.13 -9.50
C LEU A 75 -30.58 35.44 -8.49
N ASP A 76 -30.28 36.11 -7.38
CA ASP A 76 -31.28 36.39 -6.33
C ASP A 76 -32.27 37.48 -6.75
N VAL A 77 -33.53 37.07 -6.96
CA VAL A 77 -34.64 37.94 -7.37
C VAL A 77 -35.19 38.80 -6.23
N SER A 78 -34.78 38.58 -4.97
CA SER A 78 -35.16 39.41 -3.83
C SER A 78 -34.32 40.69 -3.70
N GLY A 79 -33.19 40.75 -4.41
CA GLY A 79 -32.23 41.85 -4.41
C GLY A 79 -30.84 41.36 -4.00
N VAL A 80 -29.81 41.78 -4.73
CA VAL A 80 -28.43 41.40 -4.42
C VAL A 80 -28.01 42.07 -3.12
N ASP A 81 -27.65 41.28 -2.09
CA ASP A 81 -26.95 41.80 -0.92
C ASP A 81 -25.58 42.32 -1.37
N THR A 82 -25.44 43.65 -1.39
CA THR A 82 -24.23 44.31 -1.86
C THR A 82 -23.05 44.18 -0.90
N SER A 83 -23.30 43.94 0.40
CA SER A 83 -22.26 43.72 1.40
C SER A 83 -21.70 42.31 1.26
N ALA A 84 -22.58 41.30 1.23
CA ALA A 84 -22.16 39.91 1.01
C ALA A 84 -21.51 39.70 -0.37
N MET A 85 -21.98 40.39 -1.42
CA MET A 85 -21.32 40.37 -2.74
C MET A 85 -19.93 41.02 -2.69
N ALA A 86 -19.75 42.14 -1.99
CA ALA A 86 -18.43 42.77 -1.83
C ALA A 86 -17.47 41.86 -1.05
N LEU A 87 -17.96 41.19 0.00
CA LEU A 87 -17.22 40.19 0.78
C LEU A 87 -16.71 39.04 -0.11
N VAL A 88 -17.59 38.48 -0.94
CA VAL A 88 -17.25 37.42 -1.90
C VAL A 88 -16.29 37.90 -3.00
N GLN A 89 -16.35 39.18 -3.39
CA GLN A 89 -15.37 39.77 -4.31
C GLN A 89 -13.98 39.90 -3.66
N GLU A 90 -13.89 40.25 -2.38
CA GLU A 90 -12.61 40.30 -1.66
C GLU A 90 -12.03 38.89 -1.42
N CYS A 91 -12.86 37.90 -1.05
CA CYS A 91 -12.42 36.51 -0.98
C CYS A 91 -12.01 35.94 -2.36
N ALA A 92 -12.60 36.42 -3.46
CA ALA A 92 -12.13 36.12 -4.81
C ALA A 92 -10.77 36.78 -5.12
N SER A 93 -10.49 37.98 -4.61
CA SER A 93 -9.20 38.68 -4.77
C SER A 93 -8.03 37.85 -4.21
N VAL A 94 -8.21 37.24 -3.03
CA VAL A 94 -7.24 36.30 -2.43
C VAL A 94 -6.96 35.12 -3.36
N THR A 95 -7.99 34.63 -4.06
CA THR A 95 -7.87 33.51 -4.98
C THR A 95 -7.07 33.86 -6.23
N GLU A 96 -7.38 35.00 -6.85
CA GLU A 96 -6.63 35.46 -8.01
C GLU A 96 -5.17 35.74 -7.63
N SER A 97 -4.95 36.33 -6.45
CA SER A 97 -3.61 36.53 -5.91
C SER A 97 -2.88 35.19 -5.72
N PHE A 98 -3.53 34.16 -5.16
CA PHE A 98 -2.93 32.84 -5.00
C PHE A 98 -2.57 32.21 -6.36
N GLU A 99 -3.46 32.25 -7.35
CA GLU A 99 -3.17 31.79 -8.71
C GLU A 99 -1.99 32.56 -9.34
N GLN A 100 -1.97 33.89 -9.21
CA GLN A 100 -0.88 34.71 -9.73
C GLN A 100 0.45 34.41 -9.02
N THR A 101 0.44 34.28 -7.69
CA THR A 101 1.60 33.94 -6.86
C THR A 101 2.15 32.56 -7.23
N LEU A 102 1.28 31.56 -7.41
CA LEU A 102 1.66 30.22 -7.84
C LEU A 102 2.27 30.21 -9.25
N LYS A 103 1.75 31.02 -10.17
CA LYS A 103 2.30 31.22 -11.53
C LYS A 103 3.63 32.00 -11.53
N LYS A 104 3.86 32.88 -10.55
CA LYS A 104 5.13 33.60 -10.33
C LYS A 104 6.17 32.76 -9.56
N ALA A 105 5.74 31.72 -8.84
CA ALA A 105 6.60 30.90 -7.99
C ALA A 105 7.66 30.16 -8.81
N GLY A 106 8.91 30.25 -8.37
CA GLY A 106 10.06 29.62 -9.04
C GLY A 106 10.13 28.09 -8.95
N PHE A 107 9.02 27.39 -8.77
CA PHE A 107 8.99 25.92 -8.71
C PHE A 107 9.54 25.28 -10.01
N ALA A 108 9.29 25.89 -11.17
CA ALA A 108 9.91 25.47 -12.43
C ALA A 108 11.45 25.60 -12.41
N GLN A 109 11.98 26.64 -11.77
CA GLN A 109 13.43 26.81 -11.59
C GLN A 109 14.02 25.77 -10.63
N VAL A 110 13.29 25.39 -9.58
CA VAL A 110 13.68 24.30 -8.66
C VAL A 110 13.73 22.96 -9.40
N MET A 111 12.70 22.64 -10.20
CA MET A 111 12.67 21.40 -10.98
C MET A 111 13.79 21.36 -12.03
N GLY A 112 14.03 22.45 -12.77
CA GLY A 112 15.15 22.54 -13.70
C GLY A 112 16.52 22.39 -13.01
N SER A 113 16.67 22.92 -11.80
CA SER A 113 17.88 22.71 -10.97
C SER A 113 18.06 21.24 -10.58
N CYS A 114 16.98 20.52 -10.30
CA CYS A 114 17.03 19.06 -10.09
C CYS A 114 17.42 18.32 -11.37
N ASP A 115 16.82 18.67 -12.51
CA ASP A 115 17.09 18.01 -13.81
C ASP A 115 18.56 18.19 -14.26
N GLU A 116 19.17 19.35 -13.98
CA GLU A 116 20.62 19.56 -14.17
C GLU A 116 21.47 18.63 -13.29
N ILE A 117 21.11 18.46 -12.01
CA ILE A 117 21.79 17.54 -11.08
C ILE A 117 21.62 16.08 -11.54
N LEU A 118 20.42 15.68 -11.97
CA LEU A 118 20.16 14.34 -12.50
C LEU A 118 20.96 14.05 -13.77
N LYS A 119 21.12 15.05 -14.65
CA LYS A 119 21.98 14.98 -15.83
C LYS A 119 23.47 14.84 -15.48
N GLU A 120 23.95 15.56 -14.45
CA GLU A 120 25.33 15.37 -13.96
C GLU A 120 25.53 13.96 -13.36
N CYS A 121 24.61 13.50 -12.49
CA CYS A 121 24.65 12.14 -11.94
C CYS A 121 24.70 11.07 -13.04
N SER A 122 23.88 11.21 -14.09
CA SER A 122 23.85 10.28 -15.22
C SER A 122 25.14 10.32 -16.04
N SER A 123 25.77 11.50 -16.19
CA SER A 123 27.07 11.65 -16.86
C SER A 123 28.20 10.94 -16.10
N VAL A 124 28.25 11.09 -14.77
CA VAL A 124 29.25 10.40 -13.93
C VAL A 124 29.03 8.89 -13.93
N ALA A 125 27.77 8.42 -13.88
CA ALA A 125 27.45 6.99 -14.00
C ALA A 125 27.86 6.40 -15.36
N GLY A 126 27.69 7.15 -16.45
CA GLY A 126 28.18 6.76 -17.78
C GLY A 126 29.69 6.55 -17.81
N LEU A 127 30.47 7.51 -17.28
CA LEU A 127 31.94 7.39 -17.17
C LEU A 127 32.38 6.22 -16.28
N LEU A 128 31.57 5.85 -15.29
CA LEU A 128 31.82 4.72 -14.39
C LEU A 128 31.68 3.39 -15.13
N ASN A 129 30.60 3.22 -15.89
CA ASN A 129 30.41 2.07 -16.79
C ASN A 129 31.54 1.97 -17.84
N GLU A 130 31.87 3.08 -18.51
CA GLU A 130 32.95 3.11 -19.51
C GLU A 130 34.32 2.70 -18.94
N ARG A 131 34.57 2.96 -17.66
CA ARG A 131 35.80 2.56 -16.94
C ARG A 131 35.77 1.07 -16.61
N ASP A 132 34.63 0.53 -16.18
CA ASP A 132 34.50 -0.87 -15.80
C ASP A 132 34.47 -1.82 -17.02
N ASP A 133 33.93 -1.37 -18.16
CA ASP A 133 34.08 -2.04 -19.45
C ASP A 133 35.56 -2.13 -19.86
N ALA A 134 36.30 -1.01 -19.75
CA ALA A 134 37.73 -0.96 -20.07
C ALA A 134 38.56 -1.79 -19.08
N LEU A 135 38.18 -1.86 -17.81
CA LEU A 135 38.80 -2.75 -16.82
C LEU A 135 38.55 -4.23 -17.17
N SER A 136 37.34 -4.56 -17.63
CA SER A 136 36.97 -5.91 -18.05
C SER A 136 37.73 -6.35 -19.31
N GLU A 137 37.92 -5.47 -20.30
CA GLU A 137 38.79 -5.75 -21.45
C GLU A 137 40.26 -5.94 -21.00
N ARG A 138 40.74 -5.10 -20.06
CA ARG A 138 42.09 -5.23 -19.50
C ARG A 138 42.30 -6.59 -18.82
N GLN A 139 41.38 -6.99 -17.94
CA GLN A 139 41.42 -8.29 -17.24
C GLN A 139 41.39 -9.47 -18.22
N HIS A 140 40.53 -9.43 -19.24
CA HIS A 140 40.48 -10.47 -20.28
C HIS A 140 41.84 -10.64 -20.98
N TYR A 141 42.54 -9.55 -21.31
CA TYR A 141 43.87 -9.67 -21.91
C TYR A 141 44.97 -10.06 -20.89
N GLU A 142 44.85 -9.69 -19.62
CA GLU A 142 45.75 -10.17 -18.53
C GLU A 142 45.66 -11.70 -18.39
N GLU A 143 44.45 -12.25 -18.24
CA GLU A 143 44.21 -13.69 -18.14
C GLU A 143 44.65 -14.45 -19.40
N LYS A 144 44.34 -13.90 -20.57
CA LYS A 144 44.67 -14.51 -21.87
C LYS A 144 46.17 -14.54 -22.13
N VAL A 145 46.90 -13.48 -21.75
CA VAL A 145 48.37 -13.46 -21.81
C VAL A 145 48.96 -14.44 -20.79
N ALA A 146 48.42 -14.54 -19.57
CA ALA A 146 48.86 -15.51 -18.57
C ALA A 146 48.64 -16.97 -19.05
N THR A 147 47.47 -17.27 -19.63
CA THR A 147 47.13 -18.59 -20.17
C THR A 147 48.01 -18.96 -21.36
N LEU A 148 48.23 -18.04 -22.31
CA LEU A 148 49.15 -18.29 -23.43
C LEU A 148 50.58 -18.54 -22.95
N ARG A 149 51.05 -17.83 -21.91
CA ARG A 149 52.38 -18.06 -21.30
C ARG A 149 52.49 -19.41 -20.57
N SER A 150 51.45 -19.89 -19.90
CA SER A 150 51.49 -21.18 -19.19
C SER A 150 51.41 -22.40 -20.12
N VAL A 151 50.69 -22.30 -21.22
CA VAL A 151 50.55 -23.39 -22.23
C VAL A 151 51.74 -23.47 -23.19
N SER A 152 52.40 -22.36 -23.51
CA SER A 152 53.36 -22.28 -24.63
C SER A 152 54.78 -22.80 -24.30
N LYS A 153 54.97 -24.11 -24.27
CA LYS A 153 56.30 -24.74 -24.15
C LYS A 153 57.13 -24.82 -25.46
N GLY A 154 56.81 -24.04 -26.51
CA GLY A 154 57.65 -24.05 -27.72
C GLY A 154 57.37 -23.07 -28.85
N VAL A 155 56.12 -22.94 -29.34
CA VAL A 155 55.88 -22.43 -30.73
C VAL A 155 54.77 -21.36 -30.83
N VAL A 156 54.66 -20.42 -29.90
CA VAL A 156 53.56 -19.42 -29.90
C VAL A 156 53.97 -17.98 -29.53
N THR A 157 55.23 -17.62 -29.75
CA THR A 157 55.80 -16.29 -29.45
C THR A 157 55.02 -15.13 -30.08
N GLU A 158 54.61 -15.26 -31.34
CA GLU A 158 53.92 -14.20 -32.09
C GLU A 158 52.49 -13.94 -31.58
N GLN A 159 51.77 -14.98 -31.14
CA GLN A 159 50.43 -14.82 -30.54
C GLN A 159 50.52 -14.21 -29.14
N ILE A 160 51.57 -14.55 -28.37
CA ILE A 160 51.85 -13.89 -27.09
C ILE A 160 52.14 -12.40 -27.33
N ALA A 161 52.99 -12.05 -28.30
CA ALA A 161 53.28 -10.67 -28.66
C ALA A 161 52.03 -9.88 -29.07
N ARG A 162 51.19 -10.44 -29.96
CA ARG A 162 49.93 -9.80 -30.41
C ARG A 162 48.90 -9.62 -29.28
N ASN A 163 48.85 -10.51 -28.28
CA ASN A 163 47.97 -10.30 -27.12
C ASN A 163 48.60 -9.38 -26.05
N GLN A 164 49.94 -9.31 -25.96
CA GLN A 164 50.63 -8.32 -25.12
C GLN A 164 50.39 -6.89 -25.63
N GLU A 165 50.48 -6.67 -26.94
CA GLU A 165 50.21 -5.36 -27.55
C GLU A 165 48.76 -4.90 -27.28
N LYS A 166 47.80 -5.84 -27.37
CA LYS A 166 46.40 -5.60 -26.99
C LYS A 166 46.22 -5.32 -25.50
N LEU A 167 46.96 -6.00 -24.63
CA LEU A 167 46.96 -5.74 -23.19
C LEU A 167 47.47 -4.32 -22.88
N GLU A 168 48.56 -3.88 -23.50
CA GLU A 168 49.05 -2.50 -23.27
C GLU A 168 48.04 -1.45 -23.79
N ARG A 169 47.38 -1.68 -24.92
CA ARG A 169 46.28 -0.82 -25.40
C ARG A 169 45.06 -0.81 -24.47
N ALA A 170 44.68 -1.96 -23.90
CA ALA A 170 43.59 -2.05 -22.93
C ALA A 170 43.93 -1.36 -21.60
N LYS A 171 45.19 -1.45 -21.14
CA LYS A 171 45.68 -0.69 -19.97
C LYS A 171 45.64 0.81 -20.19
N GLU A 172 46.11 1.27 -21.36
CA GLU A 172 46.06 2.69 -21.72
C GLU A 172 44.62 3.21 -21.77
N SER A 173 43.71 2.46 -22.40
CA SER A 173 42.28 2.79 -22.45
C SER A 173 41.67 2.86 -21.05
N HIS A 174 41.91 1.84 -20.20
CA HIS A 174 41.46 1.82 -18.80
C HIS A 174 41.96 3.04 -18.02
N HIS A 175 43.26 3.38 -18.11
CA HIS A 175 43.82 4.52 -17.41
C HIS A 175 43.23 5.86 -17.90
N GLN A 176 43.07 6.04 -19.21
CA GLN A 176 42.42 7.24 -19.78
C GLN A 176 40.94 7.38 -19.39
N LYS A 177 40.22 6.28 -19.14
CA LYS A 177 38.84 6.31 -18.60
C LYS A 177 38.83 6.59 -17.10
N GLU A 178 39.74 5.99 -16.34
CA GLU A 178 39.90 6.18 -14.90
C GLU A 178 40.29 7.63 -14.54
N ASP A 179 41.17 8.27 -15.31
CA ASP A 179 41.51 9.70 -15.16
C ASP A 179 40.31 10.62 -15.42
N LYS A 180 39.51 10.32 -16.47
CA LYS A 180 38.29 11.09 -16.81
C LYS A 180 37.22 10.93 -15.73
N LEU A 181 37.00 9.72 -15.25
CA LEU A 181 36.11 9.43 -14.13
C LEU A 181 36.58 10.16 -12.86
N THR A 182 37.88 10.16 -12.58
CA THR A 182 38.47 10.86 -11.42
C THR A 182 38.19 12.36 -11.47
N ALA A 183 38.48 13.02 -12.60
CA ALA A 183 38.24 14.45 -12.76
C ALA A 183 36.75 14.82 -12.65
N ALA A 184 35.87 14.01 -13.25
CA ALA A 184 34.42 14.19 -13.15
C ALA A 184 33.91 13.99 -11.71
N LEU A 185 34.36 12.93 -11.04
CA LEU A 185 33.97 12.59 -9.67
C LEU A 185 34.47 13.62 -8.65
N GLN A 186 35.68 14.16 -8.82
CA GLN A 186 36.19 15.29 -8.01
C GLN A 186 35.33 16.55 -8.20
N SER A 187 35.00 16.91 -9.44
CA SER A 187 34.14 18.05 -9.75
C SER A 187 32.74 17.88 -9.14
N PHE A 188 32.16 16.68 -9.28
CA PHE A 188 30.87 16.31 -8.68
C PHE A 188 30.90 16.40 -7.15
N ILE A 189 31.89 15.79 -6.49
CA ILE A 189 32.04 15.82 -5.03
C ILE A 189 32.16 17.25 -4.50
N TYR A 190 32.89 18.13 -5.19
CA TYR A 190 33.03 19.53 -4.79
C TYR A 190 31.74 20.33 -4.96
N ARG A 191 31.01 20.13 -6.06
CA ARG A 191 29.77 20.84 -6.36
C ARG A 191 28.56 20.32 -5.57
N ARG A 192 28.53 19.03 -5.25
CA ARG A 192 27.39 18.32 -4.61
C ARG A 192 26.81 19.03 -3.37
N PRO A 193 27.60 19.49 -2.37
CA PRO A 193 27.05 20.17 -1.19
C PRO A 193 26.41 21.52 -1.51
N VAL A 194 26.91 22.22 -2.54
CA VAL A 194 26.37 23.50 -3.01
C VAL A 194 25.03 23.27 -3.69
N HIS A 195 24.96 22.36 -4.65
CA HIS A 195 23.71 22.00 -5.34
C HIS A 195 22.65 21.45 -4.39
N PHE A 196 23.02 20.59 -3.45
CA PHE A 196 22.15 20.11 -2.36
C PHE A 196 21.50 21.28 -1.60
N ARG A 197 22.33 22.21 -1.10
CA ARG A 197 21.87 23.32 -0.27
C ARG A 197 21.07 24.33 -1.08
N GLN A 198 21.50 24.64 -2.30
CA GLN A 198 20.83 25.59 -3.18
C GLN A 198 19.43 25.11 -3.56
N THR A 199 19.27 23.84 -3.94
CA THR A 199 17.98 23.28 -4.39
C THR A 199 16.97 23.22 -3.25
N LEU A 200 17.38 22.77 -2.05
CA LEU A 200 16.51 22.75 -0.87
C LEU A 200 16.13 24.16 -0.40
N LEU A 201 17.09 25.10 -0.36
CA LEU A 201 16.78 26.50 -0.01
C LEU A 201 15.87 27.16 -1.06
N ALA A 202 16.01 26.82 -2.34
CA ALA A 202 15.11 27.30 -3.39
C ALA A 202 13.69 26.75 -3.20
N LEU A 203 13.52 25.43 -2.98
CA LEU A 203 12.21 24.83 -2.68
C LEU A 203 11.55 25.49 -1.47
N PHE A 204 12.23 25.57 -0.33
CA PHE A 204 11.67 26.17 0.88
C PHE A 204 11.36 27.67 0.68
N ARG A 205 12.21 28.42 -0.02
CA ARG A 205 11.97 29.85 -0.30
C ARG A 205 10.74 30.06 -1.17
N GLN A 206 10.52 29.24 -2.20
CA GLN A 206 9.33 29.34 -3.05
C GLN A 206 8.08 28.90 -2.28
N HIS A 207 8.12 27.76 -1.59
CA HIS A 207 6.97 27.24 -0.84
C HIS A 207 6.52 28.19 0.30
N VAL A 208 7.46 28.68 1.12
CA VAL A 208 7.14 29.64 2.19
C VAL A 208 6.77 31.01 1.61
N GLY A 209 7.35 31.41 0.48
CA GLY A 209 6.99 32.65 -0.22
C GLY A 209 5.52 32.65 -0.68
N VAL A 210 5.07 31.56 -1.31
CA VAL A 210 3.67 31.38 -1.72
C VAL A 210 2.74 31.44 -0.52
N LEU A 211 3.05 30.69 0.56
CA LEU A 211 2.22 30.68 1.77
C LEU A 211 2.16 32.05 2.47
N ALA A 212 3.24 32.82 2.46
CA ALA A 212 3.29 34.15 3.08
C ALA A 212 2.49 35.20 2.29
N GLU A 213 2.60 35.22 0.95
CA GLU A 213 1.86 36.17 0.10
C GLU A 213 0.35 35.86 0.12
N VAL A 214 -0.03 34.57 0.08
CA VAL A 214 -1.43 34.13 0.26
C VAL A 214 -1.94 34.42 1.66
N GLY A 215 -1.13 34.20 2.69
CA GLY A 215 -1.49 34.47 4.08
C GLY A 215 -1.77 35.96 4.33
N ALA A 216 -0.93 36.86 3.82
CA ALA A 216 -1.16 38.30 3.91
C ALA A 216 -2.45 38.74 3.21
N LYS A 217 -2.80 38.13 2.06
CA LYS A 217 -4.07 38.42 1.36
C LYS A 217 -5.29 37.83 2.09
N ALA A 218 -5.16 36.64 2.66
CA ALA A 218 -6.19 36.08 3.52
C ALA A 218 -6.41 36.93 4.79
N GLU A 219 -5.36 37.56 5.33
CA GLU A 219 -5.46 38.51 6.45
C GLU A 219 -6.18 39.82 6.05
N GLU A 220 -5.94 40.36 4.86
CA GLU A 220 -6.69 41.50 4.32
C GLU A 220 -8.18 41.17 4.17
N ALA A 221 -8.52 40.02 3.56
CA ALA A 221 -9.91 39.58 3.44
C ALA A 221 -10.56 39.26 4.79
N MET A 222 -9.83 38.66 5.73
CA MET A 222 -10.32 38.43 7.10
C MET A 222 -10.62 39.77 7.81
N LYS A 223 -9.82 40.81 7.59
CA LYS A 223 -10.09 42.16 8.11
C LYS A 223 -11.34 42.77 7.47
N ALA A 224 -11.62 42.51 6.19
CA ALA A 224 -12.89 42.90 5.57
C ALA A 224 -14.09 42.19 6.21
N VAL A 225 -14.00 40.87 6.46
CA VAL A 225 -15.02 40.09 7.20
C VAL A 225 -15.22 40.63 8.61
N ALA A 226 -14.14 40.86 9.37
CA ALA A 226 -14.21 41.36 10.74
C ALA A 226 -14.70 42.82 10.82
N ALA A 227 -14.55 43.61 9.75
CA ALA A 227 -15.04 44.98 9.67
C ALA A 227 -16.51 45.08 9.20
N GLU A 228 -17.16 43.97 8.84
CA GLU A 228 -18.53 43.99 8.32
C GLU A 228 -19.57 44.44 9.36
N LEU A 229 -19.37 44.10 10.64
CA LEU A 229 -20.29 44.42 11.76
C LEU A 229 -19.53 44.86 13.03
N GLN A 230 -18.98 46.06 13.04
CA GLN A 230 -18.30 46.65 14.19
C GLN A 230 -19.25 47.23 15.24
N VAL A 231 -18.80 47.32 16.51
CA VAL A 231 -19.52 48.02 17.58
C VAL A 231 -19.65 49.51 17.23
N GLY A 232 -20.88 50.04 17.36
CA GLY A 232 -21.27 51.38 16.93
C GLY A 232 -21.80 51.45 15.49
N GLN A 233 -21.62 50.41 14.68
CA GLN A 233 -22.14 50.35 13.31
C GLN A 233 -23.64 50.11 13.29
N LYS A 234 -24.31 50.65 12.27
CA LYS A 234 -25.73 50.39 12.02
C LYS A 234 -25.91 49.16 11.13
N ALA A 235 -26.80 48.28 11.54
CA ALA A 235 -27.22 47.10 10.79
C ALA A 235 -28.75 47.03 10.73
N ARG A 236 -29.30 46.28 9.78
CA ARG A 236 -30.72 45.96 9.67
C ARG A 236 -30.91 44.51 10.09
N ILE A 237 -31.85 44.25 10.99
CA ILE A 237 -32.24 42.89 11.34
C ILE A 237 -32.98 42.27 10.14
N VAL A 238 -32.60 41.05 9.76
CA VAL A 238 -33.19 40.28 8.66
C VAL A 238 -33.34 38.80 9.06
N GLY A 239 -34.21 38.06 8.38
CA GLY A 239 -34.28 36.58 8.49
C GLY A 239 -34.92 35.98 9.75
N LEU A 240 -35.23 36.75 10.80
CA LEU A 240 -35.76 36.22 12.06
C LEU A 240 -37.17 35.62 11.89
N GLN A 241 -37.25 34.28 11.85
CA GLN A 241 -38.53 33.55 11.72
C GLN A 241 -39.41 33.59 12.97
N LYS A 242 -38.82 33.77 14.17
CA LYS A 242 -39.53 33.72 15.47
C LYS A 242 -39.85 35.09 16.08
N ALA A 243 -39.38 36.16 15.43
CA ALA A 243 -39.56 37.55 15.84
C ALA A 243 -39.60 38.41 14.57
N VAL A 244 -40.56 38.12 13.70
CA VAL A 244 -40.68 38.72 12.35
C VAL A 244 -40.89 40.23 12.45
N GLU A 245 -41.50 40.70 13.54
CA GLU A 245 -41.67 42.10 13.91
C GLU A 245 -40.37 42.86 14.22
N LEU A 246 -39.23 42.15 14.30
CA LEU A 246 -37.90 42.77 14.41
C LEU A 246 -37.19 42.88 13.05
N ASN A 247 -37.63 42.17 12.01
CA ASN A 247 -37.05 42.31 10.67
C ASN A 247 -37.31 43.72 10.11
N GLU A 248 -36.43 44.18 9.23
CA GLU A 248 -36.36 45.55 8.70
C GLU A 248 -36.06 46.65 9.74
N LEU A 249 -35.98 46.34 11.05
CA LEU A 249 -35.56 47.31 12.04
C LEU A 249 -34.07 47.62 11.91
N LEU A 250 -33.77 48.91 11.83
CA LEU A 250 -32.42 49.44 11.88
C LEU A 250 -31.95 49.50 13.35
N VAL A 251 -30.80 48.91 13.63
CA VAL A 251 -30.23 48.73 14.97
C VAL A 251 -28.77 49.15 15.00
N THR A 252 -28.27 49.52 16.17
CA THR A 252 -26.84 49.79 16.40
C THR A 252 -26.20 48.59 17.10
N VAL A 253 -25.07 48.08 16.61
CA VAL A 253 -24.31 47.03 17.32
C VAL A 253 -23.67 47.64 18.58
N GLU A 254 -23.84 47.01 19.74
CA GLU A 254 -23.31 47.49 21.03
C GLU A 254 -22.21 46.60 21.63
N GLY A 255 -22.09 45.35 21.20
CA GLY A 255 -21.05 44.44 21.70
C GLY A 255 -21.26 42.99 21.25
N GLU A 256 -20.29 42.13 21.53
CA GLU A 256 -20.43 40.68 21.33
C GLU A 256 -21.02 40.00 22.58
N GLU A 257 -21.88 39.00 22.38
CA GLU A 257 -22.32 38.06 23.42
C GLU A 257 -21.50 36.74 23.38
N GLY A 258 -20.74 36.54 22.30
CA GLY A 258 -20.04 35.29 21.99
C GLY A 258 -20.89 34.34 21.14
N ALA A 259 -20.29 33.22 20.71
CA ALA A 259 -20.95 32.16 19.94
C ALA A 259 -21.74 32.65 18.69
N GLY A 260 -21.20 33.64 17.97
CA GLY A 260 -21.80 34.19 16.74
C GLY A 260 -22.99 35.15 16.98
N ARG A 261 -23.08 35.75 18.17
CA ARG A 261 -24.17 36.66 18.57
C ARG A 261 -23.66 38.03 18.96
N LEU A 262 -24.36 39.06 18.47
CA LEU A 262 -24.13 40.47 18.78
C LEU A 262 -25.29 41.01 19.62
N PHE A 263 -24.96 41.83 20.61
CA PHE A 263 -25.92 42.73 21.23
C PHE A 263 -26.17 43.90 20.28
N VAL A 264 -27.44 44.16 19.99
CA VAL A 264 -27.88 45.28 19.16
C VAL A 264 -28.96 46.09 19.88
N GLN A 265 -28.87 47.42 19.78
CA GLN A 265 -29.84 48.36 20.32
C GLN A 265 -30.95 48.62 19.29
N LEU A 266 -32.20 48.32 19.68
CA LEU A 266 -33.39 48.65 18.91
C LEU A 266 -33.67 50.17 18.95
N PRO A 267 -34.43 50.73 17.98
CA PRO A 267 -34.80 52.16 17.96
C PRO A 267 -35.54 52.69 19.21
N ASP A 268 -36.08 51.80 20.05
CA ASP A 268 -36.72 52.13 21.32
C ASP A 268 -35.79 52.02 22.56
N GLY A 269 -34.48 51.82 22.32
CA GLY A 269 -33.46 51.70 23.36
C GLY A 269 -33.34 50.30 23.99
N ARG A 270 -34.15 49.31 23.57
CA ARG A 270 -34.04 47.95 24.10
C ARG A 270 -32.91 47.17 23.42
N GLN A 271 -32.08 46.52 24.22
CA GLN A 271 -31.08 45.56 23.74
C GLN A 271 -31.73 44.24 23.30
N LYS A 272 -31.17 43.65 22.24
CA LYS A 272 -31.43 42.28 21.79
C LYS A 272 -30.13 41.57 21.43
N SER A 273 -30.05 40.30 21.77
CA SER A 273 -29.04 39.40 21.22
C SER A 273 -29.54 38.80 19.90
N VAL A 274 -28.88 39.16 18.80
CA VAL A 274 -29.18 38.71 17.43
C VAL A 274 -27.94 37.99 16.88
N ARG A 275 -28.13 36.92 16.10
CA ARG A 275 -27.00 36.24 15.44
C ARG A 275 -26.46 37.09 14.29
N VAL A 276 -25.16 37.01 14.04
CA VAL A 276 -24.47 37.67 12.91
C VAL A 276 -25.20 37.40 11.58
N GLU A 277 -25.60 36.15 11.33
CA GLU A 277 -26.36 35.71 10.15
C GLU A 277 -27.78 36.33 9.98
N ASN A 278 -28.23 37.17 10.93
CA ASN A 278 -29.51 37.89 10.89
C ASN A 278 -29.32 39.42 10.91
N LEU A 279 -28.12 39.92 10.58
CA LEU A 279 -27.76 41.34 10.59
C LEU A 279 -27.11 41.74 9.25
N CYS A 280 -27.85 42.47 8.42
CA CYS A 280 -27.31 43.07 7.19
C CYS A 280 -26.68 44.43 7.54
N PRO A 281 -25.40 44.70 7.26
CA PRO A 281 -24.80 46.01 7.51
C PRO A 281 -25.51 47.11 6.72
N GLN A 282 -25.84 48.25 7.35
CA GLN A 282 -26.25 49.43 6.57
C GLN A 282 -24.98 50.15 6.10
N LEU A 283 -24.68 50.05 4.81
CA LEU A 283 -23.71 50.92 4.16
C LEU A 283 -24.06 52.39 4.47
N PRO A 284 -23.08 53.23 4.87
CA PRO A 284 -23.34 54.63 5.14
C PRO A 284 -23.87 55.29 3.86
N GLU A 285 -25.01 55.98 3.96
CA GLU A 285 -25.56 56.72 2.82
C GLU A 285 -24.48 57.70 2.30
N PRO A 286 -24.22 57.72 0.98
CA PRO A 286 -23.14 58.54 0.42
C PRO A 286 -23.45 60.02 0.66
N GLN A 287 -22.77 60.61 1.64
CA GLN A 287 -22.96 62.01 2.00
C GLN A 287 -22.69 62.89 0.78
N GLU A 288 -23.65 63.74 0.42
CA GLU A 288 -23.50 64.67 -0.70
C GLU A 288 -22.22 65.50 -0.50
N ALA A 289 -21.32 65.44 -1.48
CA ALA A 289 -19.93 65.85 -1.31
C ALA A 289 -19.81 67.36 -1.05
N GLN A 290 -19.63 67.73 0.21
CA GLN A 290 -19.19 69.07 0.59
C GLN A 290 -17.69 69.22 0.27
N GLU A 291 -17.35 70.22 -0.53
CA GLU A 291 -15.98 70.46 -0.99
C GLU A 291 -15.02 70.75 0.19
N PRO A 292 -13.94 69.97 0.38
CA PRO A 292 -13.03 70.18 1.50
C PRO A 292 -12.06 71.33 1.22
N SER A 293 -12.19 72.43 1.97
CA SER A 293 -11.19 73.51 1.97
C SER A 293 -9.87 73.08 2.64
N SER A 294 -8.74 73.53 2.11
CA SER A 294 -7.38 73.09 2.49
C SER A 294 -6.90 73.47 3.90
N SER A 295 -6.16 72.58 4.60
CA SER A 295 -4.80 72.87 5.14
C SER A 295 -4.18 71.70 5.97
N SER A 296 -2.91 71.88 6.40
CA SER A 296 -2.14 71.14 7.43
C SER A 296 -1.79 69.64 7.27
N LYS A 297 -0.76 69.39 6.45
CA LYS A 297 0.52 68.69 6.77
C LYS A 297 0.72 67.89 8.09
N VAL A 298 1.48 66.77 7.93
CA VAL A 298 2.43 66.09 8.85
C VAL A 298 1.89 65.06 9.86
N GLY A 299 2.51 63.87 9.87
CA GLY A 299 2.43 62.84 10.92
C GLY A 299 2.82 61.43 10.40
N GLU A 300 3.84 60.80 10.95
CA GLU A 300 4.25 59.41 10.65
C GLU A 300 3.99 58.47 11.84
N SER A 301 3.94 57.16 11.56
CA SER A 301 4.06 56.01 12.49
C SER A 301 2.90 55.66 13.43
N GLY A 302 2.77 54.36 13.73
CA GLY A 302 1.90 53.81 14.78
C GLY A 302 0.96 52.68 14.31
N GLN A 303 1.38 51.42 14.44
CA GLN A 303 0.47 50.26 14.41
C GLN A 303 0.02 49.90 15.83
N PRO A 304 -1.29 49.88 16.13
CA PRO A 304 -1.87 48.88 17.03
C PRO A 304 -2.09 47.57 16.25
N GLY A 305 -2.22 46.40 16.87
CA GLY A 305 -2.15 46.09 18.30
C GLY A 305 -2.86 44.76 18.55
N GLU A 306 -2.11 43.69 18.79
CA GLU A 306 -2.67 42.35 19.09
C GLU A 306 -3.08 42.26 20.56
N ASP A 307 -4.28 41.74 20.84
CA ASP A 307 -4.51 40.69 21.86
C ASP A 307 -6.01 40.38 22.02
N SER A 308 -6.37 39.09 22.15
CA SER A 308 -7.52 38.66 22.97
C SER A 308 -7.49 37.17 23.34
N ALA A 309 -6.39 36.74 23.95
CA ALA A 309 -6.48 35.82 25.08
C ALA A 309 -5.98 36.62 26.29
N LEU A 310 -6.86 36.93 27.25
CA LEU A 310 -6.53 37.85 28.34
C LEU A 310 -5.25 37.39 29.07
N PRO A 311 -4.16 38.19 29.08
CA PRO A 311 -2.91 37.77 29.70
C PRO A 311 -3.10 37.61 31.21
N GLN A 312 -2.52 36.54 31.77
CA GLN A 312 -2.48 36.33 33.22
C GLN A 312 -1.73 37.49 33.89
N LYS A 313 -2.25 37.97 35.03
CA LYS A 313 -1.65 39.12 35.72
C LYS A 313 -0.46 38.70 36.56
N LEU A 314 -0.49 37.47 37.09
CA LEU A 314 0.65 36.84 37.71
C LEU A 314 1.24 35.77 36.78
N ARG A 315 2.54 35.91 36.46
CA ARG A 315 3.36 34.85 35.85
C ARG A 315 4.41 34.41 36.86
N LEU A 316 4.57 33.10 37.03
CA LEU A 316 5.60 32.50 37.86
C LEU A 316 6.54 31.65 37.02
N GLU A 317 7.85 31.77 37.27
CA GLU A 317 8.87 30.93 36.65
C GLU A 317 9.76 30.30 37.74
N PRO A 318 9.70 28.96 37.93
CA PRO A 318 8.78 28.00 37.31
C PRO A 318 7.32 28.14 37.81
N ALA A 319 6.35 27.93 36.92
CA ALA A 319 4.90 27.98 37.23
C ALA A 319 4.38 26.77 38.05
N CYS A 320 5.27 25.92 38.55
CA CYS A 320 4.94 24.72 39.31
C CYS A 320 6.01 24.51 40.38
N ILE A 321 5.57 24.26 41.62
CA ILE A 321 6.38 24.35 42.84
C ILE A 321 6.36 22.99 43.53
N PRO A 322 7.51 22.38 43.90
CA PRO A 322 7.49 21.15 44.69
C PRO A 322 6.95 21.44 46.10
N CYS A 323 6.23 20.49 46.71
CA CYS A 323 5.70 20.66 48.07
C CYS A 323 6.79 20.89 49.15
N SER A 324 8.08 20.62 48.84
CA SER A 324 9.25 20.98 49.65
C SER A 324 9.55 22.48 49.70
N GLY A 325 8.91 23.30 48.86
CA GLY A 325 9.31 24.68 48.61
C GLY A 325 10.38 24.78 47.52
N ALA A 326 10.47 25.95 46.90
CA ALA A 326 11.45 26.30 45.86
C ALA A 326 11.56 27.82 45.71
N GLU A 327 12.59 28.28 44.99
CA GLU A 327 12.68 29.67 44.55
C GLU A 327 11.97 29.86 43.21
N VAL A 328 11.23 30.98 43.09
CA VAL A 328 10.48 31.34 41.89
C VAL A 328 10.66 32.83 41.59
N VAL A 329 10.71 33.18 40.32
CA VAL A 329 10.55 34.58 39.87
C VAL A 329 9.07 34.82 39.62
N ILE A 330 8.55 35.94 40.11
CA ILE A 330 7.15 36.33 39.95
C ILE A 330 7.10 37.70 39.26
N GLU A 331 6.41 37.75 38.13
CA GLU A 331 6.11 38.94 37.35
C GLU A 331 4.63 39.30 37.59
N ALA A 332 4.37 40.50 38.11
CA ALA A 332 3.02 40.97 38.48
C ALA A 332 2.58 42.15 37.59
N ARG A 333 1.96 41.82 36.46
CA ARG A 333 1.40 42.79 35.51
C ARG A 333 0.23 43.53 36.16
N ASP A 334 0.04 44.79 35.77
CA ASP A 334 -0.95 45.73 36.33
C ASP A 334 -0.83 46.06 37.83
N LEU A 335 0.17 45.56 38.56
CA LEU A 335 0.36 45.90 39.97
C LEU A 335 0.98 47.31 40.12
N ALA A 336 0.24 48.23 40.74
CA ALA A 336 0.74 49.57 41.02
C ALA A 336 1.67 49.58 42.27
N GLY A 337 2.94 49.94 42.03
CA GLY A 337 3.98 50.10 43.06
C GLY A 337 4.87 48.86 43.24
N THR A 338 6.01 49.05 43.93
CA THR A 338 6.97 47.97 44.23
C THR A 338 6.32 46.88 45.07
N ILE A 339 6.59 45.61 44.72
CA ILE A 339 6.15 44.43 45.48
C ILE A 339 6.79 44.46 46.87
N SER A 340 5.96 44.36 47.92
CA SER A 340 6.38 44.41 49.33
C SER A 340 6.27 43.05 50.02
N GLU A 341 5.25 42.26 49.65
CA GLU A 341 5.02 40.92 50.16
C GLU A 341 4.51 40.01 49.03
N VAL A 342 4.85 38.71 49.11
CA VAL A 342 4.23 37.65 48.32
C VAL A 342 3.75 36.55 49.26
N TRP A 343 2.55 36.03 49.01
CA TRP A 343 1.97 34.91 49.73
C TRP A 343 1.56 33.81 48.74
N VAL A 344 1.81 32.55 49.07
CA VAL A 344 1.35 31.38 48.30
C VAL A 344 0.56 30.46 49.22
N ASP A 345 -0.69 30.15 48.86
CA ASP A 345 -1.66 29.41 49.69
C ASP A 345 -1.79 29.98 51.12
N GLY A 346 -1.69 31.30 51.27
CA GLY A 346 -1.76 31.98 52.56
C GLY A 346 -0.50 31.86 53.44
N THR A 347 0.63 31.40 52.88
CA THR A 347 1.94 31.42 53.55
C THR A 347 2.84 32.48 52.92
N SER A 348 3.41 33.37 53.75
CA SER A 348 4.32 34.43 53.26
C SER A 348 5.64 33.83 52.75
N CYS A 349 6.15 34.39 51.65
CA CYS A 349 7.37 33.98 50.98
C CYS A 349 8.52 34.97 51.28
N GLU A 350 9.74 34.46 51.42
CA GLU A 350 10.92 35.29 51.64
C GLU A 350 11.30 35.99 50.33
N VAL A 351 11.26 37.32 50.27
CA VAL A 351 11.69 38.08 49.09
C VAL A 351 13.21 38.17 49.08
N LEU A 352 13.85 37.55 48.08
CA LEU A 352 15.30 37.40 47.98
C LEU A 352 15.94 38.52 47.16
N GLU A 353 15.30 38.89 46.03
CA GLU A 353 15.82 39.92 45.12
C GLU A 353 14.65 40.69 44.48
N ASP A 354 14.71 42.03 44.54
CA ASP A 354 13.86 42.89 43.69
C ASP A 354 14.46 43.00 42.29
N LEU A 355 13.72 42.48 41.32
CA LEU A 355 14.08 42.38 39.91
C LEU A 355 13.43 43.48 39.06
N SER A 356 12.65 44.38 39.66
CA SER A 356 11.81 45.44 39.03
C SER A 356 12.61 46.57 38.34
N LYS A 357 13.57 46.23 37.48
CA LYS A 357 14.53 47.15 36.84
C LYS A 357 14.14 47.57 35.41
N ARG A 358 13.08 46.99 34.84
CA ARG A 358 12.44 47.43 33.57
C ARG A 358 10.95 47.11 33.59
N ASP A 359 10.13 48.16 33.58
CA ASP A 359 8.74 48.25 33.09
C ASP A 359 7.67 47.26 33.61
N SER A 360 8.03 46.28 34.45
CA SER A 360 7.13 45.34 35.11
C SER A 360 7.58 45.06 36.56
N PRO A 361 6.69 45.10 37.56
CA PRO A 361 6.99 44.67 38.93
C PRO A 361 7.38 43.19 38.95
N SER A 362 8.58 42.88 39.46
CA SER A 362 9.06 41.50 39.54
C SER A 362 10.02 41.25 40.69
N VAL A 363 9.91 40.08 41.31
CA VAL A 363 10.72 39.65 42.47
C VAL A 363 11.12 38.19 42.34
N ARG A 364 12.31 37.82 42.86
CA ARG A 364 12.63 36.43 43.20
C ARG A 364 12.24 36.19 44.65
N VAL A 365 11.44 35.15 44.90
CA VAL A 365 11.01 34.77 46.26
C VAL A 365 11.26 33.29 46.54
N ARG A 366 11.53 32.96 47.79
CA ARG A 366 11.59 31.58 48.29
C ARG A 366 10.23 31.19 48.85
N VAL A 367 9.57 30.25 48.18
CA VAL A 367 8.29 29.69 48.60
C VAL A 367 8.56 28.56 49.62
N PRO A 368 8.03 28.64 50.86
CA PRO A 368 8.30 27.65 51.90
C PRO A 368 7.56 26.31 51.66
N ALA A 369 8.03 25.26 52.33
CA ALA A 369 7.46 23.91 52.22
C ALA A 369 5.97 23.83 52.64
N CYS A 370 5.09 23.49 51.70
CA CYS A 370 3.66 23.33 51.95
C CYS A 370 3.36 21.95 52.56
N ARG A 371 3.48 21.84 53.89
CA ARG A 371 3.33 20.58 54.65
C ARG A 371 1.95 19.90 54.58
N ASN A 372 0.92 20.59 54.05
CA ASN A 372 -0.49 20.20 54.19
C ASN A 372 -1.24 19.96 52.87
N ARG A 373 -0.58 19.93 51.70
CA ARG A 373 -1.22 19.70 50.39
C ARG A 373 -0.51 18.61 49.57
N ALA A 374 -1.28 17.66 49.04
CA ALA A 374 -0.80 16.55 48.20
C ALA A 374 -0.67 16.93 46.70
N GLY A 375 -0.31 18.17 46.41
CA GLY A 375 -0.39 18.80 45.08
C GLY A 375 -1.75 19.48 44.79
N GLY A 376 -1.80 20.29 43.73
CA GLY A 376 -2.99 21.05 43.32
C GLY A 376 -2.68 22.49 42.90
N ALA A 377 -3.70 23.28 42.52
CA ALA A 377 -3.53 24.70 42.21
C ALA A 377 -3.18 25.52 43.46
N ALA A 378 -2.15 26.36 43.34
CA ALA A 378 -1.61 27.20 44.40
C ALA A 378 -2.04 28.66 44.18
N LEU A 379 -2.68 29.24 45.18
CA LEU A 379 -3.21 30.60 45.12
C LEU A 379 -2.12 31.60 45.49
N VAL A 380 -1.65 32.37 44.51
CA VAL A 380 -0.58 33.36 44.68
C VAL A 380 -1.21 34.73 44.90
N GLU A 381 -0.79 35.43 45.95
CA GLU A 381 -1.23 36.78 46.29
C GLU A 381 0.00 37.71 46.38
N VAL A 382 0.07 38.70 45.50
CA VAL A 382 1.16 39.68 45.42
C VAL A 382 0.63 41.04 45.88
N ARG A 383 1.38 41.67 46.78
CA ARG A 383 1.04 42.92 47.47
C ARG A 383 2.10 43.98 47.18
N SER A 384 1.70 45.20 46.83
CA SER A 384 2.64 46.33 46.76
C SER A 384 2.79 47.04 48.11
N VAL A 385 3.65 48.05 48.23
CA VAL A 385 3.81 48.82 49.49
C VAL A 385 2.47 49.40 49.99
N ASP A 386 1.58 49.82 49.08
CA ASP A 386 0.23 50.32 49.38
C ASP A 386 -0.87 49.24 49.18
N TRP A 387 -0.62 48.00 49.64
CA TRP A 387 -1.47 46.83 49.34
C TRP A 387 -2.95 46.95 49.70
N ALA A 388 -3.30 47.84 50.66
CA ALA A 388 -4.69 48.18 50.98
C ALA A 388 -5.46 48.82 49.81
N ARG A 389 -4.77 49.14 48.70
CA ARG A 389 -5.34 49.60 47.42
C ARG A 389 -4.92 48.73 46.22
N HIS A 390 -3.77 48.06 46.29
CA HIS A 390 -3.15 47.37 45.15
C HIS A 390 -2.64 45.97 45.52
N MET A 391 -3.43 44.96 45.17
CA MET A 391 -3.16 43.54 45.39
C MET A 391 -3.66 42.74 44.17
N ILE A 392 -2.91 41.72 43.76
CA ILE A 392 -3.32 40.77 42.73
C ILE A 392 -3.30 39.37 43.34
N ARG A 393 -4.34 38.56 43.03
CA ARG A 393 -4.54 37.24 43.62
C ARG A 393 -5.10 36.26 42.59
N GLU A 394 -4.28 35.31 42.13
CA GLU A 394 -4.60 34.38 41.03
C GLU A 394 -4.06 32.96 41.31
N GLU A 395 -4.69 31.93 40.75
CA GLU A 395 -4.20 30.54 40.82
C GLU A 395 -3.06 30.28 39.80
N ALA A 396 -2.03 31.11 39.88
CA ALA A 396 -0.97 31.21 38.88
C ALA A 396 0.15 30.14 39.00
N ALA A 397 0.07 29.24 39.97
CA ALA A 397 1.02 28.15 40.14
C ALA A 397 0.34 26.83 40.53
N LYS A 398 1.08 25.71 40.46
CA LYS A 398 0.61 24.39 40.94
C LYS A 398 1.65 23.71 41.83
N TYR A 399 1.23 23.21 42.99
CA TYR A 399 2.05 22.34 43.82
C TYR A 399 2.12 20.92 43.24
N PHE A 400 3.29 20.29 43.31
CA PHE A 400 3.47 18.86 43.01
C PHE A 400 4.23 18.13 44.13
N PRO A 401 3.87 16.87 44.45
CA PRO A 401 4.59 16.08 45.43
C PRO A 401 5.98 15.67 44.91
N LEU A 402 6.99 15.76 45.79
CA LEU A 402 8.36 15.33 45.50
C LEU A 402 8.50 13.83 45.79
N LEU A 403 9.12 13.09 44.87
CA LEU A 403 9.36 11.66 44.94
C LEU A 403 10.84 11.40 45.19
N THR A 404 11.15 10.65 46.25
CA THR A 404 12.52 10.29 46.64
C THR A 404 12.89 8.89 46.15
N PHE A 405 14.18 8.58 46.00
CA PHE A 405 14.64 7.24 45.65
C PHE A 405 14.97 6.45 46.93
N ALA A 406 14.13 5.47 47.28
CA ALA A 406 14.17 4.81 48.58
C ALA A 406 15.06 3.57 48.67
N THR A 407 15.24 2.84 47.57
CA THR A 407 16.00 1.57 47.56
C THR A 407 16.78 1.39 46.26
N CYS A 408 17.87 0.64 46.34
CA CYS A 408 18.65 0.25 45.17
C CYS A 408 19.29 -1.13 45.39
N SER A 409 19.70 -1.79 44.29
CA SER A 409 20.38 -3.08 44.34
C SER A 409 21.80 -2.93 44.93
N PRO A 410 22.39 -3.97 45.55
CA PRO A 410 23.65 -3.87 46.31
C PRO A 410 24.91 -3.44 45.53
N ASN A 411 24.79 -3.23 44.22
CA ASN A 411 25.83 -2.71 43.33
C ASN A 411 25.66 -1.22 42.97
N ILE A 412 24.62 -0.53 43.46
CA ILE A 412 24.45 0.92 43.43
C ILE A 412 24.68 1.49 44.84
N GLU A 413 25.34 2.64 44.90
CA GLU A 413 25.28 3.55 46.05
C GLU A 413 24.40 4.74 45.63
N LEU A 414 23.29 4.96 46.35
CA LEU A 414 22.50 6.19 46.25
C LEU A 414 23.12 7.21 47.21
N THR A 415 23.76 8.23 46.65
CA THR A 415 24.28 9.37 47.41
C THR A 415 23.33 10.55 47.24
N SER A 416 22.52 10.81 48.27
CA SER A 416 21.69 12.01 48.32
C SER A 416 22.58 13.22 48.56
N ARG A 417 22.75 14.09 47.56
CA ARG A 417 23.47 15.34 47.73
C ARG A 417 22.55 16.35 48.41
N GLN A 418 22.71 16.50 49.73
CA GLN A 418 22.44 17.78 50.35
C GLN A 418 23.44 18.78 49.76
N GLY A 419 22.95 19.72 48.96
CA GLY A 419 23.73 20.90 48.61
C GLY A 419 23.81 21.81 49.82
N ASP A 420 25.01 22.36 50.10
CA ASP A 420 25.16 23.43 51.09
C ASP A 420 24.49 24.74 50.60
N ASP A 421 24.29 24.89 49.28
CA ASP A 421 23.49 25.95 48.65
C ASP A 421 22.03 25.51 48.44
N THR A 422 21.08 26.39 48.80
CA THR A 422 19.63 26.09 48.90
C THR A 422 18.87 26.04 47.57
N GLU A 423 19.54 26.23 46.42
CA GLU A 423 18.89 26.54 45.14
C GLU A 423 18.44 25.32 44.32
N THR A 424 18.81 24.08 44.70
CA THR A 424 18.47 22.86 43.93
C THR A 424 17.65 21.85 44.76
N PRO A 425 16.53 21.32 44.24
CA PRO A 425 15.78 20.25 44.90
C PRO A 425 16.57 18.95 44.90
N TYR A 426 16.31 18.10 45.91
CA TYR A 426 17.01 16.84 46.19
C TYR A 426 17.55 16.10 44.97
N LEU A 427 18.88 16.07 44.85
CA LEU A 427 19.60 15.41 43.77
C LEU A 427 20.19 14.08 44.27
N ASP A 428 19.45 13.00 44.06
CA ASP A 428 19.93 11.64 44.37
C ASP A 428 20.86 11.17 43.23
N VAL A 429 22.12 10.92 43.55
CA VAL A 429 23.13 10.46 42.59
C VAL A 429 23.32 8.95 42.74
N ALA A 430 22.86 8.20 41.75
CA ALA A 430 22.96 6.75 41.67
C ALA A 430 24.27 6.33 41.01
N THR A 431 25.23 5.83 41.80
CA THR A 431 26.58 5.45 41.34
C THR A 431 26.81 3.95 41.43
N ARG A 432 27.14 3.29 40.31
CA ARG A 432 27.39 1.84 40.25
C ARG A 432 28.79 1.52 40.76
N GLN A 433 28.86 0.82 41.89
CA GLN A 433 30.08 0.52 42.63
C GLN A 433 30.98 -0.52 41.93
N LYS A 434 30.40 -1.61 41.42
CA LYS A 434 31.14 -2.76 40.86
C LYS A 434 30.37 -3.43 39.71
N GLY A 435 31.11 -3.95 38.73
CA GLY A 435 30.59 -4.86 37.69
C GLY A 435 30.14 -4.19 36.38
N LEU A 436 29.80 -5.06 35.41
CA LEU A 436 29.37 -4.76 34.04
C LEU A 436 27.91 -5.20 33.74
N ILE A 437 27.18 -5.66 34.75
CA ILE A 437 25.83 -6.22 34.67
C ILE A 437 24.85 -5.29 35.41
N SER A 438 23.56 -5.35 35.09
CA SER A 438 22.46 -4.47 35.52
C SER A 438 22.44 -4.08 37.00
N ALA A 439 21.86 -2.93 37.28
CA ALA A 439 21.88 -2.29 38.58
C ALA A 439 20.63 -1.39 38.73
N VAL A 440 19.76 -1.69 39.71
CA VAL A 440 18.40 -1.15 39.83
C VAL A 440 18.28 -0.11 40.96
N ALA A 441 17.53 0.97 40.75
CA ALA A 441 17.05 1.87 41.81
C ALA A 441 15.54 2.12 41.71
N LEU A 442 14.86 2.22 42.87
CA LEU A 442 13.41 2.41 43.02
C LEU A 442 13.04 3.70 43.77
N THR A 443 11.84 4.22 43.46
CA THR A 443 11.19 5.33 44.18
C THR A 443 10.62 4.90 45.55
N SER A 444 10.27 5.88 46.38
CA SER A 444 9.54 5.69 47.64
C SER A 444 8.03 5.52 47.46
N GLU A 445 7.34 5.15 48.54
CA GLU A 445 5.88 4.98 48.56
C GLU A 445 5.13 6.28 48.20
N LEU A 446 4.41 6.27 47.08
CA LEU A 446 3.41 7.27 46.75
C LEU A 446 2.18 7.14 47.67
N SER A 447 1.72 8.24 48.27
CA SER A 447 0.36 8.29 48.80
C SER A 447 -0.64 8.30 47.64
N PRO A 448 -1.75 7.54 47.70
CA PRO A 448 -2.73 7.48 46.62
C PRO A 448 -3.51 8.80 46.53
N VAL A 449 -3.20 9.62 45.50
CA VAL A 449 -3.94 10.85 45.19
C VAL A 449 -4.93 10.57 44.05
N GLN A 450 -6.16 11.07 44.17
CA GLN A 450 -7.21 10.82 43.19
C GLN A 450 -7.07 11.73 41.95
N GLY A 451 -6.85 11.12 40.78
CA GLY A 451 -6.85 11.79 39.46
C GLY A 451 -5.58 11.53 38.66
N ARG A 452 -5.64 11.65 37.32
CA ARG A 452 -4.46 11.48 36.44
C ARG A 452 -3.35 12.45 36.85
N GLN A 453 -2.24 11.93 37.37
CA GLN A 453 -1.01 12.71 37.59
C GLN A 453 0.03 12.37 36.52
N ARG A 454 0.74 13.41 36.06
CA ARG A 454 1.94 13.28 35.23
C ARG A 454 3.16 13.66 36.06
N TYR A 455 4.16 12.78 36.06
CA TYR A 455 5.45 13.03 36.72
C TYR A 455 6.54 13.18 35.66
N PHE A 456 7.41 14.17 35.80
CA PHE A 456 8.55 14.34 34.91
C PHE A 456 9.87 14.16 35.67
N PHE A 457 10.71 13.25 35.19
CA PHE A 457 12.03 12.99 35.76
C PHE A 457 13.11 13.39 34.76
N GLN A 458 14.18 14.01 35.24
CA GLN A 458 15.40 14.23 34.50
C GLN A 458 16.48 13.26 34.99
N VAL A 459 17.07 12.52 34.06
CA VAL A 459 18.19 11.60 34.32
C VAL A 459 19.42 12.14 33.60
N LYS A 460 20.42 12.59 34.35
CA LYS A 460 21.64 13.20 33.82
C LYS A 460 22.83 12.26 33.99
N ILE A 461 23.59 12.05 32.92
CA ILE A 461 24.73 11.11 32.92
C ILE A 461 25.98 11.81 33.47
N GLU A 462 26.35 11.49 34.70
CA GLU A 462 27.49 12.09 35.41
C GLU A 462 28.82 11.39 35.07
N ALA A 463 28.82 10.07 34.88
CA ALA A 463 30.04 9.30 34.59
C ALA A 463 29.82 8.10 33.68
N MET A 464 30.88 7.75 32.93
CA MET A 464 30.92 6.57 32.06
C MET A 464 32.29 5.87 32.13
N ALA A 465 32.29 4.54 31.99
CA ALA A 465 33.48 3.71 31.89
C ALA A 465 33.99 3.56 30.45
N GLU A 466 35.30 3.36 30.28
CA GLU A 466 35.94 3.17 28.97
C GLU A 466 35.52 1.86 28.27
N LYS A 467 34.55 1.99 27.36
CA LYS A 467 34.23 1.11 26.22
C LYS A 467 34.58 -0.38 26.34
N ARG A 468 33.67 -1.17 26.93
CA ARG A 468 33.59 -2.64 26.74
C ARG A 468 32.16 -3.22 26.56
N SER A 469 31.14 -2.38 26.38
CA SER A 469 29.73 -2.81 26.27
C SER A 469 29.00 -2.13 25.10
N ASN A 470 28.14 -2.90 24.43
CA ASN A 470 27.23 -2.45 23.36
C ASN A 470 25.84 -2.03 23.89
N ARG A 471 25.71 -1.81 25.21
CA ARG A 471 24.55 -1.21 25.88
C ARG A 471 25.02 -0.04 26.73
N THR A 472 24.25 1.05 26.80
CA THR A 472 24.70 2.30 27.42
C THR A 472 23.87 2.74 28.63
N LEU A 473 22.53 2.64 28.59
CA LEU A 473 21.62 2.87 29.74
C LEU A 473 20.25 2.22 29.48
N ALA A 474 19.43 1.92 30.51
CA ALA A 474 18.03 1.49 30.37
C ALA A 474 17.12 2.05 31.47
N LEU A 475 15.87 2.37 31.12
CA LEU A 475 14.89 3.03 32.01
C LEU A 475 13.56 2.24 32.01
N GLY A 476 12.92 2.11 33.17
CA GLY A 476 11.64 1.42 33.34
C GLY A 476 10.89 1.85 34.61
N PHE A 477 9.63 1.44 34.75
CA PHE A 477 8.77 1.66 35.93
C PHE A 477 7.81 0.44 36.02
N VAL A 478 7.38 0.06 37.22
CA VAL A 478 6.53 -1.13 37.45
C VAL A 478 5.43 -0.85 38.47
N TRP A 479 4.18 -1.10 38.06
CA TRP A 479 3.01 -1.09 38.95
C TRP A 479 2.71 -2.49 39.50
N PRO A 480 2.34 -2.64 40.78
CA PRO A 480 1.64 -3.81 41.28
C PRO A 480 0.18 -3.82 40.77
N LEU A 481 -0.40 -5.00 40.54
CA LEU A 481 -1.77 -5.13 40.01
C LEU A 481 -2.84 -4.96 41.11
N PRO A 482 -3.98 -4.28 40.83
CA PRO A 482 -5.10 -4.20 41.76
C PRO A 482 -5.77 -5.55 42.03
N HIS A 483 -6.05 -5.84 43.30
CA HIS A 483 -6.58 -7.14 43.77
C HIS A 483 -8.06 -7.41 43.39
N ALA A 484 -8.72 -6.50 42.66
CA ALA A 484 -10.17 -6.53 42.43
C ALA A 484 -10.62 -7.38 41.22
N LEU A 485 -9.72 -7.69 40.28
CA LEU A 485 -10.02 -8.42 39.03
C LEU A 485 -9.80 -9.94 39.16
N LEU A 486 -10.13 -10.52 40.33
CA LEU A 486 -9.78 -11.91 40.71
C LEU A 486 -11.00 -12.73 41.16
N LEU A 487 -12.12 -12.62 40.44
CA LEU A 487 -13.37 -13.33 40.75
C LEU A 487 -14.02 -13.94 39.49
N GLU A 488 -14.57 -15.15 39.67
CA GLU A 488 -15.44 -15.94 38.76
C GLU A 488 -14.79 -16.69 37.57
N GLY A 489 -14.91 -18.03 37.55
CA GLY A 489 -14.80 -18.90 36.35
C GLY A 489 -13.77 -20.05 36.39
N ASP A 490 -14.23 -21.30 36.62
CA ASP A 490 -13.42 -22.53 36.50
C ASP A 490 -13.80 -23.37 35.25
N ASP A 491 -12.82 -23.70 34.38
CA ASP A 491 -12.61 -25.01 33.69
C ASP A 491 -11.73 -24.91 32.41
N ALA A 492 -10.39 -24.97 32.52
CA ALA A 492 -9.45 -25.42 31.46
C ALA A 492 -7.97 -25.44 31.92
N PRO A 493 -7.09 -26.33 31.39
CA PRO A 493 -5.68 -26.41 31.80
C PRO A 493 -4.66 -25.87 30.78
N GLN A 494 -3.67 -25.08 31.23
CA GLN A 494 -2.40 -24.85 30.49
C GLN A 494 -1.15 -24.88 31.41
N PRO A 495 -0.03 -25.55 31.03
CA PRO A 495 1.13 -25.69 31.93
C PRO A 495 2.16 -24.54 31.91
N GLN A 496 2.17 -23.67 30.90
CA GLN A 496 3.37 -22.84 30.62
C GLN A 496 3.54 -21.60 31.53
N LEU A 497 2.46 -21.03 32.06
CA LEU A 497 2.51 -19.85 32.94
C LEU A 497 3.12 -20.14 34.33
N LYS A 498 2.91 -21.36 34.87
CA LYS A 498 3.38 -21.73 36.23
C LYS A 498 4.91 -21.74 36.39
N ARG A 499 5.69 -21.65 35.31
CA ARG A 499 7.17 -21.48 35.35
C ARG A 499 7.69 -20.04 35.39
N ARG A 500 6.82 -19.02 35.32
CA ARG A 500 7.23 -17.60 35.37
C ARG A 500 6.79 -16.83 36.61
N ALA A 501 5.70 -17.24 37.26
CA ALA A 501 5.27 -16.66 38.54
C ALA A 501 6.19 -17.04 39.72
N SER A 502 6.84 -18.22 39.66
CA SER A 502 7.63 -18.79 40.76
C SER A 502 9.03 -18.17 40.95
N LEU A 503 9.22 -16.90 40.60
CA LEU A 503 10.49 -16.15 40.74
C LEU A 503 10.46 -15.09 41.84
N TRP A 504 9.31 -14.88 42.48
CA TRP A 504 9.15 -14.04 43.67
C TRP A 504 8.99 -14.98 44.87
N SER A 505 10.10 -15.49 45.41
CA SER A 505 10.07 -16.40 46.57
C SER A 505 9.86 -15.64 47.89
N SER A 506 9.61 -16.39 48.96
CA SER A 506 9.31 -15.94 50.33
C SER A 506 10.39 -15.08 51.01
N ASP A 507 11.51 -14.82 50.35
CA ASP A 507 12.79 -14.52 51.00
C ASP A 507 13.21 -13.04 50.82
N GLY A 508 12.38 -12.24 50.15
CA GLY A 508 12.51 -10.77 50.08
C GLY A 508 13.65 -10.23 49.20
N HIS A 509 14.31 -11.08 48.42
CA HIS A 509 15.41 -10.66 47.55
C HIS A 509 14.91 -9.94 46.27
N MET A 510 15.51 -8.77 45.98
CA MET A 510 15.24 -8.00 44.76
C MET A 510 15.78 -8.71 43.49
N PRO A 511 15.13 -8.54 42.33
CA PRO A 511 15.66 -9.02 41.05
C PRO A 511 16.92 -8.24 40.64
N GLU A 512 18.03 -8.95 40.44
CA GLU A 512 19.31 -8.35 40.04
C GLU A 512 19.34 -7.85 38.58
N LEU A 513 18.41 -8.31 37.73
CA LEU A 513 18.48 -8.13 36.27
C LEU A 513 17.15 -7.64 35.69
N ALA A 514 17.16 -6.50 35.00
CA ALA A 514 15.94 -5.84 34.47
C ALA A 514 15.05 -6.73 33.55
N HIS A 515 15.59 -7.79 32.96
CA HIS A 515 14.80 -8.74 32.17
C HIS A 515 13.86 -9.65 33.00
N GLN A 516 13.94 -9.57 34.33
CA GLN A 516 13.08 -10.27 35.30
C GLN A 516 11.77 -9.50 35.59
N LEU A 517 11.54 -8.36 34.92
CA LEU A 517 10.43 -7.43 35.18
C LEU A 517 9.37 -7.37 34.04
N PRO A 518 8.13 -6.92 34.32
CA PRO A 518 7.08 -6.67 33.32
C PRO A 518 7.42 -5.56 32.30
N ARG A 519 6.58 -5.37 31.26
CA ARG A 519 6.90 -4.49 30.11
C ARG A 519 5.78 -3.52 29.69
N CYS A 520 5.98 -2.22 29.90
CA CYS A 520 5.21 -1.12 29.28
C CYS A 520 5.90 0.23 29.56
N LEU A 521 6.03 1.14 28.58
CA LEU A 521 6.40 2.58 28.74
C LEU A 521 6.53 3.36 27.40
N VAL A 522 6.72 4.68 27.50
CA VAL A 522 6.99 5.66 26.42
C VAL A 522 8.18 6.54 26.86
N ALA A 523 8.93 7.13 25.92
CA ALA A 523 10.01 8.08 26.26
C ALA A 523 10.08 9.28 25.30
N TYR A 524 10.69 10.36 25.79
CA TYR A 524 10.85 11.63 25.10
C TYR A 524 12.33 12.02 25.01
N MET A 525 12.71 12.75 23.96
CA MET A 525 14.05 13.35 23.84
C MET A 525 13.95 14.66 23.05
N GLY A 526 14.54 15.74 23.56
CA GLY A 526 14.52 17.05 22.89
C GLY A 526 13.10 17.62 22.64
N GLY A 527 12.16 17.37 23.56
CA GLY A 527 10.77 17.85 23.45
C GLY A 527 9.90 17.11 22.43
N ARG A 528 10.32 15.94 21.92
CA ARG A 528 9.53 15.09 21.02
C ARG A 528 9.34 13.69 21.56
N GLU A 529 8.16 13.11 21.32
CA GLU A 529 7.89 11.68 21.57
C GLU A 529 8.66 10.83 20.54
N LEU A 530 9.29 9.74 21.00
CA LEU A 530 10.02 8.80 20.15
C LEU A 530 9.43 7.37 20.17
N ALA A 531 8.10 7.30 20.35
CA ALA A 531 7.25 6.11 20.39
C ALA A 531 7.39 5.21 21.63
N LYS A 532 6.52 4.19 21.68
CA LYS A 532 6.36 3.22 22.78
C LYS A 532 7.58 2.29 22.90
N ILE A 533 8.22 2.27 24.07
CA ILE A 533 9.48 1.54 24.31
C ILE A 533 9.26 0.35 25.25
N ALA A 534 9.34 -0.86 24.70
CA ALA A 534 9.53 -2.08 25.49
C ALA A 534 11.03 -2.33 25.74
N TRP A 535 11.55 -1.89 26.90
CA TRP A 535 12.91 -2.15 27.43
C TRP A 535 14.02 -2.21 26.36
N ARG A 536 14.19 -1.13 25.58
CA ARG A 536 15.32 -1.01 24.65
C ARG A 536 16.49 -0.32 25.37
N PRO A 537 17.73 -0.84 25.30
CA PRO A 537 18.88 -0.10 25.80
C PRO A 537 19.08 1.15 24.94
N LEU A 538 19.25 2.30 25.60
CA LEU A 538 19.78 3.48 24.95
C LEU A 538 21.22 3.17 24.49
N LEU A 539 21.53 3.59 23.28
CA LEU A 539 22.85 3.53 22.66
C LEU A 539 23.33 4.97 22.46
N GLU A 540 24.61 5.21 22.72
CA GLU A 540 25.25 6.54 22.58
C GLU A 540 24.81 7.62 23.60
N CYS A 541 24.55 7.25 24.85
CA CYS A 541 24.65 8.21 25.96
C CYS A 541 26.07 8.82 26.03
N ILE A 542 26.18 10.08 26.45
CA ILE A 542 27.44 10.78 26.73
C ILE A 542 27.38 11.44 28.12
N VAL A 543 28.54 11.66 28.74
CA VAL A 543 28.63 12.45 29.98
C VAL A 543 28.11 13.86 29.75
N GLY A 544 27.26 14.34 30.65
CA GLY A 544 26.55 15.62 30.55
C GLY A 544 25.24 15.59 29.77
N ALA A 545 24.84 14.47 29.16
CA ALA A 545 23.52 14.35 28.54
C ALA A 545 22.40 14.22 29.58
N GLU A 546 21.26 14.84 29.29
CA GLU A 546 20.07 14.89 30.15
C GLU A 546 18.87 14.26 29.43
N LEU A 547 18.18 13.33 30.10
CA LEU A 547 17.08 12.55 29.55
C LEU A 547 15.80 12.86 30.32
N GLY A 548 14.78 13.36 29.62
CA GLY A 548 13.47 13.67 30.18
C GLY A 548 12.50 12.49 30.05
N VAL A 549 11.95 12.02 31.17
CA VAL A 549 11.02 10.89 31.23
C VAL A 549 9.68 11.36 31.78
N VAL A 550 8.59 11.13 31.04
CA VAL A 550 7.22 11.40 31.49
C VAL A 550 6.57 10.09 31.91
N LEU A 551 6.05 10.06 33.15
CA LEU A 551 5.14 9.05 33.64
C LEU A 551 3.71 9.61 33.52
N ASP A 552 2.78 8.81 32.99
CA ASP A 552 1.36 9.17 32.80
C ASP A 552 0.49 7.92 33.05
N GLU A 553 -0.72 8.10 33.58
CA GLU A 553 -1.53 7.01 34.12
C GLU A 553 -2.81 6.81 33.27
N GLY A 554 -2.90 5.68 32.55
CA GLY A 554 -3.90 5.44 31.50
C GLY A 554 -4.18 3.96 31.20
N GLU A 555 -5.27 3.71 30.47
CA GLU A 555 -6.11 2.50 30.58
C GLU A 555 -5.60 1.17 29.97
N GLU A 556 -6.02 0.10 30.65
CA GLU A 556 -6.34 -1.27 30.21
C GLU A 556 -5.75 -1.79 28.87
N LYS A 557 -4.60 -2.51 28.92
CA LYS A 557 -4.21 -3.52 27.91
C LYS A 557 -3.48 -4.74 28.50
N CYS A 558 -4.19 -5.60 29.24
CA CYS A 558 -3.71 -6.96 29.58
C CYS A 558 -4.88 -7.88 29.99
N VAL A 559 -5.12 -8.97 29.25
CA VAL A 559 -6.13 -10.01 29.57
C VAL A 559 -5.56 -11.39 29.23
N VAL A 560 -5.67 -12.35 30.15
CA VAL A 560 -5.23 -13.76 30.00
C VAL A 560 -6.11 -14.66 30.90
N GLU A 561 -6.52 -15.84 30.42
CA GLU A 561 -7.47 -16.75 31.09
C GLU A 561 -6.79 -18.03 31.64
N GLY A 562 -7.25 -18.57 32.78
CA GLY A 562 -6.83 -19.88 33.32
C GLY A 562 -6.79 -19.99 34.88
N PRO A 563 -7.38 -21.03 35.52
CA PRO A 563 -7.65 -21.05 36.98
C PRO A 563 -6.70 -21.87 37.90
N LEU A 564 -7.08 -21.98 39.19
CA LEU A 564 -6.51 -22.74 40.35
C LEU A 564 -5.30 -22.10 41.09
N SER A 565 -5.23 -22.01 42.44
CA SER A 565 -6.06 -22.56 43.55
C SER A 565 -5.94 -21.76 44.89
N GLU A 566 -6.72 -22.11 45.93
CA GLU A 566 -7.14 -21.27 47.07
C GLU A 566 -6.12 -20.84 48.18
N GLU A 567 -4.89 -21.36 48.27
CA GLU A 567 -4.14 -21.38 49.56
C GLU A 567 -3.51 -20.06 50.09
N TRP A 568 -3.68 -18.89 49.45
CA TRP A 568 -2.86 -17.70 49.74
C TRP A 568 -3.67 -16.47 50.18
N ARG A 569 -3.34 -15.91 51.36
CA ARG A 569 -3.82 -14.61 51.88
C ARG A 569 -2.72 -13.86 52.61
N TRP A 570 -2.49 -12.59 52.25
CA TRP A 570 -1.66 -11.62 53.00
C TRP A 570 -2.31 -10.21 52.98
N PRO A 571 -2.06 -9.33 53.98
CA PRO A 571 -2.75 -8.04 54.09
C PRO A 571 -1.90 -6.81 53.69
N SER A 572 -2.60 -5.70 53.44
CA SER A 572 -2.11 -4.33 53.15
C SER A 572 -1.49 -4.07 51.76
N LEU A 573 -1.60 -2.81 51.32
CA LEU A 573 -1.41 -2.36 49.93
C LEU A 573 -0.24 -1.35 49.85
N GLY A 574 0.54 -1.41 48.77
CA GLY A 574 1.64 -0.49 48.48
C GLY A 574 1.52 0.14 47.09
N ALA A 575 2.25 1.23 46.88
CA ALA A 575 2.17 2.08 45.68
C ALA A 575 3.18 1.66 44.58
N PRO A 576 3.16 2.26 43.36
CA PRO A 576 4.03 1.83 42.26
C PRO A 576 5.49 2.28 42.43
N ASN A 577 6.41 1.50 41.86
CA ASN A 577 7.85 1.72 41.97
C ASN A 577 8.48 2.00 40.59
N GLY A 578 9.19 3.12 40.46
CA GLY A 578 10.09 3.34 39.33
C GLY A 578 11.26 2.34 39.31
N VAL A 579 11.87 2.08 38.15
CA VAL A 579 12.96 1.10 38.00
C VAL A 579 14.04 1.60 37.02
N LEU A 580 15.04 2.28 37.56
CA LEU A 580 16.21 2.74 36.80
C LEU A 580 17.25 1.62 36.67
N ASP A 581 17.59 1.13 35.45
CA ASP A 581 18.68 0.17 35.23
C ASP A 581 19.94 0.85 34.67
N VAL A 582 20.89 1.18 35.56
CA VAL A 582 22.19 1.77 35.23
C VAL A 582 23.14 0.68 34.67
N CYS A 583 22.76 0.12 33.53
CA CYS A 583 23.48 -0.95 32.85
C CYS A 583 24.56 -0.44 31.87
N GLY A 584 25.57 -1.27 31.59
CA GLY A 584 26.51 -1.01 30.50
C GLY A 584 27.61 0.00 30.82
N THR A 585 27.88 0.95 29.90
CA THR A 585 29.01 1.90 30.04
C THR A 585 28.72 3.13 30.90
N VAL A 586 27.47 3.52 31.16
CA VAL A 586 27.19 4.54 32.20
C VAL A 586 27.53 3.95 33.58
N THR A 587 28.15 4.75 34.45
CA THR A 587 28.56 4.34 35.81
C THR A 587 27.99 5.23 36.91
N SER A 588 27.58 6.46 36.61
CA SER A 588 26.86 7.33 37.54
C SER A 588 25.84 8.19 36.80
N VAL A 589 24.67 8.36 37.41
CA VAL A 589 23.64 9.31 36.96
C VAL A 589 23.13 10.12 38.14
N SER A 590 22.85 11.40 37.92
CA SER A 590 22.08 12.23 38.84
C SER A 590 20.61 12.25 38.42
N LEU A 591 19.72 12.28 39.42
CA LEU A 591 18.28 12.18 39.25
C LEU A 591 17.62 13.41 39.89
N SER A 592 16.74 14.06 39.14
CA SER A 592 15.87 15.13 39.66
C SER A 592 14.44 14.97 39.13
N GLN A 593 13.46 15.44 39.89
CA GLN A 593 12.08 15.54 39.46
C GLN A 593 11.80 16.98 38.99
N GLY A 594 11.39 17.13 37.73
CA GLY A 594 10.90 18.39 37.19
C GLY A 594 9.37 18.43 37.20
N ALA A 595 8.81 19.63 37.08
CA ALA A 595 7.35 19.80 37.09
C ALA A 595 6.67 19.34 35.80
N GLN A 596 7.25 19.69 34.65
CA GLN A 596 6.74 19.40 33.29
C GLN A 596 7.91 19.31 32.30
N PRO A 597 7.72 18.68 31.12
CA PRO A 597 8.70 18.77 30.04
C PRO A 597 8.91 20.22 29.57
N PRO A 598 10.12 20.60 29.12
CA PRO A 598 10.35 21.89 28.49
C PRO A 598 9.56 22.01 27.18
N TYR A 599 8.74 23.06 27.07
CA TYR A 599 7.86 23.29 25.90
C TYR A 599 8.65 23.67 24.64
N LEU A 600 8.21 23.12 23.50
CA LEU A 600 8.47 23.66 22.17
C LEU A 600 7.12 23.74 21.43
N PRO A 601 6.73 24.90 20.84
CA PRO A 601 5.37 25.12 20.40
C PRO A 601 5.07 24.54 19.01
N LEU A 602 4.26 23.48 18.95
CA LEU A 602 3.46 23.08 17.80
C LEU A 602 2.16 22.44 18.31
N SER A 603 1.02 22.84 17.75
CA SER A 603 -0.31 22.35 18.11
C SER A 603 -1.07 21.80 16.90
N LEU A 604 -1.71 20.65 17.08
CA LEU A 604 -2.84 20.11 16.31
C LEU A 604 -3.47 18.99 17.17
N THR A 605 -4.79 18.83 17.09
CA THR A 605 -5.58 17.98 18.01
C THR A 605 -6.11 16.71 17.34
N GLU A 606 -6.07 15.59 18.06
CA GLU A 606 -6.66 14.31 17.64
C GLU A 606 -7.97 14.04 18.42
N ASP A 607 -9.11 13.98 17.73
CA ASP A 607 -10.41 13.55 18.29
C ASP A 607 -11.30 12.96 17.17
N ALA A 608 -11.30 11.63 16.98
CA ALA A 608 -12.35 10.81 16.33
C ALA A 608 -11.86 9.38 15.98
N ALA A 609 -11.81 8.44 16.93
CA ALA A 609 -11.37 7.06 16.64
C ALA A 609 -11.87 5.93 17.59
N GLN A 610 -13.10 5.99 18.13
CA GLN A 610 -13.56 4.94 19.07
C GLN A 610 -15.08 4.63 19.06
N GLU A 611 -15.59 4.07 17.96
CA GLU A 611 -16.77 3.19 17.94
C GLU A 611 -16.84 2.46 16.57
N GLY A 612 -17.16 1.17 16.47
CA GLY A 612 -17.26 0.15 17.51
C GLY A 612 -17.26 -1.24 16.86
N ALA A 613 -16.51 -2.20 17.42
CA ALA A 613 -16.35 -3.54 16.84
C ALA A 613 -16.61 -4.62 17.89
N GLU A 614 -17.82 -5.20 17.88
CA GLU A 614 -18.07 -6.61 18.29
C GLU A 614 -19.54 -7.01 18.13
N LYS A 615 -19.80 -8.07 17.35
CA LYS A 615 -20.74 -9.16 17.74
C LYS A 615 -20.77 -10.33 16.76
N ARG A 616 -20.93 -11.52 17.37
CA ARG A 616 -21.31 -12.83 16.82
C ARG A 616 -20.27 -13.61 16.01
N PHE A 617 -19.81 -14.69 16.63
CA PHE A 617 -19.58 -15.98 15.98
C PHE A 617 -20.80 -16.91 16.17
N GLU A 618 -20.78 -18.08 15.52
CA GLU A 618 -21.64 -19.27 15.71
C GLU A 618 -23.18 -19.19 15.50
N ARG A 619 -23.65 -19.78 14.38
CA ARG A 619 -24.58 -20.93 14.39
C ARG A 619 -24.88 -21.50 12.99
N HIS A 620 -24.31 -22.65 12.66
CA HIS A 620 -25.02 -23.91 12.33
C HIS A 620 -24.09 -24.91 11.61
N ASP A 621 -24.18 -26.17 12.02
CA ASP A 621 -23.80 -27.33 11.22
C ASP A 621 -24.73 -28.52 11.58
N LYS A 622 -25.03 -29.37 10.58
CA LYS A 622 -25.96 -30.54 10.50
C LYS A 622 -27.23 -30.35 9.68
N ILE A 623 -27.67 -31.48 9.10
CA ILE A 623 -28.82 -31.69 8.18
C ILE A 623 -28.48 -31.20 6.76
N LEU A 624 -28.31 -32.04 5.72
CA LEU A 624 -28.61 -33.49 5.59
C LEU A 624 -27.69 -34.18 4.55
N GLN A 625 -27.37 -35.46 4.78
CA GLN A 625 -26.97 -36.41 3.73
C GLN A 625 -28.21 -37.15 3.19
N GLN A 626 -28.35 -37.34 1.86
CA GLN A 626 -28.65 -38.64 1.20
C GLN A 626 -29.15 -38.51 -0.26
N ARG A 627 -28.62 -39.42 -1.13
CA ARG A 627 -29.20 -39.91 -2.41
C ARG A 627 -29.27 -38.91 -3.60
N SER A 628 -29.18 -39.32 -4.87
CA SER A 628 -28.71 -40.59 -5.50
C SER A 628 -28.49 -40.44 -7.02
N THR A 629 -27.70 -41.33 -7.62
CA THR A 629 -27.63 -41.67 -9.07
C THR A 629 -28.93 -42.36 -9.58
N PRO A 630 -29.12 -42.83 -10.86
CA PRO A 630 -28.22 -42.94 -12.04
C PRO A 630 -28.85 -42.37 -13.38
N GLU A 631 -28.44 -42.63 -14.63
CA GLU A 631 -27.40 -43.52 -15.22
C GLU A 631 -26.64 -42.96 -16.46
N ARG A 632 -27.11 -43.20 -17.72
CA ARG A 632 -26.38 -43.02 -18.99
C ARG A 632 -27.27 -42.48 -20.14
N ALA A 633 -26.64 -41.90 -21.16
CA ALA A 633 -27.05 -41.99 -22.56
C ALA A 633 -25.82 -42.09 -23.49
N GLN A 634 -25.97 -42.65 -24.70
CA GLN A 634 -24.90 -42.87 -25.69
C GLN A 634 -25.30 -42.41 -27.10
N CYS A 635 -24.31 -42.35 -28.00
CA CYS A 635 -24.35 -42.28 -29.48
C CYS A 635 -24.10 -40.90 -30.13
N PRO A 636 -23.60 -40.85 -31.39
CA PRO A 636 -22.85 -41.86 -32.15
C PRO A 636 -21.54 -41.34 -32.80
N THR A 637 -20.70 -42.27 -33.26
CA THR A 637 -19.45 -41.98 -34.00
C THR A 637 -19.68 -41.42 -35.40
N ALA A 638 -18.93 -40.39 -35.79
CA ALA A 638 -18.59 -40.09 -37.18
C ALA A 638 -17.18 -40.62 -37.51
N LYS A 639 -16.94 -41.03 -38.75
CA LYS A 639 -15.69 -41.70 -39.17
C LYS A 639 -14.74 -40.73 -39.89
N LEU A 640 -13.47 -40.73 -39.53
CA LEU A 640 -12.37 -40.33 -40.41
C LEU A 640 -11.35 -41.49 -40.53
N THR A 641 -10.58 -41.52 -41.62
CA THR A 641 -9.84 -42.69 -42.07
C THR A 641 -8.46 -42.85 -41.41
N GLN A 642 -8.16 -44.06 -40.93
CA GLN A 642 -6.86 -44.41 -40.39
C GLN A 642 -5.81 -44.58 -41.51
N HIS A 643 -4.60 -44.06 -41.29
CA HIS A 643 -3.38 -44.65 -41.85
C HIS A 643 -2.76 -45.59 -40.82
N ASP A 644 -2.14 -46.68 -41.30
CA ASP A 644 -1.79 -47.83 -40.47
C ASP A 644 -0.37 -47.72 -39.86
N HIS A 645 -0.31 -47.59 -38.54
CA HIS A 645 0.92 -47.71 -37.76
C HIS A 645 0.70 -48.73 -36.65
N GLY A 646 1.69 -49.63 -36.47
CA GLY A 646 1.53 -50.87 -35.73
C GLY A 646 1.14 -50.68 -34.27
N LYS A 647 0.03 -51.30 -33.86
CA LYS A 647 -0.46 -51.28 -32.48
C LYS A 647 0.56 -51.92 -31.53
N MET A 648 1.14 -51.12 -30.64
CA MET A 648 1.53 -51.62 -29.33
C MET A 648 0.27 -51.82 -28.47
N PRO A 649 0.26 -52.80 -27.55
CA PRO A 649 -0.90 -53.05 -26.70
C PRO A 649 -1.01 -51.98 -25.61
N HIS A 650 -1.96 -51.05 -25.77
CA HIS A 650 -2.43 -50.24 -24.66
C HIS A 650 -3.26 -51.10 -23.69
N GLU A 651 -2.65 -51.51 -22.57
CA GLU A 651 -3.42 -51.83 -21.37
C GLU A 651 -4.00 -50.52 -20.81
N GLU A 652 -5.31 -50.47 -20.55
CA GLU A 652 -5.97 -49.30 -19.95
C GLU A 652 -5.61 -49.14 -18.48
N ARG A 653 -4.42 -48.58 -18.20
CA ARG A 653 -4.05 -48.11 -16.86
C ARG A 653 -4.60 -46.71 -16.61
N SER A 654 -5.93 -46.60 -16.54
CA SER A 654 -6.66 -45.39 -16.12
C SER A 654 -6.54 -45.14 -14.60
N GLY A 655 -5.31 -45.26 -14.08
CA GLY A 655 -4.98 -45.20 -12.66
C GLY A 655 -4.90 -43.76 -12.16
N VAL A 656 -6.05 -43.07 -12.11
CA VAL A 656 -6.17 -41.79 -11.40
C VAL A 656 -5.96 -42.07 -9.91
N VAL A 657 -4.76 -41.77 -9.40
CA VAL A 657 -4.38 -41.97 -8.00
C VAL A 657 -5.29 -41.12 -7.11
N SER A 658 -5.88 -41.71 -6.08
CA SER A 658 -6.75 -40.99 -5.14
C SER A 658 -5.94 -40.07 -4.21
N LEU A 659 -6.61 -39.08 -3.59
CA LEU A 659 -5.97 -38.25 -2.56
C LEU A 659 -5.44 -39.08 -1.38
N ASP A 660 -6.08 -40.22 -1.06
CA ASP A 660 -5.61 -41.16 -0.02
C ASP A 660 -4.30 -41.83 -0.45
N GLN A 661 -4.27 -42.36 -1.67
CA GLN A 661 -3.07 -42.98 -2.24
C GLN A 661 -1.93 -41.98 -2.39
N ALA A 662 -2.21 -40.71 -2.69
CA ALA A 662 -1.24 -39.62 -2.69
C ALA A 662 -0.76 -39.25 -1.27
N ALA A 663 -1.62 -39.30 -0.25
CA ALA A 663 -1.25 -39.07 1.15
C ALA A 663 -0.32 -40.16 1.68
N ASP A 664 -0.74 -41.43 1.57
CA ASP A 664 0.01 -42.61 2.04
C ASP A 664 1.46 -42.64 1.53
N SER A 665 1.64 -42.24 0.27
CA SER A 665 2.87 -42.44 -0.49
C SER A 665 3.82 -41.24 -0.44
N SER A 666 3.30 -40.02 -0.54
CA SER A 666 4.09 -38.78 -0.30
C SER A 666 4.49 -38.65 1.17
N GLY A 667 3.67 -39.19 2.08
CA GLY A 667 3.73 -38.96 3.52
C GLY A 667 3.15 -37.62 3.96
N TRP A 668 2.47 -36.89 3.07
CA TRP A 668 1.81 -35.62 3.41
C TRP A 668 0.50 -35.88 4.18
N PRO A 669 0.08 -35.00 5.11
CA PRO A 669 -1.09 -35.27 5.94
C PRO A 669 -2.37 -35.31 5.11
N GLU A 670 -3.12 -36.40 5.20
CA GLU A 670 -4.42 -36.59 4.53
C GLU A 670 -5.39 -35.43 4.80
N GLN A 671 -5.44 -34.96 6.04
CA GLN A 671 -6.24 -33.80 6.49
C GLN A 671 -5.92 -32.52 5.71
N VAL A 672 -4.65 -32.33 5.35
CA VAL A 672 -4.13 -31.14 4.66
C VAL A 672 -4.30 -31.26 3.15
N LEU A 673 -4.31 -32.49 2.61
CA LEU A 673 -4.62 -32.78 1.20
C LEU A 673 -6.13 -32.71 0.90
N LYS A 674 -6.99 -33.04 1.87
CA LYS A 674 -8.46 -33.02 1.76
C LYS A 674 -9.12 -31.72 2.22
N ASP A 675 -8.35 -30.75 2.70
CA ASP A 675 -8.88 -29.45 3.12
C ASP A 675 -9.47 -28.72 1.91
N VAL A 676 -10.79 -28.51 1.93
CA VAL A 676 -11.55 -27.85 0.85
C VAL A 676 -11.09 -26.40 0.68
N CYS A 677 -10.70 -25.73 1.77
CA CYS A 677 -10.23 -24.34 1.77
C CYS A 677 -8.83 -24.18 1.16
N LYS A 678 -8.09 -25.29 0.94
CA LYS A 678 -6.78 -25.31 0.28
C LYS A 678 -6.83 -25.80 -1.17
N GLN A 679 -8.00 -26.13 -1.72
CA GLN A 679 -8.06 -26.66 -3.09
C GLN A 679 -7.82 -25.56 -4.14
N PRO A 680 -7.17 -25.87 -5.27
CA PRO A 680 -7.01 -24.96 -6.40
C PRO A 680 -8.35 -24.73 -7.11
N PHE A 681 -8.48 -23.61 -7.82
CA PHE A 681 -9.55 -23.45 -8.79
C PHE A 681 -9.34 -24.43 -9.94
N VAL A 682 -10.35 -25.23 -10.27
CA VAL A 682 -10.32 -26.15 -11.42
C VAL A 682 -11.28 -25.61 -12.48
N VAL A 683 -10.79 -25.43 -13.70
CA VAL A 683 -11.55 -24.91 -14.83
C VAL A 683 -11.50 -25.89 -16.00
N GLU A 684 -12.59 -25.95 -16.76
CA GLU A 684 -12.69 -26.84 -17.92
C GLU A 684 -12.40 -26.15 -19.26
N SER A 685 -12.46 -24.82 -19.31
CA SER A 685 -12.37 -24.02 -20.54
C SER A 685 -11.02 -23.28 -20.68
N PRO A 686 -10.36 -23.31 -21.87
CA PRO A 686 -9.15 -22.53 -22.15
C PRO A 686 -9.30 -21.05 -21.87
N GLU A 687 -10.44 -20.46 -22.20
CA GLU A 687 -10.72 -19.03 -22.08
C GLU A 687 -10.73 -18.60 -20.61
N SER A 688 -11.31 -19.44 -19.74
CA SER A 688 -11.30 -19.23 -18.29
C SER A 688 -9.88 -19.29 -17.72
N PHE A 689 -9.06 -20.24 -18.20
CA PHE A 689 -7.68 -20.39 -17.78
C PHE A 689 -6.79 -19.23 -18.26
N LEU A 690 -6.87 -18.86 -19.54
CA LEU A 690 -6.10 -17.76 -20.13
C LEU A 690 -6.53 -16.40 -19.55
N SER A 691 -7.81 -16.23 -19.22
CA SER A 691 -8.29 -15.05 -18.48
C SER A 691 -7.71 -14.97 -17.07
N PHE A 692 -7.55 -16.10 -16.37
CA PHE A 692 -6.83 -16.14 -15.09
C PHE A 692 -5.37 -15.72 -15.28
N VAL A 693 -4.64 -16.35 -16.22
CA VAL A 693 -3.24 -16.01 -16.53
C VAL A 693 -3.07 -14.52 -16.84
N ARG A 694 -3.89 -13.94 -17.72
CA ARG A 694 -3.76 -12.54 -18.16
C ARG A 694 -4.18 -11.49 -17.13
N TYR A 695 -5.16 -11.78 -16.26
CA TYR A 695 -5.85 -10.70 -15.50
C TYR A 695 -6.07 -10.95 -14.01
N ALA A 696 -5.91 -12.16 -13.48
CA ALA A 696 -6.24 -12.43 -12.08
C ALA A 696 -5.18 -11.89 -11.10
N ASP A 697 -5.65 -11.55 -9.89
CA ASP A 697 -4.77 -11.28 -8.76
C ASP A 697 -4.14 -12.58 -8.27
N HIS A 698 -2.83 -12.69 -8.47
CA HIS A 698 -2.07 -13.87 -8.12
C HIS A 698 -1.28 -13.68 -6.81
N SER A 699 -1.48 -12.56 -6.10
CA SER A 699 -0.71 -12.20 -4.90
C SER A 699 -1.03 -13.04 -3.66
N GLN A 700 -2.17 -13.75 -3.65
CA GLN A 700 -2.69 -14.49 -2.51
C GLN A 700 -2.56 -16.01 -2.65
N ALA A 701 -1.42 -16.51 -3.15
CA ALA A 701 -1.12 -17.95 -3.31
C ALA A 701 -2.14 -18.76 -4.14
N GLN A 702 -2.91 -18.09 -5.01
CA GLN A 702 -3.93 -18.72 -5.84
C GLN A 702 -3.34 -19.65 -6.89
N MET A 703 -4.10 -20.69 -7.26
CA MET A 703 -3.81 -21.59 -8.38
C MET A 703 -5.08 -21.85 -9.18
N CYS A 704 -4.95 -21.86 -10.50
CA CYS A 704 -5.95 -22.30 -11.46
C CYS A 704 -5.40 -23.51 -12.25
N ILE A 705 -6.21 -24.55 -12.45
CA ILE A 705 -5.87 -25.76 -13.22
C ILE A 705 -6.87 -25.93 -14.36
N LEU A 706 -6.37 -25.97 -15.59
CA LEU A 706 -7.10 -26.45 -16.75
C LEU A 706 -6.88 -27.97 -16.87
N ARG A 707 -7.92 -28.76 -16.59
CA ARG A 707 -7.90 -30.22 -16.79
C ARG A 707 -7.72 -30.55 -18.26
N ASP A 708 -6.88 -31.54 -18.56
CA ASP A 708 -6.45 -31.89 -19.93
C ASP A 708 -5.91 -30.68 -20.73
N GLY A 709 -5.37 -29.67 -20.03
CA GLY A 709 -4.94 -28.40 -20.60
C GLY A 709 -3.92 -28.52 -21.73
N LEU A 710 -3.11 -29.58 -21.76
CA LEU A 710 -2.22 -29.84 -22.90
C LEU A 710 -3.00 -30.06 -24.19
N GLN A 711 -4.08 -30.82 -24.16
CA GLN A 711 -4.93 -31.03 -25.33
C GLN A 711 -5.75 -29.76 -25.61
N LYS A 712 -6.38 -29.20 -24.58
CA LYS A 712 -7.30 -28.06 -24.74
C LYS A 712 -6.61 -26.76 -25.20
N LEU A 713 -5.31 -26.59 -24.94
CA LEU A 713 -4.49 -25.48 -25.45
C LEU A 713 -3.68 -25.85 -26.71
N ALA A 714 -3.79 -27.09 -27.21
CA ALA A 714 -2.94 -27.65 -28.27
C ALA A 714 -1.43 -27.46 -27.97
N LEU A 715 -1.01 -27.97 -26.82
CA LEU A 715 0.35 -28.00 -26.28
C LEU A 715 0.89 -29.45 -26.11
N GLU A 716 0.19 -30.47 -26.61
CA GLU A 716 0.66 -31.87 -26.64
C GLU A 716 2.01 -32.04 -27.37
N THR A 717 2.30 -31.16 -28.33
CA THR A 717 3.56 -31.09 -29.10
C THR A 717 4.49 -29.95 -28.65
N SER A 718 4.22 -29.31 -27.51
CA SER A 718 5.06 -28.26 -26.93
C SER A 718 6.51 -28.72 -26.78
N LEU A 719 6.73 -29.88 -26.16
CA LEU A 719 8.06 -30.39 -25.85
C LEU A 719 8.68 -31.21 -27.01
N PRO A 720 10.02 -31.13 -27.21
CA PRO A 720 10.72 -31.87 -28.24
C PRO A 720 10.45 -33.37 -28.15
N GLN A 721 10.17 -34.02 -29.28
CA GLN A 721 9.87 -35.45 -29.31
C GLN A 721 11.02 -36.29 -28.72
N ALA A 722 12.27 -35.95 -29.02
CA ALA A 722 13.44 -36.64 -28.47
C ALA A 722 13.55 -36.53 -26.93
N LEU A 723 13.22 -35.38 -26.33
CA LEU A 723 13.18 -35.23 -24.86
C LEU A 723 12.07 -36.09 -24.26
N ARG A 724 10.89 -36.09 -24.89
CA ARG A 724 9.76 -36.93 -24.46
C ARG A 724 10.14 -38.41 -24.51
N GLU A 725 10.63 -38.89 -25.66
CA GLU A 725 11.06 -40.29 -25.83
C GLU A 725 12.17 -40.70 -24.85
N ALA A 726 13.15 -39.82 -24.59
CA ALA A 726 14.19 -40.09 -23.59
C ALA A 726 13.63 -40.20 -22.16
N CYS A 727 12.65 -39.37 -21.79
CA CYS A 727 11.95 -39.48 -20.50
C CYS A 727 11.05 -40.72 -20.39
N THR A 728 10.58 -41.30 -21.51
CA THR A 728 9.89 -42.61 -21.50
C THR A 728 10.87 -43.79 -21.41
N GLN A 729 12.04 -43.70 -22.05
CA GLN A 729 12.99 -44.81 -22.20
C GLN A 729 13.92 -44.98 -20.99
N HIS A 730 14.25 -43.90 -20.27
CA HIS A 730 15.23 -43.92 -19.17
C HIS A 730 14.59 -43.84 -17.79
N ARG A 731 15.30 -44.38 -16.78
CA ARG A 731 14.82 -44.44 -15.38
C ARG A 731 15.28 -43.29 -14.50
N THR A 732 16.39 -42.64 -14.84
CA THR A 732 16.93 -41.51 -14.05
C THR A 732 16.96 -40.24 -14.89
N ALA A 733 16.74 -39.09 -14.24
CA ALA A 733 16.71 -37.79 -14.91
C ALA A 733 18.05 -37.49 -15.63
N VAL A 734 19.16 -38.03 -15.11
CA VAL A 734 20.49 -37.88 -15.70
C VAL A 734 20.58 -38.63 -17.02
N GLU A 735 20.10 -39.87 -17.08
CA GLU A 735 20.13 -40.64 -18.32
C GLU A 735 19.19 -40.06 -19.39
N ALA A 736 17.98 -39.64 -19.01
CA ALA A 736 17.04 -39.03 -19.95
C ALA A 736 17.60 -37.73 -20.57
N VAL A 737 18.22 -36.86 -19.78
CA VAL A 737 18.75 -35.59 -20.30
C VAL A 737 20.05 -35.79 -21.08
N LEU A 738 20.89 -36.77 -20.73
CA LEU A 738 22.04 -37.15 -21.56
C LEU A 738 21.59 -37.75 -22.90
N ALA A 739 20.62 -38.66 -22.92
CA ALA A 739 20.08 -39.22 -24.16
C ALA A 739 19.42 -38.15 -25.05
N PHE A 740 18.73 -37.16 -24.46
CA PHE A 740 18.20 -36.02 -25.21
C PHE A 740 19.33 -35.10 -25.76
N GLN A 741 20.41 -34.90 -24.99
CA GLN A 741 21.59 -34.15 -25.43
C GLN A 741 22.32 -34.85 -26.59
N ASP A 742 22.35 -36.18 -26.61
CA ASP A 742 22.95 -36.96 -27.71
C ASP A 742 22.03 -37.07 -28.94
N ALA A 743 20.70 -36.94 -28.74
CA ALA A 743 19.67 -37.07 -29.78
C ALA A 743 19.15 -35.73 -30.35
N SER A 744 19.77 -34.59 -30.00
CA SER A 744 19.34 -33.27 -30.50
C SER A 744 20.51 -32.29 -30.70
N ASP A 745 20.33 -31.34 -31.62
CA ASP A 745 21.32 -30.28 -31.89
C ASP A 745 21.34 -29.16 -30.83
N PHE A 746 20.59 -29.30 -29.73
CA PHE A 746 20.52 -28.31 -28.66
C PHE A 746 21.71 -28.41 -27.71
N GLU A 747 22.50 -27.34 -27.56
CA GLU A 747 23.44 -27.21 -26.46
C GLU A 747 22.66 -26.87 -25.18
N LEU A 748 22.55 -27.80 -24.23
CA LEU A 748 21.71 -27.65 -23.05
C LEU A 748 22.40 -26.91 -21.89
N ASP A 749 21.60 -26.22 -21.10
CA ASP A 749 21.95 -25.54 -19.84
C ASP A 749 20.82 -25.77 -18.81
N GLY A 750 21.02 -25.39 -17.55
CA GLY A 750 20.08 -25.66 -16.45
C GLY A 750 20.72 -26.35 -15.24
N ASP A 751 20.03 -26.31 -14.10
CA ASP A 751 20.55 -26.74 -12.80
C ASP A 751 20.46 -28.26 -12.59
N VAL A 752 21.42 -28.78 -11.83
CA VAL A 752 21.46 -30.20 -11.44
C VAL A 752 21.59 -30.28 -9.93
N PHE A 753 20.50 -30.66 -9.28
CA PHE A 753 20.41 -30.82 -7.83
C PHE A 753 20.48 -32.29 -7.43
N THR A 754 21.26 -32.58 -6.39
CA THR A 754 21.35 -33.91 -5.78
C THR A 754 20.97 -33.87 -4.31
N TRP A 755 20.36 -34.96 -3.85
CA TRP A 755 20.09 -35.24 -2.45
C TRP A 755 20.81 -36.55 -2.11
N PRO A 756 21.91 -36.51 -1.32
CA PRO A 756 22.62 -37.73 -0.94
C PRO A 756 21.69 -38.68 -0.17
N GLY A 757 21.87 -39.99 -0.38
CA GLY A 757 21.00 -41.01 0.19
C GLY A 757 20.94 -40.94 1.72
N THR A 758 19.75 -40.67 2.27
CA THR A 758 19.56 -40.58 3.72
C THR A 758 19.33 -41.94 4.34
N SER A 759 20.43 -42.65 4.63
CA SER A 759 20.45 -43.84 5.48
C SER A 759 20.13 -43.52 6.95
N GLY A 760 18.89 -43.07 7.22
CA GLY A 760 18.32 -42.81 8.56
C GLY A 760 17.93 -41.35 8.89
N GLY A 761 18.05 -40.39 7.96
CA GLY A 761 17.84 -38.95 8.22
C GLY A 761 16.52 -38.36 7.71
N TYR A 762 15.85 -37.55 8.54
CA TYR A 762 14.58 -36.86 8.23
C TYR A 762 14.73 -35.62 7.32
N SER A 763 15.86 -34.90 7.40
CA SER A 763 16.15 -33.77 6.52
C SER A 763 17.24 -34.16 5.54
N CYS A 764 16.94 -34.08 4.24
CA CYS A 764 17.94 -34.05 3.19
C CYS A 764 17.87 -32.68 2.49
N LYS A 765 18.97 -31.93 2.56
CA LYS A 765 19.11 -30.63 1.90
C LYS A 765 19.76 -30.79 0.53
N ARG A 766 19.24 -30.09 -0.48
CA ARG A 766 19.79 -30.14 -1.84
C ARG A 766 21.25 -29.69 -1.87
N THR A 767 22.04 -30.36 -2.67
CA THR A 767 23.36 -29.92 -3.13
C THR A 767 23.26 -29.61 -4.62
N GLU A 768 23.93 -28.56 -5.09
CA GLU A 768 23.90 -28.11 -6.48
C GLU A 768 25.25 -28.39 -7.15
N ILE A 769 25.26 -29.09 -8.30
CA ILE A 769 26.49 -29.45 -9.01
C ILE A 769 26.93 -28.27 -9.90
N LYS A 770 27.66 -27.34 -9.30
CA LYS A 770 28.12 -26.09 -9.93
C LYS A 770 29.20 -26.28 -11.01
N GLY A 771 29.24 -25.34 -11.95
CA GLY A 771 30.28 -25.15 -12.96
C GLY A 771 30.29 -26.20 -14.08
N GLY A 772 31.05 -25.93 -15.15
CA GLY A 772 31.13 -26.80 -16.34
C GLY A 772 29.86 -26.78 -17.21
N SER A 773 29.92 -27.45 -18.37
CA SER A 773 28.76 -27.63 -19.26
C SER A 773 27.71 -28.57 -18.66
N MET A 774 26.49 -28.59 -19.22
CA MET A 774 25.41 -29.43 -18.71
C MET A 774 25.78 -30.93 -18.70
N CYS A 775 26.38 -31.45 -19.79
CA CYS A 775 26.93 -32.80 -19.83
C CYS A 775 27.98 -33.07 -18.71
N GLN A 776 28.81 -32.07 -18.35
CA GLN A 776 29.78 -32.19 -17.25
C GLN A 776 29.12 -32.13 -15.86
N ARG A 777 27.99 -31.43 -15.70
CA ARG A 777 27.17 -31.46 -14.48
C ARG A 777 26.49 -32.83 -14.33
N LEU A 778 25.83 -33.30 -15.39
CA LEU A 778 25.15 -34.60 -15.46
C LEU A 778 26.11 -35.79 -15.27
N THR A 779 27.31 -35.76 -15.86
CA THR A 779 28.31 -36.83 -15.67
C THR A 779 28.79 -36.91 -14.22
N ARG A 780 28.98 -35.77 -13.55
CA ARG A 780 29.30 -35.74 -12.11
C ARG A 780 28.11 -36.14 -11.25
N ALA A 781 26.88 -35.86 -11.68
CA ALA A 781 25.67 -36.32 -11.01
C ALA A 781 25.57 -37.85 -11.06
N LYS A 782 25.81 -38.47 -12.23
CA LYS A 782 25.87 -39.94 -12.38
C LYS A 782 26.98 -40.57 -11.55
N ALA A 783 28.15 -39.94 -11.47
CA ALA A 783 29.25 -40.38 -10.62
C ALA A 783 28.99 -40.20 -9.10
N ALA A 784 27.97 -39.43 -8.73
CA ALA A 784 27.50 -39.24 -7.36
C ALA A 784 26.14 -39.94 -7.09
N GLU A 785 25.64 -40.71 -8.05
CA GLU A 785 24.38 -41.48 -7.97
C GLU A 785 24.63 -42.74 -7.13
N THR A 786 24.59 -42.59 -5.80
CA THR A 786 24.49 -43.72 -4.87
C THR A 786 23.15 -44.43 -5.01
N ASP A 787 23.02 -45.70 -4.60
CA ASP A 787 21.77 -46.47 -4.74
C ASP A 787 20.51 -45.78 -4.16
N ASP A 788 20.66 -44.97 -3.11
CA ASP A 788 19.60 -44.15 -2.47
C ASP A 788 19.59 -42.66 -2.90
N GLY A 789 20.43 -42.26 -3.85
CA GLY A 789 20.67 -40.87 -4.25
C GLY A 789 19.59 -40.34 -5.18
N LEU A 790 19.01 -39.18 -4.87
CA LEU A 790 17.97 -38.57 -5.71
C LEU A 790 18.55 -37.39 -6.51
N ILE A 791 18.20 -37.32 -7.79
CA ILE A 791 18.68 -36.29 -8.72
C ILE A 791 17.50 -35.59 -9.40
N TYR A 792 17.55 -34.26 -9.47
CA TYR A 792 16.60 -33.40 -10.16
C TYR A 792 17.35 -32.53 -11.17
N VAL A 793 16.85 -32.50 -12.40
CA VAL A 793 17.29 -31.55 -13.41
C VAL A 793 16.25 -30.45 -13.49
N ALA A 794 16.68 -29.21 -13.29
CA ALA A 794 15.82 -28.05 -13.12
C ALA A 794 16.16 -26.96 -14.14
N GLU A 795 15.15 -26.18 -14.54
CA GLU A 795 15.31 -25.05 -15.47
C GLU A 795 16.07 -25.45 -16.76
N LEU A 796 15.89 -26.68 -17.24
CA LEU A 796 16.55 -27.20 -18.45
C LEU A 796 16.15 -26.33 -19.65
N ASN A 797 17.14 -25.74 -20.30
CA ASN A 797 16.95 -24.71 -21.33
C ASN A 797 18.07 -24.78 -22.39
N CYS A 798 17.92 -24.03 -23.49
CA CYS A 798 19.00 -23.82 -24.46
C CYS A 798 20.07 -22.88 -23.89
N ALA A 799 21.34 -23.32 -23.89
CA ALA A 799 22.48 -22.53 -23.40
C ALA A 799 22.66 -21.16 -24.08
N LYS A 800 22.10 -20.99 -25.29
CA LYS A 800 22.20 -19.79 -26.12
C LYS A 800 20.79 -19.37 -26.56
N LYS A 801 20.53 -18.06 -26.66
CA LYS A 801 19.25 -17.52 -27.17
C LYS A 801 19.05 -17.90 -28.66
N THR A 802 18.28 -18.96 -28.92
CA THR A 802 17.82 -19.43 -30.24
C THR A 802 16.55 -18.67 -30.66
N ALA A 803 16.07 -18.85 -31.89
CA ALA A 803 14.76 -18.34 -32.30
C ALA A 803 13.65 -19.31 -31.87
N HIS A 804 12.63 -18.81 -31.19
CA HIS A 804 11.44 -19.55 -30.80
C HIS A 804 10.71 -20.08 -32.05
N HIS A 805 10.33 -21.36 -32.06
CA HIS A 805 9.83 -22.02 -33.27
C HIS A 805 8.56 -21.35 -33.83
N PHE A 806 7.63 -20.93 -32.96
CA PHE A 806 6.36 -20.32 -33.37
C PHE A 806 6.42 -18.80 -33.62
N THR A 807 7.32 -18.07 -32.95
CA THR A 807 7.30 -16.58 -32.92
C THR A 807 8.57 -15.91 -33.44
N GLY A 808 9.66 -16.66 -33.64
CA GLY A 808 10.98 -16.11 -33.98
C GLY A 808 11.71 -15.41 -32.83
N GLU A 809 11.07 -15.21 -31.67
CA GLU A 809 11.62 -14.52 -30.50
C GLU A 809 12.94 -15.14 -30.03
N ARG A 810 13.94 -14.30 -29.71
CA ARG A 810 15.25 -14.78 -29.24
C ARG A 810 15.24 -15.13 -27.74
N CYS A 811 14.80 -16.35 -27.42
CA CYS A 811 14.67 -16.87 -26.06
C CYS A 811 15.53 -18.13 -25.84
N ARG A 812 15.53 -18.70 -24.61
CA ARG A 812 16.25 -19.94 -24.26
C ARG A 812 15.36 -21.19 -24.25
N THR A 813 14.17 -21.12 -24.85
CA THR A 813 13.15 -22.18 -24.78
C THR A 813 13.67 -23.58 -25.19
N LEU A 814 13.07 -24.62 -24.63
CA LEU A 814 13.02 -25.94 -25.26
C LEU A 814 11.66 -26.26 -25.87
N THR A 815 10.60 -25.53 -25.55
CA THR A 815 9.27 -25.72 -26.14
C THR A 815 9.17 -25.10 -27.55
N ASN A 816 8.48 -25.80 -28.45
CA ASN A 816 8.12 -25.32 -29.79
C ASN A 816 6.93 -24.34 -29.75
N LYS A 817 6.07 -24.52 -28.75
CA LYS A 817 4.88 -23.72 -28.44
C LYS A 817 4.58 -23.82 -26.94
N ASP A 818 4.12 -22.76 -26.31
CA ASP A 818 3.88 -22.68 -24.86
C ASP A 818 2.58 -21.94 -24.47
N VAL A 819 2.32 -21.74 -23.17
CA VAL A 819 1.10 -21.07 -22.69
C VAL A 819 1.11 -19.58 -23.06
N ARG A 820 2.27 -18.93 -23.12
CA ARG A 820 2.43 -17.57 -23.63
C ARG A 820 2.02 -17.46 -25.09
N ASP A 821 2.32 -18.42 -25.96
CA ASP A 821 1.74 -18.41 -27.32
C ASP A 821 0.21 -18.50 -27.30
N CYS A 822 -0.38 -19.22 -26.34
CA CYS A 822 -1.83 -19.31 -26.18
C CYS A 822 -2.44 -18.05 -25.53
N ALA A 823 -1.64 -17.29 -24.78
CA ALA A 823 -2.04 -16.05 -24.11
C ALA A 823 -1.82 -14.80 -24.97
N ASP A 824 -0.84 -14.80 -25.87
CA ASP A 824 -0.54 -13.69 -26.79
C ASP A 824 -1.32 -13.84 -28.10
N VAL A 825 -1.57 -15.06 -28.60
CA VAL A 825 -2.47 -15.26 -29.76
C VAL A 825 -3.90 -14.94 -29.35
N SER A 826 -4.38 -13.79 -29.81
CA SER A 826 -5.79 -13.45 -29.77
C SER A 826 -6.58 -14.39 -30.68
N PHE A 827 -7.59 -15.05 -30.10
CA PHE A 827 -8.61 -15.83 -30.85
C PHE A 827 -9.48 -14.94 -31.77
N HIS A 828 -9.23 -13.63 -31.79
CA HIS A 828 -9.90 -12.64 -32.63
C HIS A 828 -8.85 -11.73 -33.28
N PRO A 829 -8.80 -11.58 -34.63
CA PRO A 829 -7.81 -10.76 -35.33
C PRO A 829 -8.05 -9.24 -35.20
N CYS A 830 -8.74 -8.81 -34.14
CA CYS A 830 -9.17 -7.42 -33.91
C CYS A 830 -9.00 -6.96 -32.46
N THR A 831 -8.50 -7.81 -31.55
CA THR A 831 -8.18 -7.42 -30.17
C THR A 831 -6.68 -7.28 -29.99
N ASP A 832 -6.25 -6.20 -29.34
CA ASP A 832 -4.84 -5.92 -29.04
C ASP A 832 -4.15 -7.11 -28.38
N VAL A 833 -2.93 -7.43 -28.83
CA VAL A 833 -2.08 -8.43 -28.20
C VAL A 833 -1.64 -7.89 -26.85
N VAL A 834 -2.12 -8.49 -25.77
CA VAL A 834 -1.70 -8.17 -24.40
C VAL A 834 -0.34 -8.84 -24.18
N GLU A 835 0.74 -8.22 -24.64
CA GLU A 835 2.09 -8.69 -24.41
C GLU A 835 2.34 -8.84 -22.89
N LEU A 836 2.49 -10.08 -22.42
CA LEU A 836 2.82 -10.39 -21.04
C LEU A 836 4.35 -10.35 -20.85
N PRO A 837 4.89 -9.50 -19.94
CA PRO A 837 6.29 -9.56 -19.52
C PRO A 837 6.68 -10.96 -19.04
N MET A 838 7.81 -11.46 -19.55
CA MET A 838 8.37 -12.76 -19.22
C MET A 838 9.88 -12.65 -19.05
N TRP A 839 10.46 -13.46 -18.16
CA TRP A 839 11.92 -13.62 -18.06
C TRP A 839 12.40 -15.03 -18.41
N ASP A 840 11.68 -16.07 -17.98
CA ASP A 840 11.98 -17.47 -18.30
C ASP A 840 10.88 -18.05 -19.20
N ARG A 841 11.26 -18.47 -20.42
CA ARG A 841 10.34 -19.01 -21.45
C ARG A 841 10.64 -20.48 -21.74
N GLY A 842 9.64 -21.35 -21.58
CA GLY A 842 9.69 -22.74 -22.03
C GLY A 842 10.83 -23.58 -21.43
N HIS A 843 11.16 -23.34 -20.16
CA HIS A 843 12.13 -24.16 -19.42
C HIS A 843 11.49 -25.52 -19.06
N SER A 844 12.33 -26.53 -18.80
CA SER A 844 11.87 -27.90 -18.46
C SER A 844 12.44 -28.41 -17.14
N PHE A 845 11.65 -29.18 -16.40
CA PHE A 845 12.06 -29.86 -15.17
C PHE A 845 11.93 -31.37 -15.35
N VAL A 846 12.96 -32.15 -14.99
CA VAL A 846 12.96 -33.62 -15.08
C VAL A 846 13.33 -34.21 -13.72
N GLY A 847 12.47 -35.09 -13.18
CA GLY A 847 12.69 -35.70 -11.86
C GLY A 847 12.04 -37.06 -11.69
N ALA A 848 12.74 -37.93 -10.95
CA ALA A 848 12.28 -39.25 -10.50
C ALA A 848 11.19 -39.15 -9.40
N PRO A 849 10.57 -40.27 -8.96
CA PRO A 849 9.46 -40.23 -8.01
C PRO A 849 9.91 -39.73 -6.62
N GLY A 850 9.06 -38.89 -5.99
CA GLY A 850 9.35 -38.22 -4.72
C GLY A 850 10.26 -36.99 -4.81
N VAL A 851 10.93 -36.80 -5.96
CA VAL A 851 11.84 -35.69 -6.28
C VAL A 851 11.05 -34.53 -6.90
N GLY A 852 11.58 -33.32 -6.83
CA GLY A 852 11.00 -32.13 -7.43
C GLY A 852 11.69 -30.87 -6.91
N SER A 853 11.09 -29.70 -7.12
CA SER A 853 11.60 -28.48 -6.50
C SER A 853 11.31 -28.52 -5.00
N CYS A 854 12.38 -28.43 -4.21
CA CYS A 854 12.33 -28.21 -2.76
C CYS A 854 11.64 -26.88 -2.43
N LEU A 855 11.43 -26.62 -1.14
CA LEU A 855 10.93 -25.31 -0.75
C LEU A 855 11.91 -24.19 -1.15
N HIS A 856 11.38 -23.20 -1.87
CA HIS A 856 12.05 -21.99 -2.31
C HIS A 856 11.06 -20.82 -2.39
N VAL A 857 11.55 -19.59 -2.24
CA VAL A 857 10.83 -18.39 -2.72
C VAL A 857 11.20 -18.23 -4.19
N ASP A 858 10.20 -18.16 -5.06
CA ASP A 858 10.40 -17.75 -6.44
C ASP A 858 10.43 -16.22 -6.54
N GLN A 859 10.87 -15.70 -7.68
CA GLN A 859 11.55 -14.40 -7.76
C GLN A 859 10.66 -13.18 -7.40
N ALA A 860 9.34 -13.35 -7.34
CA ALA A 860 8.35 -12.32 -6.99
C ALA A 860 7.46 -12.64 -5.77
N TRP A 861 8.06 -13.23 -4.72
CA TRP A 861 7.55 -13.18 -3.33
C TRP A 861 6.41 -14.16 -2.93
N TRP A 862 6.18 -15.21 -3.71
CA TRP A 862 5.50 -16.43 -3.27
C TRP A 862 6.51 -17.55 -3.02
N SER A 863 6.13 -18.57 -2.24
CA SER A 863 6.92 -19.80 -2.11
C SER A 863 6.09 -21.03 -2.47
N ASN A 864 6.78 -22.04 -2.99
CA ASN A 864 6.18 -23.30 -3.40
C ASN A 864 7.09 -24.51 -3.10
N VAL A 865 6.44 -25.65 -2.95
CA VAL A 865 7.04 -27.00 -3.01
C VAL A 865 6.30 -27.74 -4.10
N ALA A 866 7.02 -28.35 -5.04
CA ALA A 866 6.40 -29.06 -6.16
C ALA A 866 7.13 -30.39 -6.38
N LYS A 867 6.41 -31.50 -6.24
CA LYS A 867 6.96 -32.86 -6.16
C LYS A 867 6.30 -33.80 -7.14
N ASN A 868 7.13 -34.58 -7.81
CA ASN A 868 6.68 -35.61 -8.74
C ASN A 868 6.31 -36.86 -7.95
N PHE A 869 5.15 -37.45 -8.21
CA PHE A 869 4.69 -38.65 -7.51
C PHE A 869 3.92 -39.58 -8.47
N THR A 870 4.50 -40.74 -8.81
CA THR A 870 3.93 -41.77 -9.73
C THR A 870 3.20 -41.20 -10.95
N GLY A 871 3.85 -40.30 -11.70
CA GLY A 871 3.22 -39.66 -12.87
C GLY A 871 2.15 -38.62 -12.55
N GLN A 872 2.05 -38.13 -11.32
CA GLN A 872 1.32 -36.91 -10.94
C GLN A 872 2.30 -35.89 -10.35
N LYS A 873 1.83 -34.68 -10.08
CA LYS A 873 2.64 -33.63 -9.43
C LYS A 873 1.87 -32.98 -8.28
N LEU A 874 2.37 -33.19 -7.07
CA LEU A 874 1.82 -32.65 -5.83
C LEU A 874 2.49 -31.31 -5.51
N VAL A 875 1.69 -30.24 -5.39
CA VAL A 875 2.15 -28.86 -5.21
C VAL A 875 1.55 -28.29 -3.92
N ALA A 876 2.34 -27.51 -3.18
CA ALA A 876 1.89 -26.65 -2.09
C ALA A 876 2.40 -25.22 -2.29
N LEU A 877 1.57 -24.23 -1.97
CA LEU A 877 1.82 -22.79 -2.13
C LEU A 877 1.57 -22.07 -0.79
N TRP A 878 2.38 -21.05 -0.48
CA TRP A 878 2.18 -20.18 0.69
C TRP A 878 2.04 -18.72 0.28
N GLY A 879 1.13 -18.00 0.94
CA GLY A 879 0.96 -16.55 0.76
C GLY A 879 2.19 -15.78 1.24
N PRO A 880 2.42 -14.54 0.76
CA PRO A 880 3.66 -13.79 1.04
C PRO A 880 4.02 -13.65 2.54
N GLY A 881 3.02 -13.61 3.43
CA GLY A 881 3.23 -13.51 4.88
C GLY A 881 3.81 -14.77 5.53
N ASP A 882 3.42 -15.97 5.08
CA ASP A 882 3.95 -17.25 5.58
C ASP A 882 5.20 -17.71 4.80
N ALA A 883 5.29 -17.33 3.52
CA ALA A 883 6.34 -17.79 2.61
C ALA A 883 7.77 -17.53 3.12
N GLU A 884 8.02 -16.36 3.72
CA GLU A 884 9.36 -16.02 4.23
C GLU A 884 9.73 -16.81 5.49
N GLU A 885 8.80 -16.98 6.45
CA GLU A 885 9.04 -17.78 7.67
C GLU A 885 9.33 -19.24 7.31
N ILE A 886 8.51 -19.81 6.42
CA ILE A 886 8.58 -21.21 6.03
C ILE A 886 9.86 -21.48 5.23
N VAL A 887 10.25 -20.61 4.29
CA VAL A 887 11.51 -20.76 3.53
C VAL A 887 12.74 -20.53 4.41
N GLN A 888 12.72 -19.59 5.35
CA GLN A 888 13.87 -19.38 6.25
C GLN A 888 14.19 -20.64 7.08
N ARG A 889 13.19 -21.46 7.44
CA ARG A 889 13.40 -22.73 8.15
C ARG A 889 13.79 -23.87 7.23
N HIS A 890 13.15 -23.97 6.07
CA HIS A 890 13.19 -25.17 5.23
C HIS A 890 13.83 -24.99 3.83
N GLU A 891 14.62 -23.91 3.61
CA GLU A 891 15.38 -23.70 2.36
C GLU A 891 16.12 -24.98 1.92
N GLY A 892 15.81 -25.46 0.72
CA GLY A 892 16.49 -26.61 0.12
C GLY A 892 16.05 -27.98 0.64
N GLU A 893 15.09 -28.06 1.57
CA GLU A 893 14.58 -29.33 2.10
C GLU A 893 13.55 -29.99 1.18
N LEU A 894 13.63 -31.32 1.09
CA LEU A 894 12.71 -32.15 0.33
C LEU A 894 11.67 -32.78 1.28
N PHE A 895 10.43 -32.29 1.29
CA PHE A 895 9.33 -32.79 2.15
C PHE A 895 8.86 -34.19 1.71
N ARG A 896 9.61 -35.24 2.05
CA ARG A 896 9.35 -36.65 1.72
C ARG A 896 9.04 -37.45 2.98
N ARG A 897 8.30 -38.55 2.85
CA ARG A 897 8.11 -39.53 3.93
C ARG A 897 9.46 -40.03 4.48
N PRO A 898 9.64 -40.12 5.83
CA PRO A 898 8.79 -39.53 6.87
C PRO A 898 9.02 -38.02 7.00
N LEU A 899 7.94 -37.23 7.01
CA LEU A 899 8.01 -35.80 7.29
C LEU A 899 8.45 -35.55 8.75
N SER A 900 9.14 -34.43 8.99
CA SER A 900 9.34 -33.94 10.35
C SER A 900 8.07 -33.24 10.90
N PRO A 901 7.96 -33.05 12.23
CA PRO A 901 6.88 -32.26 12.82
C PRO A 901 6.81 -30.82 12.27
N GLU A 902 7.97 -30.21 12.04
CA GLU A 902 8.10 -28.85 11.48
C GLU A 902 7.65 -28.79 10.02
N GLN A 903 8.03 -29.78 9.20
CA GLN A 903 7.57 -29.90 7.81
C GLN A 903 6.05 -30.16 7.73
N THR A 904 5.52 -30.93 8.69
CA THR A 904 4.07 -31.16 8.85
C THR A 904 3.35 -29.84 9.19
N GLN A 905 3.91 -29.05 10.11
CA GLN A 905 3.40 -27.72 10.45
C GLN A 905 3.49 -26.75 9.26
N ALA A 906 4.58 -26.78 8.49
CA ALA A 906 4.75 -25.98 7.29
C ALA A 906 3.66 -26.28 6.24
N LEU A 907 3.35 -27.56 5.97
CA LEU A 907 2.24 -27.95 5.09
C LEU A 907 0.88 -27.50 5.65
N SER A 908 0.66 -27.54 6.96
CA SER A 908 -0.60 -27.04 7.55
C SER A 908 -0.83 -25.54 7.31
N LYS A 909 0.26 -24.75 7.14
CA LYS A 909 0.26 -23.34 6.75
C LYS A 909 0.13 -23.05 5.25
N ALA A 910 0.16 -24.07 4.37
CA ALA A 910 0.01 -23.84 2.93
C ALA A 910 -1.39 -23.27 2.63
N ALA A 911 -1.45 -22.25 1.78
CA ALA A 911 -2.70 -21.59 1.38
C ALA A 911 -3.43 -22.40 0.30
N VAL A 912 -2.70 -22.99 -0.64
CA VAL A 912 -3.24 -23.90 -1.67
C VAL A 912 -2.37 -25.15 -1.77
N ILE A 913 -3.02 -26.31 -1.94
CA ILE A 913 -2.39 -27.61 -2.20
C ILE A 913 -3.15 -28.30 -3.34
N ALA A 914 -2.40 -28.81 -4.32
CA ALA A 914 -2.96 -29.32 -5.56
C ALA A 914 -2.29 -30.62 -6.02
N LEU A 915 -3.10 -31.53 -6.55
CA LEU A 915 -2.64 -32.75 -7.23
C LEU A 915 -2.89 -32.62 -8.73
N LEU A 916 -1.83 -32.31 -9.47
CA LEU A 916 -1.84 -32.16 -10.93
C LEU A 916 -1.68 -33.55 -11.58
N GLN A 917 -2.53 -33.82 -12.57
CA GLN A 917 -2.60 -35.06 -13.32
C GLN A 917 -1.78 -34.98 -14.63
N PRO A 918 -1.44 -36.12 -15.27
CA PRO A 918 -0.95 -36.12 -16.65
C PRO A 918 -1.86 -35.28 -17.56
N GLY A 919 -1.30 -34.29 -18.25
CA GLY A 919 -2.06 -33.46 -19.19
C GLY A 919 -2.60 -32.15 -18.61
N ASP A 920 -2.58 -31.96 -17.29
CA ASP A 920 -2.99 -30.70 -16.67
C ASP A 920 -2.03 -29.55 -17.03
N VAL A 921 -2.60 -28.37 -17.24
CA VAL A 921 -1.86 -27.10 -17.28
C VAL A 921 -2.36 -26.25 -16.13
N ALA A 922 -1.46 -25.78 -15.27
CA ALA A 922 -1.80 -25.07 -14.05
C ALA A 922 -1.02 -23.75 -13.93
N SER A 923 -1.70 -22.64 -13.65
CA SER A 923 -1.06 -21.35 -13.38
C SER A 923 -1.25 -21.02 -11.91
N PHE A 924 -0.21 -20.51 -11.27
CA PHE A 924 -0.27 -20.05 -9.88
C PHE A 924 0.50 -18.74 -9.68
N SER A 925 0.72 -18.36 -8.41
CA SER A 925 1.16 -17.02 -7.99
C SER A 925 2.13 -16.31 -8.93
N GLY A 926 1.81 -15.03 -9.18
CA GLY A 926 2.37 -14.17 -10.21
C GLY A 926 2.65 -14.81 -11.56
N GLY A 927 1.64 -15.50 -12.13
CA GLY A 927 1.58 -15.83 -13.55
C GLY A 927 2.59 -16.87 -14.01
N LEU A 928 2.78 -17.93 -13.22
CA LEU A 928 3.64 -19.05 -13.56
C LEU A 928 2.83 -20.22 -14.16
N PRO A 929 2.50 -20.26 -15.47
CA PRO A 929 1.91 -21.44 -16.07
C PRO A 929 2.94 -22.57 -16.12
N HIS A 930 2.53 -23.70 -15.54
CA HIS A 930 3.24 -24.97 -15.51
C HIS A 930 2.43 -26.00 -16.30
N ALA A 931 3.00 -26.48 -17.41
CA ALA A 931 2.43 -27.54 -18.22
C ALA A 931 2.96 -28.90 -17.72
N THR A 932 2.09 -29.70 -17.10
CA THR A 932 2.46 -30.96 -16.42
C THR A 932 2.46 -32.13 -17.41
N VAL A 933 3.53 -32.19 -18.21
CA VAL A 933 3.72 -33.20 -19.25
C VAL A 933 4.33 -34.47 -18.68
N VAL A 934 3.49 -35.34 -18.12
CA VAL A 934 3.92 -36.65 -17.64
C VAL A 934 4.17 -37.59 -18.82
N VAL A 935 5.40 -38.07 -18.97
CA VAL A 935 5.86 -38.82 -20.17
C VAL A 935 6.38 -40.23 -19.85
N GLY A 936 6.54 -40.59 -18.57
CA GLY A 936 6.94 -41.92 -18.13
C GLY A 936 6.30 -42.33 -16.80
N THR A 937 6.44 -43.60 -16.43
CA THR A 937 6.04 -44.11 -15.11
C THR A 937 7.02 -43.68 -14.01
N GLU A 938 8.31 -43.63 -14.35
CA GLU A 938 9.40 -43.27 -13.43
C GLU A 938 9.69 -41.77 -13.44
N LEU A 939 9.77 -41.16 -14.64
CA LEU A 939 10.15 -39.76 -14.81
C LEU A 939 8.94 -38.87 -15.12
N ASN A 940 8.76 -37.83 -14.31
CA ASN A 940 7.91 -36.70 -14.65
C ASN A 940 8.75 -35.62 -15.34
N LEU A 941 8.15 -35.01 -16.35
CA LEU A 941 8.62 -33.84 -17.06
C LEU A 941 7.58 -32.72 -16.82
N THR A 942 8.03 -31.48 -16.66
CA THR A 942 7.14 -30.30 -16.58
C THR A 942 7.76 -29.18 -17.40
N ALA A 943 6.97 -28.56 -18.28
CA ALA A 943 7.36 -27.29 -18.90
C ALA A 943 6.90 -26.10 -18.04
N TYR A 944 7.66 -25.00 -18.09
CA TYR A 944 7.52 -23.84 -17.23
C TYR A 944 7.75 -22.56 -18.00
N GLU A 945 6.90 -21.57 -17.74
CA GLU A 945 7.10 -20.18 -18.15
C GLU A 945 6.87 -19.27 -16.94
N SER A 946 7.44 -18.07 -17.00
CA SER A 946 7.47 -17.13 -15.89
C SER A 946 6.99 -15.76 -16.35
N LEU A 947 5.67 -15.54 -16.27
CA LEU A 947 4.96 -14.37 -16.81
C LEU A 947 4.49 -13.45 -15.67
N VAL A 948 4.80 -12.16 -15.68
CA VAL A 948 4.09 -11.21 -14.81
C VAL A 948 2.97 -10.56 -15.60
N ASN A 949 1.73 -10.86 -15.21
CA ASN A 949 0.57 -10.18 -15.74
C ASN A 949 0.44 -8.75 -15.17
N TRP A 950 -0.29 -7.90 -15.87
CA TRP A 950 -0.40 -6.46 -15.56
C TRP A 950 -1.32 -6.13 -14.37
N HIS A 951 -1.74 -7.11 -13.56
CA HIS A 951 -2.51 -6.83 -12.35
C HIS A 951 -1.65 -6.05 -11.33
N PRO A 952 -2.09 -4.90 -10.79
CA PRO A 952 -1.25 -4.03 -9.96
C PRO A 952 -0.65 -4.70 -8.72
N ALA A 953 -1.34 -5.67 -8.12
CA ALA A 953 -0.79 -6.44 -7.00
C ALA A 953 0.36 -7.36 -7.42
N ASN A 954 0.31 -7.95 -8.62
CA ASN A 954 1.35 -8.85 -9.15
C ASN A 954 2.61 -8.05 -9.52
N ALA A 955 2.45 -6.92 -10.23
CA ALA A 955 3.55 -5.99 -10.48
C ALA A 955 4.14 -5.43 -9.16
N GLY A 956 3.29 -5.10 -8.19
CA GLY A 956 3.72 -4.67 -6.85
C GLY A 956 4.41 -5.73 -5.99
N LEU A 957 4.24 -7.03 -6.31
CA LEU A 957 5.04 -8.12 -5.73
C LEU A 957 6.37 -8.32 -6.47
N LEU A 958 6.36 -8.26 -7.80
CA LEU A 958 7.58 -8.32 -8.62
C LEU A 958 8.58 -7.26 -8.17
N LEU A 959 8.16 -6.00 -8.06
CA LEU A 959 9.03 -4.90 -7.64
C LEU A 959 9.67 -5.14 -6.28
N ARG A 960 8.91 -5.64 -5.29
CA ARG A 960 9.46 -6.05 -3.98
C ARG A 960 10.45 -7.20 -4.09
N GLY A 961 10.17 -8.19 -4.95
CA GLY A 961 11.10 -9.27 -5.28
C GLY A 961 12.44 -8.75 -5.82
N LEU A 962 12.39 -7.77 -6.74
CA LEU A 962 13.55 -7.12 -7.33
C LEU A 962 14.37 -6.26 -6.35
N GLU A 963 13.83 -5.88 -5.19
CA GLU A 963 14.54 -5.11 -4.15
C GLU A 963 15.32 -6.00 -3.15
N ARG A 964 15.00 -7.29 -3.09
CA ARG A 964 15.61 -8.24 -2.13
C ARG A 964 17.11 -8.41 -2.36
N ARG A 965 17.82 -8.88 -1.32
CA ARG A 965 19.24 -9.22 -1.35
C ARG A 965 19.48 -10.51 -0.56
N GLY A 966 20.12 -11.50 -1.17
CA GLY A 966 20.40 -12.79 -0.54
C GLY A 966 20.32 -13.96 -1.51
N LYS A 967 20.10 -15.16 -0.99
CA LYS A 967 19.70 -16.33 -1.78
C LYS A 967 18.21 -16.26 -2.13
N GLY A 968 17.79 -16.99 -3.17
CA GLY A 968 16.39 -16.97 -3.62
C GLY A 968 15.94 -15.58 -4.09
N VAL A 969 16.84 -14.87 -4.77
CA VAL A 969 16.61 -13.57 -5.41
C VAL A 969 17.06 -13.69 -6.85
N MET A 970 16.30 -13.09 -7.77
CA MET A 970 16.64 -12.95 -9.19
C MET A 970 18.10 -12.47 -9.35
N THR A 971 18.89 -13.18 -10.16
CA THR A 971 20.28 -12.76 -10.39
C THR A 971 20.32 -11.39 -11.06
N ARG A 972 21.38 -10.59 -10.83
CA ARG A 972 21.52 -9.25 -11.44
C ARG A 972 21.25 -9.28 -12.96
N LYS A 973 21.81 -10.28 -13.65
CA LYS A 973 21.63 -10.50 -15.09
C LYS A 973 20.19 -10.84 -15.50
N ALA A 974 19.48 -11.66 -14.71
CA ALA A 974 18.07 -11.97 -14.97
C ALA A 974 17.18 -10.74 -14.73
N LYS A 975 17.50 -9.92 -13.71
CA LYS A 975 16.85 -8.64 -13.45
C LYS A 975 17.10 -7.62 -14.55
N GLU A 976 18.31 -7.53 -15.06
CA GLU A 976 18.65 -6.65 -16.18
C GLU A 976 17.89 -7.10 -17.45
N GLY A 977 17.87 -8.41 -17.75
CA GLY A 977 17.07 -8.96 -18.86
C GLY A 977 15.57 -8.67 -18.74
N LEU A 978 14.94 -8.95 -17.58
CA LEU A 978 13.52 -8.64 -17.37
C LEU A 978 13.21 -7.15 -17.47
N LEU A 979 14.12 -6.28 -17.02
CA LEU A 979 13.96 -4.83 -17.16
C LEU A 979 14.14 -4.38 -18.62
N GLU A 980 15.04 -5.01 -19.39
CA GLU A 980 15.14 -4.81 -20.83
C GLU A 980 13.85 -5.26 -21.55
N ASP A 981 13.36 -6.46 -21.27
CA ASP A 981 12.15 -7.04 -21.89
C ASP A 981 10.89 -6.20 -21.53
N ILE A 982 10.71 -5.79 -20.26
CA ILE A 982 9.63 -4.86 -19.84
C ILE A 982 9.77 -3.51 -20.58
N VAL A 983 10.98 -2.96 -20.67
CA VAL A 983 11.22 -1.69 -21.36
C VAL A 983 10.99 -1.82 -22.87
N GLU A 984 11.24 -2.98 -23.48
CA GLU A 984 10.91 -3.21 -24.90
C GLU A 984 9.41 -3.37 -25.15
N VAL A 985 8.65 -4.02 -24.25
CA VAL A 985 7.18 -4.09 -24.33
C VAL A 985 6.57 -2.69 -24.15
N VAL A 986 6.98 -1.96 -23.11
CA VAL A 986 6.52 -0.58 -22.86
C VAL A 986 6.93 0.35 -24.01
N LYS A 987 8.16 0.21 -24.55
CA LYS A 987 8.57 0.96 -25.74
C LYS A 987 7.71 0.61 -26.94
N ARG A 988 7.43 -0.66 -27.22
CA ARG A 988 6.54 -1.08 -28.33
C ARG A 988 5.18 -0.42 -28.21
N HIS A 989 4.50 -0.55 -27.08
CA HIS A 989 3.20 0.08 -26.87
C HIS A 989 3.24 1.62 -26.90
N ALA A 990 4.38 2.25 -26.57
CA ALA A 990 4.57 3.70 -26.67
C ALA A 990 5.10 4.20 -28.04
N SER A 991 5.68 3.31 -28.86
CA SER A 991 6.22 3.60 -30.20
C SER A 991 5.30 3.13 -31.32
N VAL A 992 4.23 2.42 -30.99
CA VAL A 992 3.01 2.41 -31.80
C VAL A 992 2.41 3.82 -31.69
N GLU A 993 2.93 4.73 -32.51
CA GLU A 993 2.15 5.87 -32.98
C GLU A 993 0.86 5.30 -33.57
N ALA A 994 -0.26 5.44 -32.84
CA ALA A 994 -1.49 4.69 -33.10
C ALA A 994 -1.94 4.84 -34.57
N PRO A 995 -1.85 3.76 -35.39
CA PRO A 995 -1.63 3.91 -36.82
C PRO A 995 -2.90 4.37 -37.56
N GLY A 996 -2.99 5.68 -37.81
CA GLY A 996 -4.06 6.31 -38.59
C GLY A 996 -5.46 6.24 -37.96
N LEU A 997 -5.61 5.70 -36.75
CA LEU A 997 -6.90 5.53 -36.06
C LEU A 997 -7.35 6.76 -35.27
N TRP A 998 -6.55 7.83 -35.28
CA TRP A 998 -6.92 9.18 -34.84
C TRP A 998 -6.94 10.13 -36.04
N ASP A 999 -7.55 9.69 -37.15
CA ASP A 999 -8.00 10.56 -38.24
C ASP A 999 -9.04 11.57 -37.70
N GLU A 1000 -9.45 12.57 -38.50
CA GLU A 1000 -10.07 13.81 -37.98
C GLU A 1000 -11.41 13.66 -37.20
N ASP A 1001 -12.03 12.48 -37.19
CA ASP A 1001 -13.14 12.11 -36.28
C ASP A 1001 -12.65 11.96 -34.81
N GLN A 1002 -12.58 13.07 -34.07
CA GLN A 1002 -12.29 13.06 -32.63
C GLN A 1002 -13.32 12.21 -31.87
N GLY A 1003 -12.91 10.98 -31.50
CA GLY A 1003 -13.78 9.88 -31.08
C GLY A 1003 -14.98 10.27 -30.23
N ARG A 1004 -16.19 10.04 -30.79
CA ARG A 1004 -17.50 10.39 -30.23
C ARG A 1004 -17.62 10.01 -28.75
N VAL A 1005 -18.10 10.96 -27.95
CA VAL A 1005 -18.32 10.76 -26.51
C VAL A 1005 -19.77 10.38 -26.25
N LEU A 1006 -19.98 9.28 -25.53
CA LEU A 1006 -21.27 8.86 -25.01
C LEU A 1006 -21.33 9.10 -23.51
N LEU A 1007 -22.24 9.99 -23.09
CA LEU A 1007 -22.61 10.12 -21.68
C LEU A 1007 -23.76 9.15 -21.39
N LEU A 1008 -23.53 8.11 -20.60
CA LEU A 1008 -24.55 7.14 -20.22
C LEU A 1008 -25.01 7.41 -18.78
N GLN A 1009 -26.20 8.00 -18.62
CA GLN A 1009 -26.81 8.19 -17.30
C GLN A 1009 -27.58 6.93 -16.88
N LEU A 1010 -27.17 6.35 -15.75
CA LEU A 1010 -27.84 5.19 -15.15
C LEU A 1010 -29.16 5.59 -14.47
N GLY A 1011 -30.14 4.69 -14.49
CA GLY A 1011 -31.44 4.88 -13.84
C GLY A 1011 -31.37 4.89 -12.30
N SER A 1012 -32.41 5.42 -11.65
CA SER A 1012 -32.60 5.32 -10.19
C SER A 1012 -34.06 4.97 -9.89
N SER A 1013 -34.69 5.57 -8.88
CA SER A 1013 -36.09 5.31 -8.53
C SER A 1013 -37.05 6.40 -9.01
N ASN A 1014 -38.32 6.03 -9.20
CA ASN A 1014 -39.43 6.96 -9.35
C ASN A 1014 -40.63 6.55 -8.49
N ASP A 1015 -41.45 7.53 -8.12
CA ASP A 1015 -42.71 7.27 -7.41
C ASP A 1015 -43.77 6.62 -8.32
N ASP A 1016 -44.91 6.27 -7.73
CA ASP A 1016 -46.05 5.63 -8.39
C ASP A 1016 -46.70 6.51 -9.49
N LYS A 1017 -46.29 7.79 -9.61
CA LYS A 1017 -46.75 8.77 -10.62
C LYS A 1017 -45.69 9.02 -11.70
N GLY A 1018 -44.50 8.41 -11.59
CA GLY A 1018 -43.39 8.63 -12.50
C GLY A 1018 -42.52 9.85 -12.16
N LYS A 1019 -42.71 10.48 -10.99
CA LYS A 1019 -41.79 11.53 -10.52
C LYS A 1019 -40.49 10.87 -10.08
N VAL A 1020 -39.38 11.25 -10.72
CA VAL A 1020 -38.05 10.75 -10.38
C VAL A 1020 -37.57 11.22 -9.01
N ASP A 1021 -36.72 10.42 -8.37
CA ASP A 1021 -36.04 10.77 -7.12
C ASP A 1021 -35.02 11.92 -7.29
N GLY A 1022 -34.40 12.33 -6.17
CA GLY A 1022 -33.34 13.35 -6.18
C GLY A 1022 -32.05 12.89 -6.86
N GLU A 1023 -31.76 11.58 -6.84
CA GLU A 1023 -30.57 11.00 -7.47
C GLU A 1023 -30.62 11.18 -8.99
N VAL A 1024 -31.76 10.91 -9.64
CA VAL A 1024 -31.93 11.16 -11.09
C VAL A 1024 -31.76 12.65 -11.40
N GLN A 1025 -32.27 13.55 -10.57
CA GLN A 1025 -32.17 15.01 -10.80
C GLN A 1025 -30.72 15.49 -10.68
N GLN A 1026 -29.99 15.09 -9.64
CA GLN A 1026 -28.57 15.43 -9.48
C GLN A 1026 -27.71 14.83 -10.61
N ARG A 1027 -27.97 13.57 -11.00
CA ARG A 1027 -27.33 12.96 -12.17
C ARG A 1027 -27.67 13.72 -13.45
N ALA A 1028 -28.92 14.15 -13.67
CA ALA A 1028 -29.32 14.93 -14.84
C ALA A 1028 -28.62 16.29 -14.90
N VAL A 1029 -28.48 16.98 -13.77
CA VAL A 1029 -27.68 18.22 -13.66
C VAL A 1029 -26.21 17.96 -13.98
N LYS A 1030 -25.61 16.89 -13.45
CA LYS A 1030 -24.21 16.51 -13.75
C LYS A 1030 -24.01 16.18 -15.22
N THR A 1031 -24.83 15.30 -15.80
CA THR A 1031 -24.81 14.92 -17.22
C THR A 1031 -24.96 16.15 -18.12
N THR A 1032 -25.87 17.06 -17.79
CA THR A 1032 -26.07 18.30 -18.55
C THR A 1032 -24.87 19.24 -18.46
N SER A 1033 -24.24 19.34 -17.29
CA SER A 1033 -23.01 20.11 -17.09
C SER A 1033 -21.83 19.54 -17.90
N LEU A 1034 -21.65 18.22 -17.86
CA LEU A 1034 -20.62 17.51 -18.64
C LEU A 1034 -20.84 17.65 -20.15
N TRP A 1035 -22.09 17.52 -20.63
CA TRP A 1035 -22.44 17.75 -22.03
C TRP A 1035 -22.10 19.18 -22.48
N ARG A 1036 -22.45 20.20 -21.69
CA ARG A 1036 -22.10 21.61 -21.99
C ARG A 1036 -20.59 21.82 -22.07
N ALA A 1037 -19.83 21.28 -21.11
CA ALA A 1037 -18.37 21.41 -21.08
C ALA A 1037 -17.68 20.73 -22.27
N LEU A 1038 -18.07 19.50 -22.59
CA LEU A 1038 -17.52 18.73 -23.71
C LEU A 1038 -17.89 19.34 -25.08
N THR A 1039 -19.14 19.79 -25.24
CA THR A 1039 -19.59 20.44 -26.49
C THR A 1039 -18.92 21.80 -26.67
N ALA A 1040 -18.67 22.56 -25.59
CA ALA A 1040 -17.85 23.78 -25.64
C ALA A 1040 -16.37 23.51 -25.99
N ALA A 1041 -15.86 22.32 -25.69
CA ALA A 1041 -14.56 21.81 -26.14
C ALA A 1041 -14.61 21.15 -27.54
N GLY A 1042 -15.65 21.44 -28.34
CA GLY A 1042 -15.79 20.97 -29.73
C GLY A 1042 -16.06 19.48 -29.89
N GLN A 1043 -16.31 18.74 -28.80
CA GLN A 1043 -16.48 17.29 -28.85
C GLN A 1043 -17.89 16.92 -29.36
N HIS A 1044 -17.99 15.89 -30.20
CA HIS A 1044 -19.29 15.34 -30.59
C HIS A 1044 -19.85 14.44 -29.49
N VAL A 1045 -20.84 14.95 -28.74
CA VAL A 1045 -21.43 14.29 -27.57
C VAL A 1045 -22.85 13.81 -27.84
N SER A 1046 -23.15 12.58 -27.42
CA SER A 1046 -24.51 12.03 -27.31
C SER A 1046 -24.79 11.57 -25.88
N VAL A 1047 -26.04 11.65 -25.44
CA VAL A 1047 -26.47 11.27 -24.09
C VAL A 1047 -27.45 10.10 -24.16
N LEU A 1048 -27.04 8.96 -23.63
CA LEU A 1048 -27.86 7.76 -23.50
C LEU A 1048 -28.41 7.68 -22.07
N VAL A 1049 -29.66 7.25 -21.95
CA VAL A 1049 -30.38 7.10 -20.68
C VAL A 1049 -30.93 5.69 -20.56
N SER A 1050 -31.09 5.21 -19.33
CA SER A 1050 -31.44 3.81 -19.06
C SER A 1050 -32.57 3.65 -18.04
N GLY A 1051 -33.18 2.47 -18.04
CA GLY A 1051 -34.23 2.04 -17.13
C GLY A 1051 -35.49 1.58 -17.87
N GLY A 1052 -35.84 0.30 -17.76
CA GLY A 1052 -37.02 -0.31 -18.35
C GLY A 1052 -38.31 -0.11 -17.55
N ALA A 1053 -39.33 -0.90 -17.88
CA ALA A 1053 -40.61 -0.95 -17.18
C ALA A 1053 -40.82 -2.34 -16.55
N ASP A 1054 -40.79 -2.43 -15.22
CA ASP A 1054 -41.20 -3.61 -14.47
C ASP A 1054 -41.89 -3.15 -13.18
N PRO A 1055 -43.23 -3.00 -13.16
CA PRO A 1055 -43.99 -2.54 -11.99
C PRO A 1055 -43.81 -3.40 -10.73
N ASN A 1056 -43.20 -4.59 -10.85
CA ASN A 1056 -42.90 -5.49 -9.73
C ASN A 1056 -41.51 -5.22 -9.10
N ARG A 1057 -40.71 -4.29 -9.66
CA ARG A 1057 -39.40 -3.88 -9.13
C ARG A 1057 -39.47 -2.53 -8.42
N PHE A 1058 -38.69 -2.42 -7.35
CA PHE A 1058 -38.61 -1.23 -6.51
C PHE A 1058 -38.17 0.06 -7.23
N PHE A 1059 -37.49 -0.02 -8.37
CA PHE A 1059 -36.94 1.17 -9.05
C PHE A 1059 -37.99 1.91 -9.90
N ASN A 1060 -38.89 1.19 -10.59
CA ASN A 1060 -39.92 1.82 -11.43
C ASN A 1060 -41.26 1.13 -11.25
N ARG A 1061 -42.14 1.77 -10.51
CA ARG A 1061 -43.48 1.27 -10.16
C ARG A 1061 -44.55 1.54 -11.22
N THR A 1062 -44.16 2.04 -12.40
CA THR A 1062 -45.09 2.42 -13.48
C THR A 1062 -44.97 1.48 -14.68
N SER A 1063 -45.96 1.52 -15.56
CA SER A 1063 -45.92 0.86 -16.87
C SER A 1063 -45.10 1.61 -17.94
N THR A 1064 -44.45 2.72 -17.58
CA THR A 1064 -43.65 3.54 -18.51
C THR A 1064 -42.18 3.33 -18.23
N SER A 1065 -41.38 3.02 -19.25
CA SER A 1065 -39.94 2.76 -19.09
C SER A 1065 -39.22 3.94 -18.45
N HIS A 1066 -38.48 3.70 -17.37
CA HIS A 1066 -37.86 4.73 -16.52
C HIS A 1066 -36.93 5.68 -17.29
N TRP A 1067 -36.27 5.20 -18.35
CA TRP A 1067 -35.43 6.03 -19.23
C TRP A 1067 -36.18 7.24 -19.80
N ARG A 1068 -37.52 7.17 -19.94
CA ARG A 1068 -38.36 8.29 -20.38
C ARG A 1068 -38.48 9.39 -19.32
N TYR A 1069 -38.51 9.01 -18.04
CA TYR A 1069 -38.51 9.96 -16.93
C TYR A 1069 -37.12 10.57 -16.73
N VAL A 1070 -36.04 9.79 -16.89
CA VAL A 1070 -34.65 10.29 -16.93
C VAL A 1070 -34.46 11.27 -18.10
N ARG A 1071 -34.99 10.94 -19.29
CA ARG A 1071 -35.01 11.84 -20.45
C ARG A 1071 -35.74 13.14 -20.16
N GLN A 1072 -36.90 13.10 -19.48
CA GLN A 1072 -37.60 14.32 -19.11
C GLN A 1072 -36.77 15.18 -18.14
N ALA A 1073 -36.17 14.58 -17.11
CA ALA A 1073 -35.29 15.31 -16.18
C ALA A 1073 -34.09 15.98 -16.87
N LEU A 1074 -33.53 15.39 -17.93
CA LEU A 1074 -32.48 16.02 -18.75
C LEU A 1074 -33.01 17.22 -19.58
N LEU A 1075 -34.21 17.10 -20.17
CA LEU A 1075 -34.86 18.21 -20.87
C LEU A 1075 -35.15 19.37 -19.89
N ASP A 1076 -35.62 19.05 -18.69
CA ASP A 1076 -35.91 20.03 -17.63
C ASP A 1076 -34.63 20.71 -17.11
N CYS A 1077 -33.47 20.04 -17.17
CA CYS A 1077 -32.15 20.63 -16.91
C CYS A 1077 -31.63 21.53 -18.07
N GLY A 1078 -32.34 21.58 -19.20
CA GLY A 1078 -31.94 22.31 -20.39
C GLY A 1078 -30.85 21.62 -21.21
N LEU A 1079 -30.92 20.29 -21.36
CA LEU A 1079 -30.17 19.56 -22.37
C LEU A 1079 -31.03 19.38 -23.63
N PRO A 1080 -30.55 19.72 -24.86
CA PRO A 1080 -31.38 19.66 -26.06
C PRO A 1080 -31.80 18.24 -26.45
N ALA A 1081 -33.01 18.11 -26.99
CA ALA A 1081 -33.66 16.82 -27.25
C ALA A 1081 -32.94 15.97 -28.30
N GLU A 1082 -32.23 16.62 -29.23
CA GLU A 1082 -31.41 16.08 -30.30
C GLU A 1082 -30.11 15.43 -29.83
N HIS A 1083 -29.61 15.80 -28.64
CA HIS A 1083 -28.46 15.14 -28.02
C HIS A 1083 -28.85 13.93 -27.16
N ILE A 1084 -30.15 13.71 -26.87
CA ILE A 1084 -30.62 12.55 -26.12
C ILE A 1084 -30.98 11.41 -27.06
N VAL A 1085 -30.27 10.29 -26.94
CA VAL A 1085 -30.56 9.05 -27.68
C VAL A 1085 -31.98 8.57 -27.33
N ASN A 1086 -32.76 8.25 -28.36
CA ASN A 1086 -34.17 7.92 -28.25
C ASN A 1086 -34.52 6.80 -29.26
N PRO A 1087 -34.93 5.59 -28.81
CA PRO A 1087 -35.20 5.21 -27.43
C PRO A 1087 -33.95 5.13 -26.54
N GLY A 1088 -34.16 5.22 -25.22
CA GLY A 1088 -33.15 4.85 -24.23
C GLY A 1088 -33.10 3.33 -23.97
N LEU A 1089 -32.17 2.89 -23.13
CA LEU A 1089 -31.99 1.48 -22.79
C LEU A 1089 -33.09 0.99 -21.84
N GLU A 1090 -33.82 -0.06 -22.20
CA GLU A 1090 -34.91 -0.63 -21.37
C GLU A 1090 -34.40 -1.59 -20.27
N ALA A 1091 -33.20 -1.30 -19.75
CA ALA A 1091 -32.48 -2.08 -18.75
C ALA A 1091 -33.25 -2.21 -17.41
N LEU A 1092 -33.34 -3.41 -16.84
CA LEU A 1092 -34.04 -3.67 -15.57
C LEU A 1092 -33.11 -3.70 -14.35
N HIS A 1093 -31.79 -3.69 -14.57
CA HIS A 1093 -30.72 -3.49 -13.59
C HIS A 1093 -29.35 -3.27 -14.28
N THR A 1094 -28.33 -2.88 -13.50
CA THR A 1094 -26.98 -2.49 -13.97
C THR A 1094 -26.26 -3.50 -14.88
N VAL A 1095 -26.62 -4.79 -14.82
CA VAL A 1095 -26.06 -5.79 -15.73
C VAL A 1095 -26.60 -5.61 -17.15
N ASP A 1096 -27.90 -5.30 -17.30
CA ASP A 1096 -28.49 -4.99 -18.61
C ASP A 1096 -28.01 -3.62 -19.10
N GLU A 1097 -27.81 -2.65 -18.19
CA GLU A 1097 -27.24 -1.33 -18.54
C GLU A 1097 -25.85 -1.47 -19.18
N ALA A 1098 -25.00 -2.37 -18.64
CA ALA A 1098 -23.68 -2.66 -19.20
C ALA A 1098 -23.74 -3.44 -20.53
N LEU A 1099 -24.63 -4.43 -20.63
CA LEU A 1099 -24.77 -5.27 -21.84
C LEU A 1099 -25.38 -4.49 -23.03
N MET A 1100 -26.46 -3.76 -22.81
CA MET A 1100 -27.09 -2.95 -23.87
C MET A 1100 -26.19 -1.77 -24.29
N ALA A 1101 -25.35 -1.26 -23.39
CA ALA A 1101 -24.34 -0.25 -23.74
C ALA A 1101 -23.22 -0.82 -24.63
N VAL A 1102 -22.81 -2.08 -24.47
CA VAL A 1102 -21.87 -2.77 -25.37
C VAL A 1102 -22.43 -2.80 -26.80
N GLU A 1103 -23.70 -3.15 -26.97
CA GLU A 1103 -24.36 -3.17 -28.28
C GLU A 1103 -24.40 -1.76 -28.89
N TYR A 1104 -24.90 -0.78 -28.13
CA TYR A 1104 -25.01 0.60 -28.62
C TYR A 1104 -23.64 1.20 -29.00
N VAL A 1105 -22.59 0.99 -28.19
CA VAL A 1105 -21.24 1.50 -28.47
C VAL A 1105 -20.66 0.88 -29.74
N ARG A 1106 -20.86 -0.42 -29.95
CA ARG A 1106 -20.42 -1.15 -31.15
C ARG A 1106 -21.12 -0.63 -32.41
N GLU A 1107 -22.41 -0.32 -32.34
CA GLU A 1107 -23.18 0.22 -33.48
C GLU A 1107 -22.82 1.67 -33.83
N HIS A 1108 -22.36 2.47 -32.86
CA HIS A 1108 -22.21 3.93 -32.99
C HIS A 1108 -20.76 4.43 -32.96
N SER A 1109 -19.77 3.53 -33.04
CA SER A 1109 -18.32 3.81 -33.04
C SER A 1109 -17.89 4.77 -31.92
N VAL A 1110 -18.35 4.52 -30.70
CA VAL A 1110 -18.08 5.38 -29.55
C VAL A 1110 -16.71 5.08 -28.96
N GLY A 1111 -15.76 6.01 -29.11
CA GLY A 1111 -14.41 5.89 -28.54
C GLY A 1111 -14.31 6.21 -27.04
N ARG A 1112 -15.28 6.94 -26.48
CA ARG A 1112 -15.33 7.34 -25.06
C ARG A 1112 -16.71 7.10 -24.45
N LEU A 1113 -16.77 6.30 -23.39
CA LEU A 1113 -17.99 6.04 -22.62
C LEU A 1113 -17.84 6.58 -21.20
N TRP A 1114 -18.61 7.61 -20.87
CA TRP A 1114 -18.65 8.19 -19.52
C TRP A 1114 -19.97 7.81 -18.86
N VAL A 1115 -19.93 6.93 -17.86
CA VAL A 1115 -21.11 6.45 -17.12
C VAL A 1115 -21.37 7.34 -15.90
N ILE A 1116 -22.58 7.89 -15.77
CA ILE A 1116 -23.00 8.78 -14.68
C ILE A 1116 -23.95 8.02 -13.74
N THR A 1117 -23.59 7.95 -12.45
CA THR A 1117 -24.28 7.20 -11.40
C THR A 1117 -24.09 7.90 -10.05
N SER A 1118 -24.85 7.53 -8.99
CA SER A 1118 -24.56 8.01 -7.63
C SER A 1118 -23.27 7.39 -7.08
N ASP A 1119 -22.59 8.09 -6.16
CA ASP A 1119 -21.30 7.70 -5.58
C ASP A 1119 -21.36 6.31 -4.93
N PHE A 1120 -22.43 6.00 -4.17
CA PHE A 1120 -22.58 4.67 -3.54
C PHE A 1120 -22.58 3.50 -4.54
N HIS A 1121 -22.98 3.74 -5.80
CA HIS A 1121 -23.11 2.71 -6.83
C HIS A 1121 -21.91 2.68 -7.81
N ALA A 1122 -21.11 3.74 -7.87
CA ALA A 1122 -20.02 3.91 -8.85
C ALA A 1122 -19.01 2.75 -8.86
N ALA A 1123 -18.71 2.13 -7.71
CA ALA A 1123 -17.82 0.98 -7.63
C ALA A 1123 -18.38 -0.28 -8.31
N ARG A 1124 -19.70 -0.55 -8.17
CA ARG A 1124 -20.35 -1.69 -8.83
C ARG A 1124 -20.52 -1.45 -10.32
N ALA A 1125 -20.93 -0.24 -10.71
CA ALA A 1125 -21.03 0.16 -12.11
C ALA A 1125 -19.68 0.01 -12.83
N ARG A 1126 -18.59 0.55 -12.27
CA ARG A 1126 -17.24 0.44 -12.86
C ARG A 1126 -16.79 -1.01 -13.09
N HIS A 1127 -17.08 -1.91 -12.15
CA HIS A 1127 -16.77 -3.33 -12.32
C HIS A 1127 -17.60 -3.98 -13.44
N LEU A 1128 -18.92 -3.78 -13.44
CA LEU A 1128 -19.82 -4.39 -14.44
C LEU A 1128 -19.54 -3.90 -15.86
N PHE A 1129 -19.37 -2.58 -16.05
CA PHE A 1129 -19.07 -2.01 -17.37
C PHE A 1129 -17.68 -2.45 -17.87
N HIS A 1130 -16.66 -2.49 -17.01
CA HIS A 1130 -15.34 -2.98 -17.41
C HIS A 1130 -15.39 -4.45 -17.84
N VAL A 1131 -16.02 -5.33 -17.06
CA VAL A 1131 -16.15 -6.76 -17.42
C VAL A 1131 -16.95 -6.94 -18.72
N ALA A 1132 -18.05 -6.20 -18.90
CA ALA A 1132 -18.86 -6.30 -20.12
C ALA A 1132 -18.08 -5.86 -21.37
N PHE A 1133 -17.38 -4.72 -21.33
CA PHE A 1133 -16.66 -4.17 -22.48
C PHE A 1133 -15.42 -4.99 -22.84
N VAL A 1134 -14.66 -5.47 -21.85
CA VAL A 1134 -13.52 -6.38 -22.06
C VAL A 1134 -13.99 -7.71 -22.62
N SER A 1135 -15.08 -8.30 -22.08
CA SER A 1135 -15.66 -9.55 -22.60
C SER A 1135 -16.21 -9.40 -24.03
N ALA A 1136 -16.59 -8.18 -24.42
CA ALA A 1136 -17.12 -7.85 -25.73
C ALA A 1136 -16.05 -7.47 -26.78
N GLY A 1137 -14.77 -7.42 -26.39
CA GLY A 1137 -13.65 -7.03 -27.25
C GLY A 1137 -13.66 -5.56 -27.68
N LEU A 1138 -14.30 -4.67 -26.91
CA LEU A 1138 -14.43 -3.25 -27.27
C LEU A 1138 -13.38 -2.40 -26.56
N SER A 1139 -12.44 -1.83 -27.32
CA SER A 1139 -11.48 -0.84 -26.83
C SER A 1139 -12.13 0.55 -26.76
N VAL A 1140 -12.42 1.02 -25.55
CA VAL A 1140 -13.17 2.25 -25.26
C VAL A 1140 -12.59 2.89 -24.00
N ASP A 1141 -12.33 4.20 -24.01
CA ASP A 1141 -12.01 4.94 -22.79
C ASP A 1141 -13.26 5.03 -21.89
N LEU A 1142 -13.28 4.18 -20.87
CA LEU A 1142 -14.39 3.99 -19.94
C LEU A 1142 -14.14 4.75 -18.63
N LEU A 1143 -14.85 5.88 -18.47
CA LEU A 1143 -14.88 6.63 -17.23
C LEU A 1143 -16.20 6.35 -16.50
N VAL A 1144 -16.15 6.05 -15.20
CA VAL A 1144 -17.36 5.94 -14.36
C VAL A 1144 -17.32 7.02 -13.29
N LEU A 1145 -18.23 7.98 -13.44
CA LEU A 1145 -18.39 9.14 -12.59
C LEU A 1145 -19.51 8.88 -11.57
N GLY A 1146 -19.13 8.93 -10.31
CA GLY A 1146 -20.08 9.11 -9.23
C GLY A 1146 -20.59 10.55 -9.17
N VAL A 1147 -21.74 10.71 -8.54
CA VAL A 1147 -22.42 11.97 -8.23
C VAL A 1147 -22.72 11.91 -6.74
N PRO A 1148 -22.41 12.97 -5.96
CA PRO A 1148 -22.74 13.03 -4.54
C PRO A 1148 -24.19 12.66 -4.29
N ASP A 1149 -24.43 11.84 -3.28
CA ASP A 1149 -25.71 11.17 -3.07
C ASP A 1149 -26.81 12.18 -2.64
N ALA A 1150 -28.03 12.01 -3.14
CA ALA A 1150 -29.18 12.88 -2.80
C ALA A 1150 -29.83 12.51 -1.47
N CYS A 1151 -29.55 11.31 -0.96
CA CYS A 1151 -30.04 10.79 0.29
C CYS A 1151 -28.97 10.83 1.40
N GLU A 1152 -29.39 11.16 2.62
CA GLU A 1152 -28.51 11.27 3.79
C GLU A 1152 -28.84 10.20 4.86
N GLY A 1153 -27.99 10.10 5.88
CA GLY A 1153 -28.24 9.28 7.07
C GLY A 1153 -28.34 7.78 6.82
N GLU A 1154 -29.25 7.12 7.56
CA GLU A 1154 -29.39 5.65 7.57
C GLU A 1154 -29.73 5.05 6.19
N VAL A 1155 -30.52 5.77 5.38
CA VAL A 1155 -30.92 5.33 4.03
C VAL A 1155 -29.68 5.20 3.13
N LEU A 1156 -28.78 6.18 3.21
CA LEU A 1156 -27.54 6.17 2.46
C LEU A 1156 -26.60 5.05 2.91
N GLN A 1157 -26.51 4.79 4.21
CA GLN A 1157 -25.72 3.68 4.74
C GLN A 1157 -26.29 2.32 4.32
N ALA A 1158 -27.62 2.18 4.29
CA ALA A 1158 -28.27 0.98 3.78
C ALA A 1158 -27.97 0.74 2.28
N TYR A 1159 -27.96 1.79 1.45
CA TYR A 1159 -27.51 1.66 0.05
C TYR A 1159 -26.03 1.31 -0.06
N LYS A 1160 -25.13 1.98 0.69
CA LYS A 1160 -23.69 1.69 0.67
C LYS A 1160 -23.38 0.25 1.09
N ALA A 1161 -24.01 -0.26 2.16
CA ALA A 1161 -23.89 -1.65 2.59
C ALA A 1161 -24.44 -2.65 1.55
N LYS A 1162 -25.56 -2.33 0.89
CA LYS A 1162 -26.16 -3.15 -0.18
C LYS A 1162 -25.26 -3.22 -1.42
N GLU A 1163 -24.64 -2.11 -1.82
CA GLU A 1163 -23.74 -2.06 -2.96
C GLU A 1163 -22.40 -2.76 -2.70
N VAL A 1164 -21.83 -2.64 -1.49
CA VAL A 1164 -20.65 -3.40 -1.07
C VAL A 1164 -20.93 -4.90 -1.14
N LYS A 1165 -21.99 -5.39 -0.46
CA LYS A 1165 -22.37 -6.81 -0.49
C LYS A 1165 -22.65 -7.30 -1.92
N ALA A 1166 -23.26 -6.46 -2.77
CA ALA A 1166 -23.48 -6.81 -4.17
C ALA A 1166 -22.15 -6.94 -4.95
N LEU A 1167 -21.21 -6.00 -4.78
CA LEU A 1167 -19.90 -6.03 -5.44
C LEU A 1167 -19.02 -7.18 -4.94
N GLU A 1168 -19.08 -7.53 -3.67
CA GLU A 1168 -18.44 -8.74 -3.11
C GLU A 1168 -19.03 -10.01 -3.75
N GLY A 1169 -20.36 -10.07 -3.91
CA GLY A 1169 -21.04 -11.14 -4.64
C GLY A 1169 -20.66 -11.23 -6.12
N LEU A 1170 -20.39 -10.10 -6.80
CA LEU A 1170 -19.84 -10.09 -8.17
C LEU A 1170 -18.42 -10.66 -8.20
N ARG A 1171 -17.55 -10.18 -7.29
CA ARG A 1171 -16.11 -10.53 -7.26
C ARG A 1171 -15.82 -11.96 -6.80
N SER A 1172 -16.70 -12.55 -5.99
CA SER A 1172 -16.55 -13.92 -5.47
C SER A 1172 -17.23 -14.98 -6.34
N ALA A 1173 -18.13 -14.59 -7.24
CA ALA A 1173 -18.79 -15.50 -8.16
C ALA A 1173 -17.83 -15.97 -9.28
N PRO A 1174 -17.89 -17.24 -9.73
CA PRO A 1174 -17.01 -17.75 -10.78
C PRO A 1174 -17.11 -16.95 -12.09
N TYR A 1175 -15.97 -16.49 -12.61
CA TYR A 1175 -15.92 -15.68 -13.84
C TYR A 1175 -16.59 -16.38 -15.04
N GLY A 1176 -16.46 -17.71 -15.16
CA GLY A 1176 -17.13 -18.47 -16.23
C GLY A 1176 -18.67 -18.41 -16.19
N ALA A 1177 -19.27 -18.36 -15.00
CA ALA A 1177 -20.72 -18.19 -14.85
C ALA A 1177 -21.16 -16.78 -15.29
N TRP A 1178 -20.36 -15.75 -14.95
CA TRP A 1178 -20.56 -14.39 -15.42
C TRP A 1178 -20.36 -14.26 -16.93
N ALA A 1179 -19.29 -14.82 -17.50
CA ALA A 1179 -19.05 -14.82 -18.94
C ALA A 1179 -20.18 -15.52 -19.71
N THR A 1180 -20.71 -16.63 -19.21
CA THR A 1180 -21.86 -17.33 -19.82
C THR A 1180 -23.15 -16.51 -19.75
N TYR A 1181 -23.39 -15.81 -18.63
CA TYR A 1181 -24.53 -14.90 -18.47
C TYR A 1181 -24.42 -13.66 -19.38
N LEU A 1182 -23.23 -13.03 -19.42
CA LEU A 1182 -22.95 -11.79 -20.17
C LEU A 1182 -22.84 -12.01 -21.69
N SER A 1183 -22.43 -13.19 -22.15
CA SER A 1183 -22.37 -13.54 -23.58
C SER A 1183 -23.72 -13.93 -24.18
N GLY A 1184 -24.81 -13.94 -23.39
CA GLY A 1184 -26.13 -14.38 -23.84
C GLY A 1184 -26.25 -15.89 -24.07
N ALA A 1185 -25.22 -16.68 -23.72
CA ALA A 1185 -25.19 -18.13 -23.91
C ALA A 1185 -25.93 -18.93 -22.82
N ALA A 1186 -26.41 -18.26 -21.76
CA ALA A 1186 -27.12 -18.91 -20.66
C ALA A 1186 -28.52 -19.41 -21.09
N GLU A 1187 -28.82 -20.70 -20.82
CA GLU A 1187 -30.19 -21.20 -20.99
C GLU A 1187 -31.17 -20.46 -20.04
N PRO A 1188 -32.46 -20.30 -20.42
CA PRO A 1188 -33.46 -19.63 -19.60
C PRO A 1188 -33.63 -20.19 -18.18
N ALA A 1189 -33.25 -21.46 -17.95
CA ALA A 1189 -33.26 -22.06 -16.62
C ALA A 1189 -32.23 -21.40 -15.67
N VAL A 1190 -30.99 -21.20 -16.13
CA VAL A 1190 -29.91 -20.60 -15.32
C VAL A 1190 -30.23 -19.13 -15.01
N ALA A 1191 -30.75 -18.40 -16.01
CA ALA A 1191 -31.21 -17.03 -15.83
C ALA A 1191 -32.43 -16.93 -14.88
N ALA A 1192 -33.31 -17.94 -14.84
CA ALA A 1192 -34.42 -18.00 -13.90
C ALA A 1192 -33.96 -18.32 -12.47
N GLU A 1193 -33.00 -19.22 -12.30
CA GLU A 1193 -32.46 -19.63 -10.99
C GLU A 1193 -31.75 -18.46 -10.29
N LEU A 1194 -30.86 -17.75 -11.00
CA LEU A 1194 -30.22 -16.51 -10.54
C LEU A 1194 -31.20 -15.35 -10.23
N ASN A 1195 -32.42 -15.39 -10.79
CA ASN A 1195 -33.49 -14.42 -10.50
C ASN A 1195 -34.51 -14.92 -9.46
N ALA A 1196 -34.50 -16.19 -9.09
CA ALA A 1196 -35.34 -16.76 -8.05
C ALA A 1196 -34.77 -16.47 -6.65
N ASP A 1197 -33.45 -16.66 -6.50
CA ASP A 1197 -32.71 -16.47 -5.24
C ASP A 1197 -32.79 -15.02 -4.71
N ARG A 1198 -33.06 -14.06 -5.60
CA ARG A 1198 -33.28 -12.64 -5.28
C ARG A 1198 -34.65 -12.29 -4.68
N ARG A 1199 -35.62 -13.22 -4.61
CA ARG A 1199 -37.01 -12.91 -4.22
C ARG A 1199 -37.33 -13.11 -2.73
N VAL A 1200 -36.40 -13.60 -1.92
CA VAL A 1200 -36.71 -14.17 -0.58
C VAL A 1200 -36.34 -13.23 0.59
N HIS A 1201 -36.63 -11.93 0.50
CA HIS A 1201 -36.43 -10.97 1.61
C HIS A 1201 -37.47 -9.82 1.66
N GLU A 1202 -38.63 -10.07 2.26
CA GLU A 1202 -39.45 -9.04 2.95
C GLU A 1202 -40.19 -9.67 4.15
N PRO A 1203 -40.39 -8.94 5.28
CA PRO A 1203 -41.15 -9.43 6.43
C PRO A 1203 -42.41 -8.60 6.75
N PHE A 1204 -43.58 -9.24 6.94
CA PHE A 1204 -44.62 -8.77 7.90
C PHE A 1204 -45.60 -9.90 8.31
N PHE A 1205 -46.50 -9.61 9.26
CA PHE A 1205 -47.21 -10.56 10.13
C PHE A 1205 -48.62 -11.00 9.67
N LEU A 1206 -48.95 -12.30 9.91
CA LEU A 1206 -50.29 -12.88 10.21
C LEU A 1206 -51.41 -12.76 9.12
N THR A 1207 -52.34 -13.71 8.91
CA THR A 1207 -52.75 -14.91 9.68
C THR A 1207 -53.35 -16.01 8.78
N ALA A 1208 -53.03 -17.29 9.10
CA ALA A 1208 -53.81 -18.55 8.96
C ALA A 1208 -54.66 -18.95 7.70
N ALA A 1209 -54.61 -20.27 7.42
CA ALA A 1209 -55.64 -21.14 6.78
C ALA A 1209 -55.87 -21.01 5.24
N ALA A 1210 -56.13 -22.06 4.45
CA ALA A 1210 -56.17 -23.52 4.69
C ALA A 1210 -55.80 -24.34 3.42
N ALA A 1211 -55.77 -25.68 3.51
CA ALA A 1211 -55.35 -26.61 2.45
C ALA A 1211 -56.39 -26.87 1.32
N GLY A 1212 -55.96 -27.33 0.13
CA GLY A 1212 -56.88 -27.60 -1.00
C GLY A 1212 -56.32 -28.28 -2.27
N ASN A 1213 -55.92 -29.55 -2.17
CA ASN A 1213 -55.86 -30.62 -3.20
C ASN A 1213 -55.83 -30.32 -4.74
N LEU A 1214 -54.82 -30.93 -5.39
CA LEU A 1214 -54.86 -31.77 -6.61
C LEU A 1214 -55.45 -31.27 -7.97
N ARG A 1215 -54.59 -31.42 -9.00
CA ARG A 1215 -54.88 -31.91 -10.38
C ARG A 1215 -56.02 -31.23 -11.16
N GLY A 1216 -55.66 -30.21 -11.94
CA GLY A 1216 -56.47 -29.71 -13.07
C GLY A 1216 -55.59 -29.31 -14.26
N ALA A 1217 -56.01 -29.74 -15.46
CA ALA A 1217 -55.59 -29.26 -16.80
C ALA A 1217 -54.12 -28.83 -17.05
N PHE A 1218 -53.39 -29.66 -17.80
CA PHE A 1218 -52.73 -29.19 -19.03
C PHE A 1218 -52.64 -30.32 -20.06
N ARG A 1219 -53.64 -30.38 -20.96
CA ARG A 1219 -53.69 -31.31 -22.10
C ARG A 1219 -54.42 -30.60 -23.24
N ALA A 1220 -53.79 -30.55 -24.42
CA ALA A 1220 -53.96 -29.48 -25.42
C ALA A 1220 -53.36 -28.12 -24.94
N VAL A 1221 -52.84 -27.26 -25.82
CA VAL A 1221 -52.92 -27.26 -27.29
C VAL A 1221 -51.53 -27.33 -27.95
N LEU A 1222 -51.34 -28.33 -28.81
CA LEU A 1222 -50.38 -28.31 -29.93
C LEU A 1222 -51.16 -28.63 -31.21
N LYS A 1223 -51.52 -27.61 -32.02
CA LYS A 1223 -52.14 -27.75 -33.35
C LYS A 1223 -52.19 -26.39 -34.09
N GLY A 1224 -51.75 -26.36 -35.36
CA GLY A 1224 -51.65 -25.15 -36.21
C GLY A 1224 -50.19 -24.69 -36.37
N SER A 1225 -49.36 -25.09 -37.35
CA SER A 1225 -49.54 -25.59 -38.73
C SER A 1225 -49.58 -24.52 -39.85
N ARG A 1226 -48.44 -24.39 -40.56
CA ARG A 1226 -48.25 -24.13 -42.02
C ARG A 1226 -48.49 -22.73 -42.64
N ARG A 1227 -47.39 -22.13 -43.14
CA ARG A 1227 -47.10 -21.59 -44.52
C ARG A 1227 -45.58 -21.24 -44.55
N CYS A 1228 -44.74 -21.41 -45.59
CA CYS A 1228 -44.79 -21.16 -47.05
C CYS A 1228 -44.74 -19.66 -47.45
N ARG A 1229 -43.94 -19.16 -48.41
CA ARG A 1229 -42.77 -19.69 -49.19
C ARG A 1229 -42.20 -18.57 -50.13
N ARG A 1230 -40.89 -18.57 -50.42
CA ARG A 1230 -40.21 -18.05 -51.66
C ARG A 1230 -40.04 -16.51 -51.87
N PHE A 1231 -39.28 -16.18 -52.94
CA PHE A 1231 -38.86 -14.86 -53.46
C PHE A 1231 -37.71 -14.19 -52.66
N LEU A 1232 -36.61 -13.68 -53.24
CA LEU A 1232 -35.99 -13.80 -54.58
C LEU A 1232 -34.47 -14.10 -54.39
N GLU A 1233 -33.69 -14.79 -55.23
CA GLU A 1233 -33.84 -15.36 -56.59
C GLU A 1233 -33.80 -14.32 -57.76
N THR A 1234 -32.72 -13.84 -58.42
CA THR A 1234 -31.23 -13.97 -58.44
C THR A 1234 -30.64 -12.87 -59.38
N GLU A 1235 -29.36 -12.43 -59.28
CA GLU A 1235 -28.70 -11.54 -60.29
C GLU A 1235 -27.16 -11.79 -60.44
N ASP A 1236 -26.42 -11.09 -61.33
CA ASP A 1236 -25.16 -11.59 -62.00
C ASP A 1236 -24.04 -10.53 -62.32
N GLY A 1237 -22.82 -11.00 -62.70
CA GLY A 1237 -21.70 -10.21 -63.27
C GLY A 1237 -20.50 -9.94 -62.32
N GLY A 1238 -19.21 -10.01 -62.73
CA GLY A 1238 -18.65 -10.38 -64.04
C GLY A 1238 -17.11 -10.50 -64.05
N SER A 1239 -16.61 -11.34 -64.96
CA SER A 1239 -15.20 -11.74 -65.21
C SER A 1239 -14.15 -10.63 -65.43
N ALA A 1240 -12.90 -10.91 -65.02
CA ALA A 1240 -11.69 -10.49 -65.73
C ALA A 1240 -10.55 -11.53 -65.55
N GLU A 1241 -9.91 -11.94 -66.64
CA GLU A 1241 -8.72 -12.80 -66.64
C GLU A 1241 -7.43 -11.95 -66.58
N PHE A 1242 -6.33 -12.50 -66.05
CA PHE A 1242 -5.00 -12.21 -66.63
C PHE A 1242 -4.01 -13.34 -66.35
N SER A 1243 -3.22 -13.69 -67.36
CA SER A 1243 -2.24 -14.77 -67.32
C SER A 1243 -0.91 -14.35 -67.95
N ASP A 1244 0.18 -14.44 -67.19
CA ASP A 1244 1.54 -14.73 -67.66
C ASP A 1244 2.38 -15.07 -66.40
N SER A 1245 3.02 -16.23 -66.27
CA SER A 1245 4.15 -16.81 -67.02
C SER A 1245 5.52 -16.26 -66.59
N GLY A 1246 6.50 -17.15 -66.43
CA GLY A 1246 7.75 -16.83 -65.73
C GLY A 1246 8.74 -17.98 -65.58
N THR A 1247 8.80 -18.91 -66.54
CA THR A 1247 9.71 -20.08 -66.48
C THR A 1247 11.16 -19.73 -66.81
N ARG A 1248 12.07 -19.98 -65.87
CA ARG A 1248 13.51 -20.25 -66.09
C ARG A 1248 14.07 -20.99 -64.88
N SER A 1249 15.05 -21.89 -64.96
CA SER A 1249 15.52 -22.80 -66.03
C SER A 1249 16.69 -23.59 -65.42
N ASP A 1250 16.83 -24.87 -65.72
CA ASP A 1250 17.86 -25.76 -65.16
C ASP A 1250 19.31 -25.26 -65.38
N LEU A 1251 20.27 -25.80 -64.61
CA LEU A 1251 21.45 -26.43 -65.22
C LEU A 1251 22.25 -27.34 -64.25
N SER A 1252 22.52 -28.57 -64.71
CA SER A 1252 23.58 -29.52 -64.31
C SER A 1252 23.81 -29.82 -62.81
N GLU A 1253 23.61 -31.03 -62.31
CA GLU A 1253 24.25 -32.32 -62.70
C GLU A 1253 25.77 -32.40 -62.40
N LYS A 1254 26.15 -33.15 -61.35
CA LYS A 1254 27.01 -34.35 -61.48
C LYS A 1254 27.14 -35.14 -60.16
N ALA A 1255 27.10 -36.46 -60.29
CA ALA A 1255 27.26 -37.41 -59.18
C ALA A 1255 28.74 -37.75 -58.92
N ARG A 1256 29.03 -38.32 -57.74
CA ARG A 1256 30.17 -39.24 -57.56
C ARG A 1256 29.91 -40.27 -56.47
N GLU A 1257 30.46 -41.47 -56.68
CA GLU A 1257 30.13 -42.68 -55.93
C GLU A 1257 31.11 -42.96 -54.77
N ALA A 1258 30.64 -43.78 -53.81
CA ALA A 1258 31.36 -44.79 -53.03
C ALA A 1258 32.68 -44.39 -52.29
N LYS A 1259 32.81 -44.69 -50.99
CA LYS A 1259 33.05 -46.07 -50.52
C LYS A 1259 32.86 -46.25 -49.00
N LYS A 1260 32.40 -47.43 -48.59
CA LYS A 1260 32.71 -48.05 -47.28
C LYS A 1260 34.14 -48.63 -47.32
N PRO A 1261 34.85 -48.71 -46.18
CA PRO A 1261 34.79 -49.97 -45.42
C PRO A 1261 34.69 -49.80 -43.88
N ARG A 1262 34.42 -50.92 -43.20
CA ARG A 1262 34.54 -51.09 -41.73
C ARG A 1262 35.98 -51.45 -41.34
N LEU A 1263 36.39 -51.11 -40.12
CA LEU A 1263 37.28 -51.81 -39.14
C LEU A 1263 37.18 -50.93 -37.86
N SER A 1264 36.74 -51.32 -36.65
CA SER A 1264 37.02 -52.46 -35.75
C SER A 1264 38.29 -52.31 -34.91
N GLY A 1265 38.15 -52.33 -33.56
CA GLY A 1265 39.22 -52.11 -32.57
C GLY A 1265 39.03 -50.75 -31.88
N ALA A 1266 38.68 -50.55 -30.60
CA ALA A 1266 38.83 -51.27 -29.31
C ALA A 1266 39.99 -50.73 -28.44
N VAL A 1267 39.64 -50.23 -27.25
CA VAL A 1267 40.52 -49.85 -26.10
C VAL A 1267 41.55 -48.76 -26.44
N THR A 1268 41.45 -47.55 -25.89
CA THR A 1268 41.50 -47.27 -24.43
C THR A 1268 40.63 -46.07 -24.06
#